data_AF-A0A1C3RH48-F1
#
_entry.id   AF-A0A1C3RH48-F1
#
_cell.length_a   1.000
_cell.length_b   1.000
_cell.length_c   1.000
_cell.angle_alpha   90.00
_cell.angle_beta   90.00
_cell.angle_gamma   90.00
#
_symmetry.space_group_name_H-M   'P 1'
#
loop_
_entity.id
_entity.type
_entity.pdbx_description
1 polymer ?
#
loop_
_entity_poly.entity_id
_entity_poly.type
_entity_poly.pdbx_seq_one_letter_code
_entity_poly.pdbx_strand_id
1 'polypeptide(L)'
;MQKNIFQFKGLTLVGLFIVFCFLFFNSQAQSNATQEINVTYCIDCVPFQFTNANGKADGPIIDYWRLWSQKTGIIVNFKAAPWNQTLESIRHNKVDAHAGLFYNDERNSYVDYGVPISKADSHVFYHNSIAFPDTLSELKAYRVGVLKDDFVDSWLQEKIGSNSVVQFEDYPDLISALNAGEIKLMAADTPTGLFHLGKAGLLANYKYEKLNPLYSNNFYVGVPKGDKRLLETINNGMNAISNNERLLISRTWATGQRSQNADATIIAIDSNYPPLSTIGIDGSPQGLMIDIWKEWAKVTGRKIEFKPSSWSETLNNLRTGEADIHFGLFKTEDRQQWLSFSTPFQSIQTGLFTKSDFADETTLQKLSGHSVGAIQGTYQAEFVKEKYPAIHFQEQNDRSEYILSLMRGEIDAIVEEVPTIEAGFARYGLNGAIKRQENLFENLVFAGVRKDNPSLLKVVNDGLSSIPIEKLEQIEARWFSNPSDRYFTRQNKDVGLTQQEIDWIKSNPVISIAATPDWPPFEWRDDAGKHKGILADFIKATAEKVGLKTTPVFGPWIELTDKLKNKEIDVAPGLNETPERKKYLFFTEAFTEYFSAIYTSKDHPPVVDIQALNGKTVVVEKGFAFAEIFARDYPEFKLVYVETTLQALQKLSTGEVDAYVGNQLVSNYLIQKYLLKNIKSAGYYNRTSGRFRFGIRNDLPLLQSILNKGLATISPKERNRIISTHTGIDLSASNHIALNDAERNWIAEHRTIRLGVDSAWPPFEYVDGSGQYSGLAAGYIQALSKRLDLEMIPQHHLTWGEAIKALENGSEVDMLPGVAVSEERKKFMNFTKPYLSFPTVLATQEKAKFISGLKDLKGKRVGVIEGYYTHHLLQTNHTDILIEPIASVETGLKALENGEIDAFFDNLAVITYEKDRLKLENIKIASATEYTIDLSMGVRKDWPELIPLLNKAIDNIDEKERTRIQNEWMAVRVNIGTDFETILMWGLPIIGGAVIIIAVISIWNRKMGHEIAERKKAQGELSDAMKHIEASINYASHIQKSILPDQDLFIKLFKEYFIFWEPRDVVGGDIYWAHKWGEGTVLCVGDCTGHGVPGAFMTLITTGAMDKALIETDEGNVSAFLNKVHQTVQSNLGQDKDNGASDDGMELGVCYFPTQTDKMIYSSARFDLFIVEDNEVSVIKPTKKGIGYRGIDFDQQYEQHEISIGNNKRFYMTSDGLNDQIGGERRRAFGKRRLKKLLLDVQGMEMTQQKEAIHQALLEHQGDETRRDDVSIFAFGF
;
A
#
# COMPACT_ATOMS: atom_id res chain seq x y z
N MET A 1 32.52 48.76 -62.99
CA MET A 1 32.19 50.11 -62.45
C MET A 1 32.55 50.04 -60.96
N GLN A 2 33.48 50.82 -60.39
CA GLN A 2 33.47 52.29 -60.18
C GLN A 2 32.15 52.77 -59.54
N LYS A 3 32.11 53.55 -58.44
CA LYS A 3 33.18 54.25 -57.68
C LYS A 3 32.62 54.82 -56.32
N ASN A 4 33.48 55.45 -55.50
CA ASN A 4 33.20 56.31 -54.31
C ASN A 4 32.73 55.55 -53.04
N ILE A 5 33.34 55.64 -51.83
CA ILE A 5 34.46 56.41 -51.22
C ILE A 5 34.21 57.90 -50.86
N PHE A 6 34.51 58.21 -49.58
CA PHE A 6 34.57 59.51 -48.86
C PHE A 6 33.23 60.17 -48.49
N GLN A 7 33.05 60.83 -47.32
CA GLN A 7 33.94 61.24 -46.20
C GLN A 7 33.16 61.11 -44.85
N PHE A 8 33.57 61.51 -43.63
CA PHE A 8 34.67 62.36 -43.12
C PHE A 8 35.44 61.69 -41.94
N LYS A 9 35.61 62.36 -40.77
CA LYS A 9 36.35 61.92 -39.56
C LYS A 9 35.90 62.68 -38.29
N GLY A 10 36.15 62.07 -37.12
CA GLY A 10 36.34 62.73 -35.81
C GLY A 10 35.43 62.20 -34.69
N LEU A 11 35.88 61.98 -33.44
CA LEU A 11 37.25 61.93 -32.88
C LEU A 11 37.18 61.31 -31.45
N THR A 12 38.11 60.42 -31.10
CA THR A 12 38.61 60.10 -29.72
C THR A 12 37.69 59.54 -28.59
N LEU A 13 38.32 58.67 -27.78
CA LEU A 13 37.81 57.90 -26.62
C LEU A 13 36.73 56.85 -26.97
N VAL A 14 36.89 55.56 -26.62
CA VAL A 14 37.69 54.94 -25.54
C VAL A 14 38.64 53.85 -26.09
N GLY A 15 39.88 53.81 -25.57
CA GLY A 15 40.82 52.70 -25.80
C GLY A 15 40.66 51.58 -24.75
N LEU A 16 41.26 50.41 -25.01
CA LEU A 16 40.95 49.09 -24.40
C LEU A 16 39.55 48.59 -24.81
N PHE A 17 39.42 47.64 -25.73
CA PHE A 17 39.40 46.22 -25.32
C PHE A 17 39.81 45.20 -26.42
N ILE A 18 40.01 45.61 -27.67
CA ILE A 18 40.12 44.67 -28.81
C ILE A 18 41.59 44.38 -29.17
N VAL A 19 42.25 43.62 -28.29
CA VAL A 19 43.59 43.04 -28.50
C VAL A 19 43.57 41.50 -28.40
N PHE A 20 42.40 40.88 -28.16
CA PHE A 20 42.35 39.53 -27.60
C PHE A 20 41.67 38.41 -28.43
N CYS A 21 41.26 38.64 -29.69
CA CYS A 21 40.36 37.68 -30.40
C CYS A 21 40.86 37.10 -31.73
N PHE A 22 42.13 37.26 -32.16
CA PHE A 22 42.56 36.82 -33.50
C PHE A 22 43.94 36.13 -33.59
N LEU A 23 44.37 35.41 -32.55
CA LEU A 23 45.61 34.59 -32.58
C LEU A 23 45.49 33.22 -31.87
N PHE A 24 44.39 32.47 -32.07
CA PHE A 24 44.34 31.05 -31.69
C PHE A 24 43.46 30.20 -32.64
N PHE A 25 44.02 29.82 -33.79
CA PHE A 25 43.52 28.73 -34.63
C PHE A 25 44.70 28.00 -35.29
N ASN A 26 45.46 27.25 -34.49
CA ASN A 26 46.25 26.06 -34.88
C ASN A 26 47.12 25.55 -33.71
N SER A 27 46.59 24.65 -32.88
CA SER A 27 47.32 23.54 -32.24
C SER A 27 46.38 22.68 -31.41
N GLN A 28 46.77 21.44 -31.15
CA GLN A 28 46.10 20.47 -30.26
C GLN A 28 44.77 19.86 -30.76
N ALA A 29 44.89 19.05 -31.80
CA ALA A 29 44.42 17.67 -31.61
C ALA A 29 45.34 17.02 -30.56
N GLN A 30 44.82 16.78 -29.36
CA GLN A 30 45.52 16.05 -28.29
C GLN A 30 44.65 14.89 -27.83
N SER A 31 45.30 13.76 -27.52
CA SER A 31 44.66 12.48 -27.26
C SER A 31 43.77 12.50 -26.00
N ASN A 32 42.46 12.29 -26.17
CA ASN A 32 41.62 11.79 -25.09
C ASN A 32 41.88 10.29 -24.92
N ALA A 33 42.93 9.96 -24.17
CA ALA A 33 43.00 8.65 -23.53
C ALA A 33 41.82 8.55 -22.55
N THR A 34 41.13 7.41 -22.50
CA THR A 34 40.11 7.15 -21.49
C THR A 34 40.74 7.28 -20.10
N GLN A 35 40.27 8.26 -19.33
CA GLN A 35 40.77 8.49 -17.99
C GLN A 35 40.24 7.36 -17.09
N GLU A 36 41.17 6.67 -16.43
CA GLU A 36 40.91 5.53 -15.53
C GLU A 36 41.33 5.90 -14.11
N ILE A 37 40.57 5.44 -13.12
CA ILE A 37 40.92 5.56 -11.69
C ILE A 37 40.79 4.20 -10.98
N ASN A 38 41.69 3.92 -10.05
CA ASN A 38 41.71 2.73 -9.22
C ASN A 38 41.01 3.01 -7.90
N VAL A 39 39.87 2.37 -7.68
CA VAL A 39 39.06 2.56 -6.46
C VAL A 39 39.13 1.29 -5.62
N THR A 40 39.72 1.36 -4.43
CA THR A 40 39.78 0.20 -3.53
C THR A 40 38.47 0.01 -2.76
N TYR A 41 38.09 -1.23 -2.50
CA TYR A 41 36.89 -1.57 -1.74
C TYR A 41 37.11 -2.83 -0.89
N CYS A 42 36.40 -2.88 0.24
CA CYS A 42 36.39 -4.01 1.18
C CYS A 42 35.74 -5.25 0.54
N ILE A 43 36.32 -6.43 0.71
CA ILE A 43 35.80 -7.67 0.10
C ILE A 43 34.60 -8.29 0.82
N ASP A 44 34.41 -7.99 2.09
CA ASP A 44 33.49 -8.68 3.01
C ASP A 44 32.55 -7.74 3.78
N CYS A 45 32.58 -6.43 3.51
CA CYS A 45 31.70 -5.42 4.12
C CYS A 45 30.27 -5.45 3.51
N VAL A 46 29.62 -6.61 3.59
CA VAL A 46 28.25 -6.87 3.11
C VAL A 46 27.24 -6.08 3.97
N PRO A 47 26.18 -5.46 3.41
CA PRO A 47 25.85 -5.38 1.99
C PRO A 47 26.53 -4.23 1.25
N PHE A 48 27.19 -3.29 1.94
CA PHE A 48 27.57 -1.98 1.41
C PHE A 48 28.58 -2.03 0.25
N GLN A 49 29.65 -2.81 0.42
CA GLN A 49 30.72 -3.02 -0.57
C GLN A 49 31.37 -4.38 -0.29
N PHE A 50 31.30 -5.31 -1.25
CA PHE A 50 31.79 -6.67 -1.05
C PHE A 50 32.08 -7.35 -2.40
N THR A 51 32.72 -8.52 -2.37
CA THR A 51 32.91 -9.36 -3.56
C THR A 51 31.81 -10.43 -3.61
N ASN A 52 30.99 -10.44 -4.66
CA ASN A 52 29.92 -11.42 -4.80
C ASN A 52 30.43 -12.81 -5.23
N ALA A 53 29.54 -13.80 -5.25
CA ALA A 53 29.86 -15.19 -5.58
C ALA A 53 30.49 -15.40 -6.98
N ASN A 54 30.39 -14.40 -7.88
CA ASN A 54 31.02 -14.43 -9.22
C ASN A 54 32.39 -13.73 -9.25
N GLY A 55 32.97 -13.39 -8.09
CA GLY A 55 34.28 -12.73 -7.99
C GLY A 55 34.28 -11.26 -8.42
N LYS A 56 33.12 -10.58 -8.41
CA LYS A 56 32.99 -9.18 -8.82
C LYS A 56 32.59 -8.29 -7.64
N ALA A 57 33.07 -7.05 -7.65
CA ALA A 57 32.62 -6.00 -6.74
C ALA A 57 31.10 -5.87 -6.78
N ASP A 58 30.45 -5.68 -5.64
CA ASP A 58 29.01 -5.52 -5.51
C ASP A 58 28.61 -4.77 -4.23
N GLY A 59 27.36 -4.35 -4.15
CA GLY A 59 26.81 -3.54 -3.06
C GLY A 59 26.40 -2.12 -3.52
N PRO A 60 25.59 -1.40 -2.73
CA PRO A 60 25.07 -0.09 -3.11
C PRO A 60 26.19 0.95 -3.29
N ILE A 61 27.29 0.89 -2.51
CA ILE A 61 28.43 1.80 -2.71
C ILE A 61 29.10 1.54 -4.06
N ILE A 62 29.22 0.28 -4.48
CA ILE A 62 29.75 -0.08 -5.80
C ILE A 62 28.82 0.39 -6.92
N ASP A 63 27.51 0.30 -6.74
CA ASP A 63 26.53 0.83 -7.71
C ASP A 63 26.58 2.36 -7.83
N TYR A 64 26.85 3.10 -6.75
CA TYR A 64 27.12 4.55 -6.84
C TYR A 64 28.34 4.85 -7.71
N TRP A 65 29.43 4.09 -7.57
CA TRP A 65 30.62 4.24 -8.42
C TRP A 65 30.38 3.82 -9.88
N ARG A 66 29.51 2.83 -10.14
CA ARG A 66 29.07 2.47 -11.50
C ARG A 66 28.30 3.61 -12.16
N LEU A 67 27.34 4.22 -11.45
CA LEU A 67 26.62 5.39 -11.96
C LEU A 67 27.55 6.59 -12.13
N TRP A 68 28.46 6.83 -11.18
CA TRP A 68 29.48 7.88 -11.29
C TRP A 68 30.31 7.74 -12.56
N SER A 69 30.76 6.52 -12.88
CA SER A 69 31.49 6.21 -14.11
C SER A 69 30.65 6.51 -15.37
N GLN A 70 29.36 6.15 -15.36
CA GLN A 70 28.43 6.47 -16.46
C GLN A 70 28.18 7.97 -16.63
N LYS A 71 28.07 8.74 -15.54
CA LYS A 71 27.83 10.20 -15.57
C LYS A 71 29.06 11.00 -16.01
N THR A 72 30.26 10.53 -15.67
CA THR A 72 31.52 11.25 -15.92
C THR A 72 32.26 10.77 -17.17
N GLY A 73 32.01 9.54 -17.64
CA GLY A 73 32.80 8.89 -18.69
C GLY A 73 34.18 8.40 -18.22
N ILE A 74 34.51 8.53 -16.93
CA ILE A 74 35.76 8.07 -16.33
C ILE A 74 35.59 6.61 -15.91
N ILE A 75 36.51 5.74 -16.30
CA ILE A 75 36.42 4.30 -16.03
C ILE A 75 36.91 3.99 -14.62
N VAL A 76 36.13 3.23 -13.85
CA VAL A 76 36.44 2.83 -12.47
C VAL A 76 36.98 1.40 -12.42
N ASN A 77 38.25 1.26 -12.05
CA ASN A 77 38.94 -0.01 -11.83
C ASN A 77 38.87 -0.40 -10.35
N PHE A 78 37.89 -1.23 -9.97
CA PHE A 78 37.72 -1.69 -8.60
C PHE A 78 38.88 -2.62 -8.15
N LYS A 79 39.49 -2.32 -6.99
CA LYS A 79 40.55 -3.13 -6.36
C LYS A 79 40.04 -3.74 -5.04
N ALA A 80 39.83 -5.06 -5.07
CA ALA A 80 39.37 -5.85 -3.94
C ALA A 80 40.50 -6.05 -2.91
N ALA A 81 40.26 -5.70 -1.63
CA ALA A 81 41.17 -6.04 -0.53
C ALA A 81 40.40 -6.18 0.82
N PRO A 82 40.96 -6.87 1.84
CA PRO A 82 40.48 -6.80 3.22
C PRO A 82 40.53 -5.37 3.78
N TRP A 83 39.68 -5.04 4.75
CA TRP A 83 39.51 -3.68 5.28
C TRP A 83 40.82 -2.97 5.70
N ASN A 84 41.67 -3.65 6.46
CA ASN A 84 42.98 -3.09 6.86
C ASN A 84 43.87 -2.73 5.64
N GLN A 85 43.88 -3.58 4.61
CA GLN A 85 44.66 -3.38 3.38
C GLN A 85 44.08 -2.29 2.47
N THR A 86 42.77 -2.01 2.50
CA THR A 86 42.21 -0.85 1.77
C THR A 86 42.70 0.46 2.39
N LEU A 87 42.76 0.54 3.73
CA LEU A 87 43.28 1.69 4.48
C LEU A 87 44.80 1.87 4.26
N GLU A 88 45.59 0.80 4.28
CA GLU A 88 47.02 0.89 3.92
C GLU A 88 47.24 1.35 2.48
N SER A 89 46.38 0.93 1.55
CA SER A 89 46.53 1.26 0.13
C SER A 89 46.29 2.73 -0.14
N ILE A 90 45.28 3.35 0.49
CA ILE A 90 45.05 4.80 0.38
C ILE A 90 46.12 5.60 1.17
N ARG A 91 46.53 5.13 2.36
CA ARG A 91 47.58 5.77 3.19
C ARG A 91 48.95 5.87 2.47
N HIS A 92 49.26 4.93 1.59
CA HIS A 92 50.50 4.89 0.81
C HIS A 92 50.33 5.29 -0.66
N ASN A 93 49.21 5.94 -1.04
CA ASN A 93 48.90 6.41 -2.40
C ASN A 93 49.02 5.31 -3.48
N LYS A 94 48.69 4.05 -3.14
CA LYS A 94 48.71 2.91 -4.08
C LYS A 94 47.44 2.84 -4.95
N VAL A 95 46.41 3.60 -4.59
CA VAL A 95 45.10 3.68 -5.24
C VAL A 95 44.61 5.13 -5.23
N ASP A 96 43.76 5.47 -6.20
CA ASP A 96 43.32 6.84 -6.45
C ASP A 96 42.18 7.25 -5.51
N ALA A 97 41.33 6.31 -5.09
CA ALA A 97 40.29 6.54 -4.09
C ALA A 97 39.92 5.26 -3.31
N HIS A 98 39.20 5.44 -2.20
CA HIS A 98 38.52 4.39 -1.45
C HIS A 98 37.01 4.49 -1.68
N ALA A 99 36.36 3.35 -1.95
CA ALA A 99 34.97 3.30 -2.43
C ALA A 99 33.96 3.92 -1.45
N GLY A 100 34.04 3.57 -0.17
CA GLY A 100 33.33 4.28 0.88
C GLY A 100 33.90 3.99 2.28
N LEU A 101 34.08 5.01 3.11
CA LEU A 101 34.49 4.88 4.51
C LEU A 101 33.86 5.98 5.38
N PHE A 102 33.83 5.76 6.70
CA PHE A 102 33.48 6.79 7.67
C PHE A 102 34.62 7.77 7.94
N TYR A 103 34.25 9.02 8.23
CA TYR A 103 35.15 10.03 8.76
C TYR A 103 35.61 9.66 10.17
N ASN A 104 36.91 9.78 10.44
CA ASN A 104 37.44 9.93 11.80
C ASN A 104 38.71 10.81 11.78
N ASP A 105 39.12 11.32 12.94
CA ASP A 105 40.22 12.30 13.04
C ASP A 105 41.61 11.71 12.69
N GLU A 106 41.83 10.42 12.92
CA GLU A 106 43.06 9.74 12.53
C GLU A 106 43.19 9.68 11.00
N ARG A 107 42.15 9.20 10.31
CA ARG A 107 42.11 9.06 8.84
C ARG A 107 42.16 10.42 8.15
N ASN A 108 41.58 11.47 8.75
CA ASN A 108 41.70 12.85 8.29
C ASN A 108 43.17 13.33 8.21
N SER A 109 44.15 12.67 8.84
CA SER A 109 45.57 13.00 8.63
C SER A 109 46.10 12.62 7.24
N TYR A 110 45.50 11.63 6.55
CA TYR A 110 45.97 11.11 5.24
C TYR A 110 44.88 10.92 4.16
N VAL A 111 43.61 11.17 4.48
CA VAL A 111 42.46 11.13 3.54
C VAL A 111 41.79 12.50 3.48
N ASP A 112 41.54 13.01 2.27
CA ASP A 112 40.57 14.08 2.03
C ASP A 112 39.21 13.45 1.67
N TYR A 113 38.14 13.98 2.27
CA TYR A 113 36.79 13.40 2.21
C TYR A 113 35.89 14.12 1.20
N GLY A 114 35.18 13.32 0.39
CA GLY A 114 34.24 13.80 -0.63
C GLY A 114 32.82 14.04 -0.10
N VAL A 115 31.85 14.11 -1.01
CA VAL A 115 30.43 14.16 -0.66
C VAL A 115 29.94 12.86 -0.04
N PRO A 116 28.93 12.90 0.87
CA PRO A 116 28.33 11.69 1.43
C PRO A 116 27.58 10.88 0.35
N ILE A 117 27.82 9.58 0.37
CA ILE A 117 27.26 8.62 -0.60
C ILE A 117 26.02 7.95 -0.01
N SER A 118 26.14 7.43 1.21
CA SER A 118 25.14 6.67 1.95
C SER A 118 25.29 6.92 3.45
N LYS A 119 24.31 6.51 4.24
CA LYS A 119 24.28 6.64 5.70
C LYS A 119 23.96 5.28 6.34
N ALA A 120 24.58 4.97 7.47
CA ALA A 120 24.33 3.74 8.20
C ALA A 120 24.33 3.96 9.72
N ASP A 121 23.53 3.15 10.39
CA ASP A 121 23.42 3.08 11.84
C ASP A 121 24.25 1.90 12.35
N SER A 122 24.98 2.08 13.45
CA SER A 122 25.77 1.03 14.09
C SER A 122 25.17 0.68 15.46
N HIS A 123 25.02 -0.61 15.76
CA HIS A 123 24.41 -1.10 17.00
C HIS A 123 25.31 -2.13 17.70
N VAL A 124 25.08 -2.31 19.00
CA VAL A 124 25.51 -3.50 19.73
C VAL A 124 24.44 -4.59 19.59
N PHE A 125 24.87 -5.79 19.21
CA PHE A 125 24.09 -7.01 19.20
C PHE A 125 24.40 -7.78 20.48
N TYR A 126 23.37 -7.97 21.31
CA TYR A 126 23.43 -8.62 22.61
C TYR A 126 22.87 -10.03 22.50
N HIS A 127 23.56 -11.02 23.06
CA HIS A 127 22.95 -12.35 23.22
C HIS A 127 21.69 -12.25 24.10
N ASN A 128 20.65 -13.04 23.80
CA ASN A 128 19.32 -12.90 24.42
C ASN A 128 19.33 -12.99 25.95
N SER A 129 20.29 -13.72 26.54
CA SER A 129 20.49 -13.86 27.99
C SER A 129 21.10 -12.65 28.69
N ILE A 130 21.32 -11.54 27.98
CA ILE A 130 21.81 -10.27 28.52
C ILE A 130 20.68 -9.23 28.40
N ALA A 131 20.38 -8.50 29.48
CA ALA A 131 19.45 -7.37 29.43
C ALA A 131 20.04 -6.21 28.62
N PHE A 132 19.21 -5.36 28.02
CA PHE A 132 19.75 -4.11 27.46
C PHE A 132 20.27 -3.24 28.61
N PRO A 133 21.51 -2.72 28.52
CA PRO A 133 22.04 -1.80 29.51
C PRO A 133 21.36 -0.43 29.40
N ASP A 134 21.01 0.19 30.52
CA ASP A 134 20.37 1.51 30.54
C ASP A 134 21.35 2.61 30.12
N THR A 135 22.65 2.38 30.31
CA THR A 135 23.71 3.33 29.93
C THR A 135 24.87 2.67 29.19
N LEU A 136 25.46 3.43 28.28
CA LEU A 136 26.68 3.06 27.54
C LEU A 136 27.89 2.76 28.44
N SER A 137 27.86 3.17 29.72
CA SER A 137 28.92 2.85 30.69
C SER A 137 28.84 1.42 31.23
N GLU A 138 27.68 0.77 31.22
CA GLU A 138 27.52 -0.62 31.67
C GLU A 138 28.16 -1.63 30.71
N LEU A 139 28.31 -1.26 29.42
CA LEU A 139 29.07 -2.04 28.44
C LEU A 139 30.52 -2.32 28.88
N LYS A 140 31.07 -1.53 29.81
CA LYS A 140 32.40 -1.76 30.42
C LYS A 140 32.52 -3.10 31.15
N ALA A 141 31.39 -3.63 31.67
CA ALA A 141 31.34 -4.92 32.35
C ALA A 141 31.42 -6.12 31.38
N TYR A 142 31.34 -5.88 30.07
CA TYR A 142 31.28 -6.91 29.04
C TYR A 142 32.51 -6.85 28.11
N ARG A 143 32.73 -7.96 27.40
CA ARG A 143 33.68 -8.03 26.28
C ARG A 143 32.88 -7.87 24.98
N VAL A 144 33.05 -6.74 24.31
CA VAL A 144 32.36 -6.40 23.05
C VAL A 144 33.28 -6.68 21.87
N GLY A 145 32.90 -7.62 21.01
CA GLY A 145 33.63 -7.93 19.78
C GLY A 145 33.44 -6.87 18.69
N VAL A 146 34.54 -6.46 18.05
CA VAL A 146 34.55 -5.50 16.94
C VAL A 146 35.55 -5.92 15.87
N LEU A 147 35.34 -5.47 14.63
CA LEU A 147 36.35 -5.57 13.59
C LEU A 147 37.46 -4.53 13.88
N LYS A 148 38.72 -4.97 13.83
CA LYS A 148 39.89 -4.15 14.10
C LYS A 148 40.04 -3.00 13.09
N ASP A 149 40.48 -1.84 13.57
CA ASP A 149 40.70 -0.63 12.75
C ASP A 149 39.43 -0.10 12.05
N ASP A 150 38.24 -0.60 12.46
CA ASP A 150 36.95 -0.04 12.09
C ASP A 150 36.62 1.21 12.91
N PHE A 151 35.64 2.00 12.45
CA PHE A 151 35.17 3.16 13.21
C PHE A 151 34.51 2.74 14.54
N VAL A 152 33.73 1.66 14.54
CA VAL A 152 33.07 1.11 15.75
C VAL A 152 34.10 0.81 16.85
N ASP A 153 35.23 0.21 16.46
CA ASP A 153 36.36 -0.11 17.32
C ASP A 153 36.94 1.17 17.95
N SER A 154 37.38 2.13 17.13
CA SER A 154 37.93 3.41 17.62
C SER A 154 36.96 4.18 18.53
N TRP A 155 35.66 4.14 18.22
CA TRP A 155 34.61 4.82 18.99
C TRP A 155 34.35 4.13 20.33
N LEU A 156 34.25 2.79 20.37
CA LEU A 156 34.07 2.06 21.62
C LEU A 156 35.31 2.15 22.52
N GLN A 157 36.52 2.11 21.97
CA GLN A 157 37.73 2.33 22.75
C GLN A 157 37.74 3.72 23.43
N GLU A 158 37.19 4.76 22.77
CA GLU A 158 37.03 6.09 23.36
C GLU A 158 35.96 6.13 24.48
N LYS A 159 34.78 5.51 24.27
CA LYS A 159 33.65 5.62 25.21
C LYS A 159 33.71 4.63 26.39
N ILE A 160 34.08 3.38 26.13
CA ILE A 160 34.09 2.31 27.14
C ILE A 160 35.49 1.88 27.57
N GLY A 161 36.52 2.17 26.78
CA GLY A 161 37.91 1.87 27.10
C GLY A 161 38.39 0.54 26.51
N SER A 162 39.68 0.47 26.18
CA SER A 162 40.29 -0.64 25.44
C SER A 162 40.18 -2.01 26.12
N ASN A 163 40.06 -2.08 27.45
CA ASN A 163 39.96 -3.35 28.18
C ASN A 163 38.63 -4.10 27.95
N SER A 164 37.58 -3.40 27.51
CA SER A 164 36.24 -3.97 27.28
C SER A 164 35.97 -4.28 25.79
N VAL A 165 36.89 -3.89 24.91
CA VAL A 165 36.80 -4.08 23.45
C VAL A 165 37.69 -5.25 23.03
N VAL A 166 37.17 -6.16 22.22
CA VAL A 166 37.92 -7.30 21.66
C VAL A 166 37.97 -7.16 20.15
N GLN A 167 39.16 -6.87 19.63
CA GLN A 167 39.41 -6.68 18.21
C GLN A 167 39.59 -8.04 17.49
N PHE A 168 38.98 -8.19 16.32
CA PHE A 168 39.14 -9.33 15.41
C PHE A 168 39.62 -8.84 14.03
N GLU A 169 40.46 -9.61 13.34
CA GLU A 169 40.96 -9.24 12.00
C GLU A 169 39.91 -9.44 10.90
N ASP A 170 38.95 -10.35 11.07
CA ASP A 170 37.84 -10.58 10.15
C ASP A 170 36.52 -10.98 10.85
N TYR A 171 35.41 -10.94 10.09
CA TYR A 171 34.10 -11.36 10.58
C TYR A 171 33.96 -12.87 10.87
N PRO A 172 34.51 -13.80 10.06
CA PRO A 172 34.55 -15.22 10.40
C PRO A 172 35.08 -15.53 11.82
N ASP A 173 36.18 -14.92 12.23
CA ASP A 173 36.75 -15.13 13.58
C ASP A 173 35.84 -14.54 14.67
N LEU A 174 35.33 -13.31 14.47
CA LEU A 174 34.40 -12.65 15.39
C LEU A 174 33.11 -13.48 15.61
N ILE A 175 32.53 -14.00 14.53
CA ILE A 175 31.32 -14.83 14.56
C ILE A 175 31.60 -16.19 15.21
N SER A 176 32.80 -16.75 15.00
CA SER A 176 33.21 -18.00 15.65
C SER A 176 33.30 -17.82 17.17
N ALA A 177 33.85 -16.71 17.65
CA ALA A 177 33.92 -16.39 19.08
C ALA A 177 32.53 -16.15 19.72
N LEU A 178 31.57 -15.56 18.99
CA LEU A 178 30.17 -15.45 19.43
C LEU A 178 29.45 -16.81 19.49
N ASN A 179 29.73 -17.70 18.54
CA ASN A 179 29.15 -19.05 18.51
C ASN A 179 29.73 -19.97 19.60
N ALA A 180 31.02 -19.80 19.92
CA ALA A 180 31.69 -20.47 21.03
C ALA A 180 31.33 -19.90 22.41
N GLY A 181 30.69 -18.73 22.46
CA GLY A 181 30.31 -18.04 23.71
C GLY A 181 31.47 -17.33 24.43
N GLU A 182 32.63 -17.19 23.78
CA GLU A 182 33.82 -16.49 24.29
C GLU A 182 33.58 -14.98 24.46
N ILE A 183 32.70 -14.46 23.60
CA ILE A 183 32.07 -13.14 23.70
C ILE A 183 30.56 -13.30 23.52
N LYS A 184 29.78 -12.39 24.10
CA LYS A 184 28.29 -12.39 24.02
C LYS A 184 27.71 -11.11 23.43
N LEU A 185 28.57 -10.14 23.11
CA LEU A 185 28.23 -8.87 22.49
C LEU A 185 29.14 -8.66 21.29
N MET A 186 28.59 -8.17 20.18
CA MET A 186 29.36 -7.59 19.09
C MET A 186 28.82 -6.21 18.74
N ALA A 187 29.65 -5.33 18.21
CA ALA A 187 29.20 -4.07 17.65
C ALA A 187 29.60 -3.96 16.17
N ALA A 188 28.66 -3.56 15.33
CA ALA A 188 28.84 -3.44 13.87
C ALA A 188 27.78 -2.51 13.28
N ASP A 189 27.98 -2.11 12.02
CA ASP A 189 26.92 -1.53 11.20
C ASP A 189 25.74 -2.50 11.08
N THR A 190 24.52 -1.99 11.28
CA THR A 190 23.33 -2.82 11.52
C THR A 190 23.07 -3.85 10.42
N PRO A 191 23.10 -3.50 9.11
CA PRO A 191 22.88 -4.47 8.05
C PRO A 191 23.98 -5.53 7.96
N THR A 192 25.22 -5.16 8.32
CA THR A 192 26.38 -6.05 8.32
C THR A 192 26.30 -7.04 9.48
N GLY A 193 26.06 -6.57 10.71
CA GLY A 193 25.85 -7.44 11.87
C GLY A 193 24.71 -8.44 11.66
N LEU A 194 23.55 -7.97 11.16
CA LEU A 194 22.42 -8.84 10.82
C LEU A 194 22.75 -9.87 9.73
N PHE A 195 23.50 -9.49 8.69
CA PHE A 195 23.92 -10.42 7.64
C PHE A 195 24.84 -11.51 8.17
N HIS A 196 25.86 -11.16 8.96
CA HIS A 196 26.83 -12.13 9.48
C HIS A 196 26.21 -13.07 10.53
N LEU A 197 25.38 -12.54 11.44
CA LEU A 197 24.59 -13.36 12.37
C LEU A 197 23.61 -14.27 11.62
N GLY A 198 22.97 -13.79 10.56
CA GLY A 198 22.02 -14.56 9.75
C GLY A 198 22.68 -15.70 8.98
N LYS A 199 23.82 -15.41 8.34
CA LYS A 199 24.66 -16.41 7.65
C LYS A 199 25.16 -17.50 8.59
N ALA A 200 25.38 -17.18 9.86
CA ALA A 200 25.78 -18.12 10.91
C ALA A 200 24.61 -18.87 11.57
N GLY A 201 23.35 -18.53 11.27
CA GLY A 201 22.18 -19.10 11.94
C GLY A 201 21.94 -18.57 13.37
N LEU A 202 22.63 -17.50 13.78
CA LEU A 202 22.62 -16.96 15.14
C LEU A 202 21.53 -15.88 15.38
N LEU A 203 20.82 -15.40 14.36
CA LEU A 203 19.83 -14.31 14.50
C LEU A 203 18.77 -14.54 15.58
N ALA A 204 18.35 -15.79 15.82
CA ALA A 204 17.37 -16.10 16.86
C ALA A 204 17.90 -15.89 18.30
N ASN A 205 19.23 -15.92 18.47
CA ASN A 205 19.90 -15.89 19.77
C ASN A 205 20.38 -14.48 20.16
N TYR A 206 20.25 -13.49 19.27
CA TYR A 206 20.77 -12.14 19.45
C TYR A 206 19.71 -11.06 19.17
N LYS A 207 19.74 -10.01 19.97
CA LYS A 207 18.85 -8.83 19.91
C LYS A 207 19.66 -7.54 19.89
N TYR A 208 19.09 -6.45 19.40
CA TYR A 208 19.72 -5.12 19.39
C TYR A 208 18.65 -4.05 19.58
N GLU A 209 19.05 -2.89 20.08
CA GLU A 209 18.15 -1.81 20.47
C GLU A 209 17.81 -0.89 19.27
N LYS A 210 16.89 -1.34 18.41
CA LYS A 210 16.57 -0.74 17.09
C LYS A 210 16.41 0.79 17.01
N LEU A 211 15.96 1.43 18.10
CA LEU A 211 15.66 2.87 18.12
C LEU A 211 16.84 3.73 18.58
N ASN A 212 17.85 3.12 19.22
CA ASN A 212 18.99 3.80 19.84
C ASN A 212 20.31 3.19 19.31
N PRO A 213 20.72 3.56 18.07
CA PRO A 213 22.05 3.20 17.58
C PRO A 213 23.14 3.86 18.43
N LEU A 214 24.31 3.22 18.52
CA LEU A 214 25.50 3.80 19.16
C LEU A 214 25.82 5.18 18.56
N TYR A 215 25.70 5.26 17.24
CA TYR A 215 25.75 6.46 16.43
C TYR A 215 25.22 6.15 15.03
N SER A 216 25.06 7.20 14.24
CA SER A 216 24.65 7.13 12.84
C SER A 216 25.59 7.98 12.01
N ASN A 217 26.26 7.39 11.02
CA ASN A 217 27.36 8.03 10.29
C ASN A 217 27.21 7.91 8.75
N ASN A 218 27.84 8.83 8.03
CA ASN A 218 27.82 8.85 6.56
C ASN A 218 29.06 8.14 6.00
N PHE A 219 28.85 7.26 5.02
CA PHE A 219 29.90 6.81 4.11
C PHE A 219 30.28 7.93 3.14
N TYR A 220 31.55 8.29 3.12
CA TYR A 220 32.14 9.26 2.22
C TYR A 220 33.08 8.56 1.24
N VAL A 221 33.26 9.14 0.05
CA VAL A 221 34.45 8.83 -0.77
C VAL A 221 35.69 9.36 -0.04
N GLY A 222 36.75 8.57 0.02
CA GLY A 222 38.07 9.05 0.44
C GLY A 222 39.03 9.13 -0.74
N VAL A 223 39.80 10.21 -0.80
CA VAL A 223 40.90 10.43 -1.76
C VAL A 223 42.19 10.63 -0.95
N PRO A 224 43.38 10.19 -1.42
CA PRO A 224 44.65 10.56 -0.81
C PRO A 224 44.76 12.07 -0.57
N LYS A 225 45.16 12.44 0.65
CA LYS A 225 45.19 13.86 1.07
C LYS A 225 46.09 14.70 0.19
N GLY A 226 45.52 15.80 -0.34
CA GLY A 226 46.20 16.75 -1.21
C GLY A 226 45.69 16.76 -2.66
N ASP A 227 45.07 15.69 -3.17
CA ASP A 227 44.52 15.68 -4.54
C ASP A 227 43.11 16.31 -4.62
N LYS A 228 43.11 17.64 -4.49
CA LYS A 228 41.90 18.45 -4.60
C LYS A 228 41.21 18.34 -5.97
N ARG A 229 41.97 18.05 -7.04
CA ARG A 229 41.43 17.98 -8.40
C ARG A 229 40.64 16.69 -8.61
N LEU A 230 41.18 15.56 -8.15
CA LEU A 230 40.47 14.29 -8.17
C LEU A 230 39.23 14.34 -7.26
N LEU A 231 39.37 14.92 -6.06
CA LEU A 231 38.26 15.12 -5.13
C LEU A 231 37.11 15.96 -5.72
N GLU A 232 37.43 17.08 -6.37
CA GLU A 232 36.43 17.93 -7.04
C GLU A 232 35.74 17.19 -8.21
N THR A 233 36.52 16.42 -9.00
CA THR A 233 35.99 15.59 -10.09
C THR A 233 35.02 14.53 -9.56
N ILE A 234 35.40 13.85 -8.48
CA ILE A 234 34.57 12.85 -7.78
C ILE A 234 33.28 13.50 -7.27
N ASN A 235 33.39 14.62 -6.55
CA ASN A 235 32.25 15.33 -5.96
C ASN A 235 31.26 15.80 -7.03
N ASN A 236 31.74 16.37 -8.14
CA ASN A 236 30.89 16.81 -9.24
C ASN A 236 30.15 15.62 -9.90
N GLY A 237 30.83 14.49 -10.12
CA GLY A 237 30.18 13.28 -10.64
C GLY A 237 29.17 12.65 -9.66
N MET A 238 29.46 12.65 -8.36
CA MET A 238 28.55 12.12 -7.33
C MET A 238 27.32 13.02 -7.12
N ASN A 239 27.48 14.34 -7.28
CA ASN A 239 26.39 15.30 -7.28
C ASN A 239 25.53 15.23 -8.56
N ALA A 240 26.06 14.70 -9.66
CA ALA A 240 25.30 14.44 -10.90
C ALA A 240 24.43 13.17 -10.85
N ILE A 241 24.53 12.36 -9.79
CA ILE A 241 23.63 11.23 -9.53
C ILE A 241 22.36 11.76 -8.85
N SER A 242 21.24 11.70 -9.55
CA SER A 242 19.95 12.25 -9.10
C SER A 242 19.37 11.46 -7.92
N ASN A 243 18.50 12.09 -7.12
CA ASN A 243 17.82 11.44 -6.00
C ASN A 243 17.05 10.18 -6.42
N ASN A 244 16.44 10.15 -7.60
CA ASN A 244 15.75 8.97 -8.12
C ASN A 244 16.70 7.80 -8.39
N GLU A 245 17.90 8.08 -8.88
CA GLU A 245 18.94 7.06 -9.09
C GLU A 245 19.52 6.56 -7.76
N ARG A 246 19.71 7.46 -6.78
CA ARG A 246 20.08 7.09 -5.40
C ARG A 246 19.03 6.16 -4.75
N LEU A 247 17.75 6.49 -4.93
CA LEU A 247 16.62 5.68 -4.45
C LEU A 247 16.54 4.34 -5.16
N LEU A 248 16.83 4.27 -6.47
CA LEU A 248 16.86 3.00 -7.21
C LEU A 248 17.96 2.06 -6.69
N ILE A 249 19.15 2.59 -6.38
CA ILE A 249 20.21 1.83 -5.72
C ILE A 249 19.73 1.35 -4.34
N SER A 250 19.16 2.23 -3.52
CA SER A 250 18.64 1.85 -2.20
C SER A 250 17.59 0.72 -2.30
N ARG A 251 16.59 0.84 -3.19
CA ARG A 251 15.58 -0.21 -3.48
C ARG A 251 16.18 -1.52 -3.97
N THR A 252 17.27 -1.46 -4.74
CA THR A 252 17.98 -2.65 -5.24
C THR A 252 18.57 -3.48 -4.09
N TRP A 253 18.90 -2.84 -2.96
CA TRP A 253 19.60 -3.48 -1.83
C TRP A 253 18.76 -3.59 -0.54
N ALA A 254 17.62 -2.89 -0.44
CA ALA A 254 16.78 -2.81 0.77
C ALA A 254 16.16 -4.15 1.25
N THR A 255 15.99 -5.13 0.35
CA THR A 255 15.34 -6.42 0.66
C THR A 255 16.32 -7.57 0.93
N GLY A 256 17.64 -7.32 0.99
CA GLY A 256 18.67 -8.37 1.11
C GLY A 256 18.80 -9.31 -0.11
N GLN A 257 17.84 -9.25 -1.03
CA GLN A 257 17.90 -9.75 -2.40
C GLN A 257 17.51 -8.62 -3.35
N ARG A 258 18.08 -8.65 -4.56
CA ARG A 258 17.77 -7.70 -5.64
C ARG A 258 16.27 -7.75 -5.94
N SER A 259 15.52 -6.66 -5.68
CA SER A 259 14.06 -6.65 -5.88
C SER A 259 13.67 -7.10 -7.29
N GLN A 260 12.68 -7.99 -7.39
CA GLN A 260 12.28 -8.63 -8.65
C GLN A 260 11.40 -7.72 -9.54
N ASN A 261 10.88 -6.60 -9.02
CA ASN A 261 10.15 -5.60 -9.79
C ASN A 261 10.58 -4.18 -9.38
N ALA A 262 11.58 -3.62 -10.07
CA ALA A 262 12.04 -2.24 -9.83
C ALA A 262 10.95 -1.16 -10.04
N ASP A 263 9.90 -1.48 -10.79
CA ASP A 263 8.81 -0.56 -11.17
C ASP A 263 7.57 -0.64 -10.26
N ALA A 264 7.56 -1.51 -9.24
CA ALA A 264 6.41 -1.62 -8.32
C ALA A 264 6.33 -0.41 -7.37
N THR A 265 5.10 0.07 -7.11
CA THR A 265 4.86 1.10 -6.09
C THR A 265 4.76 0.43 -4.72
N ILE A 266 5.68 0.75 -3.81
CA ILE A 266 5.76 0.09 -2.50
C ILE A 266 4.88 0.83 -1.49
N ILE A 267 3.93 0.10 -0.90
CA ILE A 267 3.00 0.61 0.11
C ILE A 267 3.42 0.03 1.47
N ALA A 268 3.91 0.89 2.37
CA ALA A 268 4.18 0.48 3.75
C ALA A 268 2.85 0.19 4.45
N ILE A 269 2.77 -0.96 5.14
CA ILE A 269 1.60 -1.40 5.90
C ILE A 269 2.01 -1.86 7.30
N ASP A 270 1.13 -1.65 8.28
CA ASP A 270 1.31 -2.23 9.60
C ASP A 270 0.97 -3.74 9.54
N SER A 271 1.87 -4.57 10.05
CA SER A 271 1.70 -6.03 10.12
C SER A 271 0.70 -6.51 11.18
N ASN A 272 0.39 -5.70 12.20
CA ASN A 272 -0.45 -6.05 13.34
C ASN A 272 -1.48 -4.94 13.64
N TYR A 273 -2.41 -4.76 12.71
CA TYR A 273 -3.44 -3.71 12.75
C TYR A 273 -4.80 -4.20 12.20
N PRO A 274 -5.31 -5.39 12.61
CA PRO A 274 -6.59 -5.89 12.14
C PRO A 274 -7.73 -4.98 12.63
N PRO A 275 -8.82 -4.77 11.88
CA PRO A 275 -9.13 -5.34 10.56
C PRO A 275 -8.57 -4.49 9.40
N LEU A 276 -7.79 -3.45 9.67
CA LEU A 276 -7.30 -2.50 8.67
C LEU A 276 -6.16 -3.09 7.82
N SER A 277 -5.18 -3.71 8.47
CA SER A 277 -4.05 -4.41 7.88
C SER A 277 -3.51 -5.50 8.80
N THR A 278 -3.31 -6.71 8.29
CA THR A 278 -2.65 -7.80 8.98
C THR A 278 -1.92 -8.69 7.97
N ILE A 279 -0.92 -9.44 8.43
CA ILE A 279 -0.44 -10.60 7.69
C ILE A 279 -1.31 -11.81 8.04
N GLY A 280 -1.77 -12.53 7.01
CA GLY A 280 -2.51 -13.78 7.16
C GLY A 280 -1.58 -14.98 7.37
N ILE A 281 -2.18 -16.12 7.73
CA ILE A 281 -1.48 -17.40 7.99
C ILE A 281 -0.65 -17.87 6.77
N ASP A 282 -1.05 -17.49 5.56
CA ASP A 282 -0.34 -17.77 4.30
C ASP A 282 0.80 -16.77 4.00
N GLY A 283 1.08 -15.82 4.91
CA GLY A 283 2.05 -14.74 4.73
C GLY A 283 1.54 -13.60 3.84
N SER A 284 0.29 -13.63 3.36
CA SER A 284 -0.25 -12.58 2.49
C SER A 284 -0.78 -11.37 3.28
N PRO A 285 -0.65 -10.15 2.76
CA PRO A 285 -1.35 -8.98 3.28
C PRO A 285 -2.87 -9.10 3.12
N GLN A 286 -3.60 -8.88 4.21
CA GLN A 286 -5.06 -8.92 4.29
C GLN A 286 -5.56 -7.75 5.15
N GLY A 287 -6.79 -7.28 4.93
CA GLY A 287 -7.40 -6.18 5.68
C GLY A 287 -8.15 -5.19 4.79
N LEU A 288 -8.92 -4.31 5.44
CA LEU A 288 -9.73 -3.27 4.79
C LEU A 288 -8.88 -2.36 3.89
N MET A 289 -7.79 -1.82 4.43
CA MET A 289 -6.91 -0.91 3.68
C MET A 289 -6.20 -1.66 2.55
N ILE A 290 -5.79 -2.91 2.80
CA ILE A 290 -5.14 -3.76 1.80
C ILE A 290 -6.07 -3.96 0.59
N ASP A 291 -7.35 -4.22 0.82
CA ASP A 291 -8.33 -4.41 -0.26
C ASP A 291 -8.65 -3.11 -1.00
N ILE A 292 -8.66 -1.95 -0.32
CA ILE A 292 -8.76 -0.62 -0.96
C ILE A 292 -7.54 -0.39 -1.88
N TRP A 293 -6.32 -0.65 -1.42
CA TRP A 293 -5.11 -0.50 -2.24
C TRP A 293 -5.03 -1.51 -3.39
N LYS A 294 -5.49 -2.76 -3.20
CA LYS A 294 -5.63 -3.74 -4.28
C LYS A 294 -6.65 -3.28 -5.34
N GLU A 295 -7.69 -2.53 -4.97
CA GLU A 295 -8.63 -1.95 -5.94
C GLU A 295 -8.06 -0.69 -6.61
N TRP A 296 -7.36 0.18 -5.86
CA TRP A 296 -6.58 1.31 -6.38
C TRP A 296 -5.58 0.89 -7.48
N ALA A 297 -4.88 -0.22 -7.25
CA ALA A 297 -3.94 -0.80 -8.22
C ALA A 297 -4.64 -1.21 -9.53
N LYS A 298 -5.86 -1.74 -9.47
CA LYS A 298 -6.64 -2.12 -10.66
C LYS A 298 -7.10 -0.90 -11.45
N VAL A 299 -7.66 0.12 -10.78
CA VAL A 299 -8.17 1.32 -11.47
C VAL A 299 -7.06 2.21 -12.03
N THR A 300 -5.86 2.18 -11.44
CA THR A 300 -4.68 2.91 -11.94
C THR A 300 -3.81 2.09 -12.90
N GLY A 301 -4.03 0.78 -13.02
CA GLY A 301 -3.17 -0.14 -13.77
C GLY A 301 -1.77 -0.34 -13.18
N ARG A 302 -1.51 0.13 -11.95
CA ARG A 302 -0.18 0.08 -11.32
C ARG A 302 0.08 -1.24 -10.60
N LYS A 303 1.30 -1.76 -10.76
CA LYS A 303 1.82 -2.80 -9.87
C LYS A 303 2.08 -2.20 -8.49
N ILE A 304 1.56 -2.84 -7.45
CA ILE A 304 1.84 -2.50 -6.06
C ILE A 304 2.52 -3.68 -5.36
N GLU A 305 3.36 -3.36 -4.38
CA GLU A 305 3.92 -4.31 -3.43
C GLU A 305 3.68 -3.77 -2.02
N PHE A 306 3.35 -4.64 -1.07
CA PHE A 306 3.13 -4.23 0.32
C PHE A 306 4.36 -4.57 1.15
N LYS A 307 4.87 -3.59 1.91
CA LYS A 307 5.97 -3.79 2.87
C LYS A 307 5.42 -3.82 4.30
N PRO A 308 5.23 -5.00 4.91
CA PRO A 308 4.79 -5.12 6.29
C PRO A 308 5.88 -4.82 7.30
N SER A 309 5.55 -4.00 8.29
CA SER A 309 6.42 -3.66 9.42
C SER A 309 5.59 -3.18 10.62
N SER A 310 6.21 -2.75 11.73
CA SER A 310 5.50 -2.07 12.83
C SER A 310 5.09 -0.65 12.45
N TRP A 311 4.11 -0.06 13.14
CA TRP A 311 3.66 1.32 12.90
C TRP A 311 4.79 2.38 12.88
N SER A 312 5.73 2.28 13.81
CA SER A 312 6.91 3.17 13.84
C SER A 312 7.78 3.01 12.59
N GLU A 313 7.93 1.78 12.13
CA GLU A 313 8.77 1.40 11.00
C GLU A 313 8.08 1.74 9.65
N THR A 314 6.75 1.73 9.53
CA THR A 314 6.09 2.19 8.29
C THR A 314 6.39 3.66 8.00
N LEU A 315 6.44 4.51 9.04
CA LEU A 315 6.84 5.91 8.91
C LEU A 315 8.33 6.06 8.59
N ASN A 316 9.20 5.21 9.16
CA ASN A 316 10.63 5.19 8.84
C ASN A 316 10.88 4.79 7.37
N ASN A 317 10.20 3.74 6.88
CA ASN A 317 10.26 3.30 5.48
C ASN A 317 9.92 4.42 4.48
N LEU A 318 8.96 5.31 4.81
CA LEU A 318 8.72 6.49 4.00
C LEU A 318 9.85 7.51 4.09
N ARG A 319 10.43 7.76 5.27
CA ARG A 319 11.57 8.69 5.43
C ARG A 319 12.80 8.21 4.66
N THR A 320 13.13 6.92 4.71
CA THR A 320 14.28 6.33 3.99
C THR A 320 14.02 6.15 2.49
N GLY A 321 12.75 6.12 2.06
CA GLY A 321 12.35 5.86 0.66
C GLY A 321 12.28 4.39 0.28
N GLU A 322 12.28 3.52 1.28
CA GLU A 322 11.99 2.09 1.16
C GLU A 322 10.50 1.78 0.94
N ALA A 323 9.62 2.77 1.17
CA ALA A 323 8.23 2.77 0.72
C ALA A 323 7.86 4.11 0.06
N ASP A 324 6.98 4.05 -0.94
CA ASP A 324 6.48 5.19 -1.70
C ASP A 324 5.24 5.83 -1.05
N ILE A 325 4.39 4.99 -0.45
CA ILE A 325 3.09 5.37 0.09
C ILE A 325 2.92 4.75 1.49
N HIS A 326 2.37 5.52 2.43
CA HIS A 326 1.85 4.99 3.69
C HIS A 326 0.36 4.66 3.51
N PHE A 327 -0.01 3.41 3.76
CA PHE A 327 -1.33 2.85 3.46
C PHE A 327 -2.53 3.63 4.03
N GLY A 328 -2.42 4.16 5.24
CA GLY A 328 -3.46 4.97 5.87
C GLY A 328 -2.97 5.53 7.20
N LEU A 329 -3.10 6.83 7.42
CA LEU A 329 -2.74 7.48 8.68
C LEU A 329 -3.59 8.73 8.94
N PHE A 330 -3.68 9.13 10.20
CA PHE A 330 -4.19 10.45 10.57
C PHE A 330 -3.14 11.54 10.34
N LYS A 331 -3.62 12.75 10.06
CA LYS A 331 -2.83 13.96 9.81
C LYS A 331 -2.40 14.60 11.13
N THR A 332 -1.11 14.90 11.28
CA THR A 332 -0.55 15.66 12.43
C THR A 332 0.28 16.84 11.91
N GLU A 333 0.61 17.82 12.76
CA GLU A 333 1.43 18.96 12.33
C GLU A 333 2.87 18.54 11.97
N ASP A 334 3.50 17.72 12.80
CA ASP A 334 4.83 17.16 12.57
C ASP A 334 4.94 16.37 11.26
N ARG A 335 3.94 15.52 10.97
CA ARG A 335 3.91 14.77 9.72
C ARG A 335 3.70 15.69 8.51
N GLN A 336 2.91 16.76 8.65
CA GLN A 336 2.75 17.77 7.61
C GLN A 336 4.03 18.55 7.29
N GLN A 337 5.09 18.48 8.08
CA GLN A 337 6.36 19.11 7.75
C GLN A 337 7.06 18.40 6.57
N TRP A 338 6.95 17.07 6.46
CA TRP A 338 7.69 16.24 5.49
C TRP A 338 6.83 15.31 4.60
N LEU A 339 5.58 15.00 5.00
CA LEU A 339 4.60 14.31 4.17
C LEU A 339 3.60 15.29 3.51
N SER A 340 3.17 14.89 2.32
CA SER A 340 1.93 15.30 1.68
C SER A 340 0.85 14.25 1.94
N PHE A 341 -0.40 14.70 2.08
CA PHE A 341 -1.55 13.85 2.37
C PHE A 341 -2.50 13.83 1.18
N SER A 342 -3.10 12.68 0.91
CA SER A 342 -4.12 12.52 -0.15
C SER A 342 -5.40 13.32 0.16
N THR A 343 -6.41 13.20 -0.69
CA THR A 343 -7.80 13.36 -0.25
C THR A 343 -8.12 12.30 0.81
N PRO A 344 -8.91 12.62 1.85
CA PRO A 344 -9.31 11.61 2.84
C PRO A 344 -10.18 10.55 2.16
N PHE A 345 -9.99 9.28 2.51
CA PHE A 345 -10.71 8.17 1.87
C PHE A 345 -11.33 7.19 2.87
N GLN A 346 -11.09 7.36 4.17
CA GLN A 346 -11.76 6.61 5.24
C GLN A 346 -11.86 7.51 6.49
N SER A 347 -12.73 7.17 7.44
CA SER A 347 -12.86 7.82 8.74
C SER A 347 -12.93 6.76 9.84
N ILE A 348 -12.19 6.95 10.94
CA ILE A 348 -12.08 5.96 12.01
C ILE A 348 -12.26 6.63 13.38
N GLN A 349 -13.09 6.02 14.22
CA GLN A 349 -13.35 6.47 15.58
C GLN A 349 -12.29 5.92 16.56
N THR A 350 -11.80 6.77 17.45
CA THR A 350 -10.93 6.44 18.58
C THR A 350 -11.73 6.47 19.89
N GLY A 351 -11.48 5.51 20.76
CA GLY A 351 -12.14 5.39 22.07
C GLY A 351 -11.17 5.17 23.22
N LEU A 352 -11.69 5.31 24.43
CA LEU A 352 -11.03 4.92 25.67
C LEU A 352 -11.55 3.55 26.10
N PHE A 353 -10.64 2.64 26.47
CA PHE A 353 -10.99 1.29 26.92
C PHE A 353 -10.27 0.95 28.23
N THR A 354 -10.94 0.22 29.12
CA THR A 354 -10.42 -0.26 30.41
C THR A 354 -10.89 -1.69 30.65
N LYS A 355 -10.29 -2.42 31.59
CA LYS A 355 -10.90 -3.66 32.09
C LYS A 355 -12.34 -3.45 32.55
N SER A 356 -13.15 -4.50 32.51
CA SER A 356 -14.58 -4.44 32.87
C SER A 356 -14.84 -4.18 34.36
N ASP A 357 -13.91 -4.53 35.24
CA ASP A 357 -13.92 -4.28 36.69
C ASP A 357 -13.47 -2.85 37.08
N PHE A 358 -12.90 -2.09 36.13
CA PHE A 358 -12.59 -0.67 36.33
C PHE A 358 -13.86 0.17 36.57
N ALA A 359 -13.74 1.35 37.20
CA ALA A 359 -14.90 2.20 37.50
C ALA A 359 -15.72 2.57 36.23
N ASP A 360 -17.05 2.46 36.31
CA ASP A 360 -17.96 2.88 35.24
C ASP A 360 -17.95 4.40 35.03
N GLU A 361 -18.30 4.83 33.82
CA GLU A 361 -18.32 6.24 33.39
C GLU A 361 -16.97 6.97 33.58
N THR A 362 -15.86 6.25 33.45
CA THR A 362 -14.53 6.85 33.45
C THR A 362 -14.33 7.65 32.16
N THR A 363 -13.77 8.85 32.26
CA THR A 363 -13.36 9.65 31.10
C THR A 363 -11.85 9.86 31.14
N LEU A 364 -11.23 10.17 30.00
CA LEU A 364 -9.78 10.34 29.91
C LEU A 364 -9.27 11.42 30.88
N GLN A 365 -10.07 12.47 31.11
CA GLN A 365 -9.75 13.52 32.09
C GLN A 365 -9.72 13.03 33.55
N LYS A 366 -10.52 12.02 33.91
CA LYS A 366 -10.55 11.42 35.26
C LYS A 366 -9.34 10.53 35.54
N LEU A 367 -8.61 10.08 34.51
CA LEU A 367 -7.44 9.20 34.61
C LEU A 367 -6.14 9.94 34.97
N SER A 368 -6.21 11.14 35.55
CA SER A 368 -5.03 11.82 36.09
C SER A 368 -4.39 10.95 37.18
N GLY A 369 -3.07 10.71 37.08
CA GLY A 369 -2.33 9.81 37.96
C GLY A 369 -2.48 8.29 37.69
N HIS A 370 -3.31 7.88 36.73
CA HIS A 370 -3.41 6.49 36.25
C HIS A 370 -2.50 6.27 35.04
N SER A 371 -2.14 5.01 34.75
CA SER A 371 -1.32 4.65 33.58
C SER A 371 -2.18 4.45 32.34
N VAL A 372 -1.86 5.17 31.26
CA VAL A 372 -2.61 5.09 29.99
C VAL A 372 -1.68 4.75 28.84
N GLY A 373 -2.05 3.73 28.06
CA GLY A 373 -1.27 3.29 26.91
C GLY A 373 -1.81 3.79 25.56
N ALA A 374 -0.90 4.03 24.61
CA ALA A 374 -1.18 4.02 23.18
C ALA A 374 0.08 3.61 22.39
N ILE A 375 -0.09 3.25 21.11
CA ILE A 375 1.01 2.77 20.27
C ILE A 375 1.96 3.92 19.88
N GLN A 376 3.27 3.68 19.99
CA GLN A 376 4.31 4.68 19.74
C GLN A 376 4.20 5.30 18.34
N GLY A 377 4.24 6.64 18.26
CA GLY A 377 4.16 7.36 16.98
C GLY A 377 2.78 7.33 16.31
N THR A 378 1.73 6.90 17.01
CA THR A 378 0.34 7.10 16.56
C THR A 378 -0.17 8.51 16.92
N TYR A 379 -1.27 8.92 16.29
CA TYR A 379 -1.94 10.18 16.63
C TYR A 379 -2.49 10.14 18.06
N GLN A 380 -2.90 8.96 18.51
CA GLN A 380 -3.44 8.67 19.83
C GLN A 380 -2.38 8.96 20.91
N ALA A 381 -1.13 8.54 20.68
CA ALA A 381 0.00 8.88 21.55
C ALA A 381 0.28 10.39 21.59
N GLU A 382 0.31 11.06 20.43
CA GLU A 382 0.46 12.52 20.33
C GLU A 382 -0.68 13.24 21.09
N PHE A 383 -1.94 12.84 20.86
CA PHE A 383 -3.15 13.40 21.49
C PHE A 383 -3.15 13.30 23.02
N VAL A 384 -2.79 12.14 23.59
CA VAL A 384 -2.75 11.97 25.06
C VAL A 384 -1.63 12.82 25.66
N LYS A 385 -0.42 12.78 25.07
CA LYS A 385 0.73 13.59 25.51
C LYS A 385 0.43 15.09 25.51
N GLU A 386 -0.16 15.61 24.43
CA GLU A 386 -0.42 17.04 24.26
C GLU A 386 -1.58 17.55 25.14
N LYS A 387 -2.70 16.82 25.19
CA LYS A 387 -3.92 17.31 25.84
C LYS A 387 -4.05 16.92 27.30
N TYR A 388 -3.37 15.85 27.73
CA TYR A 388 -3.47 15.30 29.07
C TYR A 388 -2.09 15.02 29.71
N PRO A 389 -1.18 16.01 29.80
CA PRO A 389 0.19 15.82 30.31
C PRO A 389 0.28 15.42 31.80
N ALA A 390 -0.84 15.37 32.53
CA ALA A 390 -0.94 14.90 33.92
C ALA A 390 -1.28 13.39 34.03
N ILE A 391 -1.45 12.70 32.91
CA ILE A 391 -1.64 11.24 32.85
C ILE A 391 -0.27 10.56 32.76
N HIS A 392 -0.09 9.42 33.44
CA HIS A 392 1.13 8.62 33.31
C HIS A 392 1.08 7.85 31.99
N PHE A 393 1.51 8.50 30.91
CA PHE A 393 1.42 7.93 29.57
C PHE A 393 2.57 6.94 29.27
N GLN A 394 2.23 5.77 28.75
CA GLN A 394 3.19 4.73 28.33
C GLN A 394 3.04 4.43 26.83
N GLU A 395 4.14 4.52 26.09
CA GLU A 395 4.17 4.15 24.67
C GLU A 395 4.48 2.67 24.49
N GLN A 396 3.67 1.98 23.68
CA GLN A 396 3.83 0.57 23.37
C GLN A 396 4.20 0.36 21.90
N ASN A 397 5.05 -0.63 21.60
CA ASN A 397 5.55 -0.87 20.24
C ASN A 397 4.75 -1.91 19.45
N ASP A 398 3.96 -2.76 20.12
CA ASP A 398 3.13 -3.80 19.50
C ASP A 398 1.73 -3.84 20.13
N ARG A 399 0.70 -4.04 19.30
CA ARG A 399 -0.71 -4.06 19.75
C ARG A 399 -1.09 -5.29 20.57
N SER A 400 -0.38 -6.40 20.40
CA SER A 400 -0.58 -7.60 21.24
C SER A 400 -0.09 -7.32 22.66
N GLU A 401 1.15 -6.82 22.78
CA GLU A 401 1.75 -6.54 24.08
C GLU A 401 1.00 -5.44 24.82
N TYR A 402 0.55 -4.41 24.10
CA TYR A 402 -0.35 -3.37 24.59
C TYR A 402 -1.66 -3.90 25.21
N ILE A 403 -2.33 -4.86 24.55
CA ILE A 403 -3.54 -5.51 25.11
C ILE A 403 -3.17 -6.37 26.32
N LEU A 404 -2.02 -7.06 26.28
CA LEU A 404 -1.53 -7.88 27.39
C LEU A 404 -1.16 -7.02 28.61
N SER A 405 -0.48 -5.89 28.46
CA SER A 405 -0.20 -4.93 29.54
C SER A 405 -1.47 -4.42 30.22
N LEU A 406 -2.52 -4.12 29.45
CA LEU A 406 -3.84 -3.80 30.02
C LEU A 406 -4.37 -4.99 30.84
N MET A 407 -4.33 -6.21 30.30
CA MET A 407 -4.79 -7.39 31.03
C MET A 407 -3.95 -7.69 32.29
N ARG A 408 -2.63 -7.48 32.26
CA ARG A 408 -1.72 -7.62 33.40
C ARG A 408 -1.88 -6.51 34.45
N GLY A 409 -2.52 -5.38 34.09
CA GLY A 409 -2.70 -4.22 34.99
C GLY A 409 -1.46 -3.32 35.09
N GLU A 410 -0.57 -3.37 34.09
CA GLU A 410 0.57 -2.44 33.96
C GLU A 410 0.10 -1.07 33.47
N ILE A 411 -0.97 -1.07 32.65
CA ILE A 411 -1.72 0.10 32.21
C ILE A 411 -3.18 -0.03 32.64
N ASP A 412 -3.75 1.02 33.23
CA ASP A 412 -5.13 1.07 33.70
C ASP A 412 -6.13 1.22 32.54
N ALA A 413 -5.75 1.99 31.52
CA ALA A 413 -6.58 2.27 30.36
C ALA A 413 -5.77 2.37 29.06
N ILE A 414 -6.47 2.28 27.94
CA ILE A 414 -5.88 2.34 26.60
C ILE A 414 -6.67 3.24 25.66
N VAL A 415 -5.97 3.97 24.80
CA VAL A 415 -6.56 4.85 23.77
C VAL A 415 -6.21 4.32 22.38
N GLU A 416 -7.20 3.74 21.71
CA GLU A 416 -7.04 3.09 20.39
C GLU A 416 -8.29 3.29 19.52
N GLU A 417 -8.13 3.04 18.22
CA GLU A 417 -9.21 2.92 17.26
C GLU A 417 -10.15 1.78 17.60
N VAL A 418 -11.44 2.12 17.66
CA VAL A 418 -12.56 1.23 17.93
C VAL A 418 -12.52 -0.06 17.11
N PRO A 419 -12.50 -0.03 15.75
CA PRO A 419 -12.49 -1.25 14.97
C PRO A 419 -11.25 -2.11 15.22
N THR A 420 -10.11 -1.46 15.45
CA THR A 420 -8.82 -2.11 15.64
C THR A 420 -8.79 -2.90 16.95
N ILE A 421 -9.22 -2.27 18.03
CA ILE A 421 -9.18 -2.89 19.35
C ILE A 421 -10.29 -3.94 19.54
N GLU A 422 -11.48 -3.74 18.96
CA GLU A 422 -12.57 -4.74 18.98
C GLU A 422 -12.16 -6.02 18.22
N ALA A 423 -11.46 -5.90 17.08
CA ALA A 423 -10.90 -7.04 16.38
C ALA A 423 -9.79 -7.74 17.20
N GLY A 424 -8.97 -6.96 17.93
CA GLY A 424 -7.99 -7.49 18.89
C GLY A 424 -8.66 -8.31 19.99
N PHE A 425 -9.66 -7.78 20.68
CA PHE A 425 -10.36 -8.47 21.75
C PHE A 425 -11.06 -9.75 21.27
N ALA A 426 -11.70 -9.71 20.10
CA ALA A 426 -12.30 -10.89 19.49
C ALA A 426 -11.25 -11.98 19.19
N ARG A 427 -10.04 -11.61 18.74
CA ARG A 427 -8.93 -12.55 18.48
C ARG A 427 -8.41 -13.22 19.76
N TYR A 428 -8.37 -12.50 20.89
CA TYR A 428 -7.92 -13.03 22.18
C TYR A 428 -9.05 -13.62 23.05
N GLY A 429 -10.30 -13.64 22.57
CA GLY A 429 -11.46 -14.11 23.35
C GLY A 429 -11.84 -13.20 24.52
N LEU A 430 -11.36 -11.95 24.54
CA LEU A 430 -11.53 -10.99 25.64
C LEU A 430 -12.88 -10.23 25.61
N ASN A 431 -13.84 -10.70 24.81
CA ASN A 431 -15.15 -10.07 24.67
C ASN A 431 -15.89 -10.08 26.03
N GLY A 432 -16.08 -8.89 26.61
CA GLY A 432 -16.69 -8.70 27.94
C GLY A 432 -15.70 -8.58 29.10
N ALA A 433 -14.41 -8.86 28.90
CA ALA A 433 -13.35 -8.61 29.89
C ALA A 433 -12.82 -7.16 29.85
N ILE A 434 -13.01 -6.48 28.71
CA ILE A 434 -12.62 -5.08 28.48
C ILE A 434 -13.86 -4.32 27.99
N LYS A 435 -14.06 -3.11 28.51
CA LYS A 435 -15.18 -2.22 28.19
C LYS A 435 -14.71 -0.91 27.58
N ARG A 436 -15.51 -0.38 26.66
CA ARG A 436 -15.36 0.94 26.07
C ARG A 436 -16.02 1.98 26.99
N GLN A 437 -15.22 2.93 27.46
CA GLN A 437 -15.63 3.95 28.43
C GLN A 437 -16.09 5.24 27.75
N GLU A 438 -15.34 5.70 26.74
CA GLU A 438 -15.55 7.02 26.12
C GLU A 438 -15.29 7.00 24.61
N ASN A 439 -16.02 7.85 23.88
CA ASN A 439 -15.81 8.12 22.46
C ASN A 439 -15.01 9.42 22.34
N LEU A 440 -13.70 9.34 22.10
CA LEU A 440 -12.80 10.49 22.22
C LEU A 440 -12.88 11.40 20.99
N PHE A 441 -12.77 10.85 19.79
CA PHE A 441 -12.87 11.57 18.52
C PHE A 441 -13.04 10.62 17.33
N GLU A 442 -13.42 11.17 16.18
CA GLU A 442 -13.40 10.47 14.89
C GLU A 442 -12.48 11.26 13.94
N ASN A 443 -11.51 10.58 13.32
CA ASN A 443 -10.48 11.19 12.50
C ASN A 443 -10.49 10.65 11.05
N LEU A 444 -10.17 11.54 10.11
CA LEU A 444 -10.01 11.18 8.70
C LEU A 444 -8.68 10.49 8.43
N VAL A 445 -8.75 9.41 7.66
CA VAL A 445 -7.61 8.63 7.17
C VAL A 445 -7.18 9.13 5.80
N PHE A 446 -5.88 9.34 5.67
CA PHE A 446 -5.21 9.83 4.48
C PHE A 446 -4.11 8.86 4.07
N ALA A 447 -3.78 8.80 2.77
CA ALA A 447 -2.55 8.19 2.30
C ALA A 447 -1.41 9.19 2.47
N GLY A 448 -0.26 8.73 2.97
CA GLY A 448 0.94 9.55 3.11
C GLY A 448 1.87 9.36 1.92
N VAL A 449 2.34 10.44 1.31
CA VAL A 449 3.37 10.44 0.26
C VAL A 449 4.41 11.49 0.63
N ARG A 450 5.70 11.27 0.37
CA ARG A 450 6.74 12.28 0.66
C ARG A 450 6.51 13.57 -0.14
N LYS A 451 6.82 14.72 0.45
CA LYS A 451 6.66 16.04 -0.20
C LYS A 451 7.44 16.22 -1.50
N ASP A 452 8.55 15.50 -1.66
CA ASP A 452 9.37 15.54 -2.88
C ASP A 452 8.77 14.75 -4.06
N ASN A 453 7.64 14.06 -3.87
CA ASN A 453 6.95 13.29 -4.90
C ASN A 453 5.47 13.73 -5.12
N PRO A 454 5.24 14.99 -5.57
CA PRO A 454 3.88 15.51 -5.80
C PRO A 454 3.16 14.84 -6.97
N SER A 455 3.89 14.25 -7.93
CA SER A 455 3.30 13.50 -9.05
C SER A 455 2.67 12.19 -8.58
N LEU A 456 3.32 11.45 -7.67
CA LEU A 456 2.72 10.26 -7.05
C LEU A 456 1.48 10.63 -6.22
N LEU A 457 1.53 11.72 -5.45
CA LEU A 457 0.36 12.19 -4.69
C LEU A 457 -0.86 12.43 -5.59
N LYS A 458 -0.66 13.06 -6.76
CA LYS A 458 -1.73 13.25 -7.74
C LYS A 458 -2.31 11.91 -8.19
N VAL A 459 -1.45 10.95 -8.56
CA VAL A 459 -1.89 9.61 -8.99
C VAL A 459 -2.63 8.87 -7.87
N VAL A 460 -2.22 9.05 -6.61
CA VAL A 460 -2.94 8.50 -5.45
C VAL A 460 -4.36 9.07 -5.38
N ASN A 461 -4.53 10.39 -5.44
CA ASN A 461 -5.84 11.05 -5.43
C ASN A 461 -6.72 10.65 -6.62
N ASP A 462 -6.18 10.72 -7.84
CA ASP A 462 -6.88 10.37 -9.07
C ASP A 462 -7.36 8.90 -9.01
N GLY A 463 -6.49 7.98 -8.56
CA GLY A 463 -6.81 6.58 -8.38
C GLY A 463 -7.85 6.31 -7.28
N LEU A 464 -7.74 6.94 -6.11
CA LEU A 464 -8.71 6.78 -5.02
C LEU A 464 -10.10 7.30 -5.43
N SER A 465 -10.16 8.45 -6.11
CA SER A 465 -11.42 9.02 -6.63
C SER A 465 -12.05 8.20 -7.76
N SER A 466 -11.28 7.31 -8.40
CA SER A 466 -11.74 6.43 -9.47
C SER A 466 -12.35 5.11 -8.96
N ILE A 467 -12.22 4.79 -7.67
CA ILE A 467 -12.83 3.58 -7.08
C ILE A 467 -14.34 3.84 -6.89
N PRO A 468 -15.25 3.00 -7.44
CA PRO A 468 -16.69 3.18 -7.24
C PRO A 468 -17.08 3.06 -5.76
N ILE A 469 -17.98 3.94 -5.28
CA ILE A 469 -18.42 3.94 -3.87
C ILE A 469 -19.06 2.61 -3.48
N GLU A 470 -19.81 1.97 -4.38
CA GLU A 470 -20.43 0.67 -4.16
C GLU A 470 -19.38 -0.44 -4.00
N LYS A 471 -18.19 -0.26 -4.58
CA LYS A 471 -17.06 -1.18 -4.42
C LYS A 471 -16.40 -1.00 -3.06
N LEU A 472 -16.28 0.24 -2.59
CA LEU A 472 -15.79 0.56 -1.25
C LEU A 472 -16.76 0.04 -0.16
N GLU A 473 -18.07 0.20 -0.33
CA GLU A 473 -19.11 -0.40 0.53
C GLU A 473 -19.00 -1.93 0.58
N GLN A 474 -18.78 -2.62 -0.56
CA GLN A 474 -18.56 -4.07 -0.61
C GLN A 474 -17.26 -4.51 0.05
N ILE A 475 -16.20 -3.70 -0.03
CA ILE A 475 -14.94 -3.97 0.67
C ILE A 475 -15.16 -3.82 2.18
N GLU A 476 -15.79 -2.72 2.60
CA GLU A 476 -16.06 -2.39 3.99
C GLU A 476 -17.01 -3.38 4.69
N ALA A 477 -18.06 -3.82 4.00
CA ALA A 477 -19.00 -4.80 4.54
C ALA A 477 -18.41 -6.21 4.77
N ARG A 478 -17.24 -6.53 4.21
CA ARG A 478 -16.50 -7.77 4.51
C ARG A 478 -15.67 -7.70 5.79
N TRP A 479 -15.26 -6.49 6.19
CA TRP A 479 -14.39 -6.26 7.36
C TRP A 479 -15.15 -5.76 8.59
N PHE A 480 -16.34 -5.16 8.42
CA PHE A 480 -17.21 -4.74 9.52
C PHE A 480 -18.57 -5.43 9.49
N SER A 481 -18.85 -6.28 10.48
CA SER A 481 -20.13 -6.98 10.63
C SER A 481 -21.31 -6.04 10.90
N ASN A 482 -21.07 -4.97 11.67
CA ASN A 482 -22.10 -4.02 12.08
C ASN A 482 -22.21 -2.83 11.10
N PRO A 483 -23.41 -2.51 10.55
CA PRO A 483 -23.59 -1.40 9.62
C PRO A 483 -23.36 0.02 10.15
N SER A 484 -23.40 0.26 11.48
CA SER A 484 -23.12 1.61 12.01
C SER A 484 -21.68 2.05 11.82
N ASP A 485 -20.77 1.07 11.76
CA ASP A 485 -19.33 1.31 11.83
C ASP A 485 -18.70 1.44 10.42
N ARG A 486 -19.56 1.35 9.40
CA ARG A 486 -19.22 1.42 7.97
C ARG A 486 -19.32 2.85 7.44
N TYR A 487 -18.18 3.51 7.24
CA TYR A 487 -18.10 4.90 6.77
C TYR A 487 -18.71 5.14 5.40
N PHE A 488 -18.44 4.30 4.39
CA PHE A 488 -18.98 4.50 3.05
C PHE A 488 -20.51 4.31 3.06
N THR A 489 -20.99 3.37 3.87
CA THR A 489 -22.43 3.16 4.13
C THR A 489 -23.07 4.32 4.88
N ARG A 490 -22.33 5.03 5.76
CA ARG A 490 -22.77 6.27 6.42
C ARG A 490 -22.81 7.45 5.43
N GLN A 491 -21.76 7.64 4.62
CA GLN A 491 -21.68 8.75 3.66
C GLN A 491 -22.78 8.71 2.59
N ASN A 492 -23.18 7.52 2.13
CA ASN A 492 -24.28 7.37 1.15
C ASN A 492 -25.68 7.68 1.75
N LYS A 493 -25.77 8.05 3.04
CA LYS A 493 -27.00 8.40 3.75
C LYS A 493 -27.04 9.84 4.29
N ASP A 494 -25.91 10.49 4.51
CA ASP A 494 -25.89 11.84 5.08
C ASP A 494 -25.96 12.92 3.98
N VAL A 495 -27.18 13.20 3.55
CA VAL A 495 -27.50 14.19 2.50
C VAL A 495 -27.42 15.64 3.02
N GLY A 496 -26.83 15.87 4.21
CA GLY A 496 -26.68 17.20 4.81
C GLY A 496 -28.02 17.88 5.12
N LEU A 497 -29.04 17.10 5.44
CA LEU A 497 -30.37 17.60 5.78
C LEU A 497 -30.36 18.25 7.17
N THR A 498 -30.91 19.45 7.27
CA THR A 498 -31.16 20.13 8.55
C THR A 498 -32.32 19.47 9.29
N GLN A 499 -32.39 19.67 10.60
CA GLN A 499 -33.50 19.13 11.41
C GLN A 499 -34.89 19.58 10.89
N GLN A 500 -35.02 20.81 10.42
CA GLN A 500 -36.26 21.34 9.82
C GLN A 500 -36.66 20.58 8.55
N GLU A 501 -35.70 20.22 7.71
CA GLU A 501 -35.94 19.43 6.49
C GLU A 501 -36.29 17.97 6.83
N ILE A 502 -35.60 17.37 7.79
CA ILE A 502 -35.89 16.01 8.29
C ILE A 502 -37.32 15.93 8.84
N ASP A 503 -37.75 16.91 9.63
CA ASP A 503 -39.10 16.90 10.20
C ASP A 503 -40.17 17.25 9.14
N TRP A 504 -39.84 18.10 8.15
CA TRP A 504 -40.71 18.31 6.98
C TRP A 504 -40.93 17.02 6.19
N ILE A 505 -39.89 16.21 5.97
CA ILE A 505 -39.96 14.91 5.27
C ILE A 505 -40.84 13.92 6.06
N LYS A 506 -40.71 13.86 7.39
CA LYS A 506 -41.56 13.01 8.25
C LYS A 506 -43.04 13.39 8.16
N SER A 507 -43.35 14.69 8.11
CA SER A 507 -44.73 15.18 7.96
C SER A 507 -45.28 15.06 6.52
N ASN A 508 -44.41 15.06 5.51
CA ASN A 508 -44.77 15.06 4.08
C ASN A 508 -44.00 13.95 3.32
N PRO A 509 -44.18 12.65 3.67
CA PRO A 509 -43.36 11.56 3.14
C PRO A 509 -43.64 11.22 1.67
N VAL A 510 -44.68 11.81 1.08
CA VAL A 510 -45.09 11.60 -0.32
C VAL A 510 -45.31 12.96 -0.97
N ILE A 511 -44.68 13.19 -2.12
CA ILE A 511 -44.87 14.37 -2.96
C ILE A 511 -45.57 14.00 -4.27
N SER A 512 -46.43 14.88 -4.76
CA SER A 512 -47.08 14.73 -6.07
C SER A 512 -46.19 15.30 -7.18
N ILE A 513 -46.06 14.55 -8.29
CA ILE A 513 -45.27 14.95 -9.46
C ILE A 513 -46.15 15.06 -10.70
N ALA A 514 -46.03 16.16 -11.45
CA ALA A 514 -46.63 16.28 -12.77
C ALA A 514 -45.96 15.27 -13.73
N ALA A 515 -46.76 14.54 -14.52
CA ALA A 515 -46.26 13.52 -15.45
C ALA A 515 -46.99 13.58 -16.80
N THR A 516 -46.26 13.89 -17.87
CA THR A 516 -46.78 13.94 -19.24
C THR A 516 -46.75 12.53 -19.86
N PRO A 517 -47.89 11.93 -20.25
CA PRO A 517 -47.95 10.52 -20.64
C PRO A 517 -47.36 10.22 -22.02
N ASP A 518 -47.07 11.24 -22.84
CA ASP A 518 -46.80 11.14 -24.28
C ASP A 518 -45.54 11.90 -24.76
N TRP A 519 -44.52 12.04 -23.91
CA TRP A 519 -43.27 12.79 -24.21
C TRP A 519 -41.95 11.97 -24.18
N PRO A 520 -41.87 10.80 -24.86
CA PRO A 520 -40.67 9.96 -24.86
C PRO A 520 -39.48 10.63 -25.59
N PRO A 521 -38.21 10.36 -25.20
CA PRO A 521 -37.78 9.45 -24.13
C PRO A 521 -37.77 10.07 -22.72
N PHE A 522 -38.24 11.31 -22.56
CA PHE A 522 -38.19 12.01 -21.28
C PHE A 522 -39.25 11.53 -20.30
N GLU A 523 -40.49 11.37 -20.77
CA GLU A 523 -41.62 11.02 -19.91
C GLU A 523 -42.70 10.29 -20.72
N TRP A 524 -43.15 9.12 -20.25
CA TRP A 524 -44.33 8.46 -20.79
C TRP A 524 -44.99 7.54 -19.76
N ARG A 525 -46.18 7.05 -20.10
CA ARG A 525 -46.90 6.02 -19.35
C ARG A 525 -46.78 4.67 -20.06
N ASP A 526 -46.29 3.63 -19.38
CA ASP A 526 -46.22 2.28 -19.95
C ASP A 526 -47.56 1.53 -19.92
N ASP A 527 -47.62 0.37 -20.59
CA ASP A 527 -48.84 -0.46 -20.69
C ASP A 527 -49.33 -0.98 -19.32
N ALA A 528 -48.46 -1.04 -18.31
CA ALA A 528 -48.80 -1.35 -16.93
C ALA A 528 -49.27 -0.11 -16.14
N GLY A 529 -49.41 1.04 -16.81
CA GLY A 529 -49.85 2.31 -16.26
C GLY A 529 -48.80 3.04 -15.44
N LYS A 530 -47.54 2.59 -15.42
CA LYS A 530 -46.46 3.17 -14.61
C LYS A 530 -45.80 4.36 -15.29
N HIS A 531 -45.21 5.23 -14.47
CA HIS A 531 -44.42 6.36 -14.91
C HIS A 531 -43.02 5.90 -15.37
N LYS A 532 -42.60 6.31 -16.57
CA LYS A 532 -41.35 5.92 -17.22
C LYS A 532 -40.68 7.09 -17.93
N GLY A 533 -39.37 6.97 -18.11
CA GLY A 533 -38.54 7.91 -18.85
C GLY A 533 -37.48 8.59 -17.99
N ILE A 534 -36.65 9.39 -18.65
CA ILE A 534 -35.51 10.08 -18.05
C ILE A 534 -35.94 10.94 -16.85
N LEU A 535 -37.03 11.70 -16.99
CA LEU A 535 -37.53 12.60 -15.95
C LEU A 535 -38.10 11.83 -14.76
N ALA A 536 -38.84 10.75 -15.03
CA ALA A 536 -39.40 9.85 -14.03
C ALA A 536 -38.31 9.23 -13.14
N ASP A 537 -37.21 8.76 -13.75
CA ASP A 537 -36.11 8.15 -13.02
C ASP A 537 -35.25 9.18 -12.27
N PHE A 538 -35.04 10.40 -12.81
CA PHE A 538 -34.32 11.47 -12.09
C PHE A 538 -35.06 11.94 -10.83
N ILE A 539 -36.36 12.22 -10.93
CA ILE A 539 -37.13 12.69 -9.75
C ILE A 539 -37.27 11.58 -8.70
N LYS A 540 -37.44 10.33 -9.15
CA LYS A 540 -37.48 9.16 -8.27
C LYS A 540 -36.15 8.96 -7.53
N ALA A 541 -35.03 8.90 -8.24
CA ALA A 541 -33.70 8.72 -7.63
C ALA A 541 -33.37 9.85 -6.64
N THR A 542 -33.72 11.09 -7.00
CA THR A 542 -33.57 12.24 -6.10
C THR A 542 -34.40 12.08 -4.82
N ALA A 543 -35.68 11.73 -4.95
CA ALA A 543 -36.59 11.57 -3.81
C ALA A 543 -36.15 10.43 -2.89
N GLU A 544 -35.75 9.28 -3.45
CA GLU A 544 -35.27 8.12 -2.69
C GLU A 544 -34.02 8.45 -1.87
N LYS A 545 -33.08 9.24 -2.41
CA LYS A 545 -31.87 9.68 -1.69
C LYS A 545 -32.17 10.51 -0.44
N VAL A 546 -33.27 11.26 -0.41
CA VAL A 546 -33.71 12.10 0.73
C VAL A 546 -34.86 11.48 1.54
N GLY A 547 -35.23 10.23 1.28
CA GLY A 547 -36.30 9.53 2.02
C GLY A 547 -37.74 9.94 1.65
N LEU A 548 -37.94 10.66 0.55
CA LEU A 548 -39.26 11.00 0.00
C LEU A 548 -39.76 9.94 -0.98
N LYS A 549 -41.08 9.86 -1.15
CA LYS A 549 -41.75 9.05 -2.18
C LYS A 549 -42.48 9.94 -3.18
N THR A 550 -42.58 9.52 -4.43
CA THR A 550 -43.21 10.29 -5.52
C THR A 550 -44.49 9.61 -6.01
N THR A 551 -45.56 10.38 -6.19
CA THR A 551 -46.82 9.90 -6.81
C THR A 551 -47.10 10.70 -8.11
N PRO A 552 -47.15 10.05 -9.29
CA PRO A 552 -47.37 10.74 -10.55
C PRO A 552 -48.84 11.14 -10.76
N VAL A 553 -49.06 12.37 -11.19
CA VAL A 553 -50.33 12.91 -11.68
C VAL A 553 -50.23 13.03 -13.19
N PHE A 554 -50.90 12.13 -13.91
CA PHE A 554 -50.89 12.11 -15.37
C PHE A 554 -51.93 13.06 -15.97
N GLY A 555 -51.55 13.82 -16.99
CA GLY A 555 -52.46 14.66 -17.77
C GLY A 555 -51.75 15.39 -18.91
N PRO A 556 -52.48 16.10 -19.79
CA PRO A 556 -51.89 17.00 -20.77
C PRO A 556 -51.11 18.13 -20.09
N TRP A 557 -50.00 18.57 -20.69
CA TRP A 557 -49.10 19.57 -20.08
C TRP A 557 -49.80 20.85 -19.61
N ILE A 558 -50.83 21.31 -20.35
CA ILE A 558 -51.60 22.51 -19.99
C ILE A 558 -52.41 22.32 -18.69
N GLU A 559 -53.03 21.14 -18.50
CA GLU A 559 -53.79 20.81 -17.28
C GLU A 559 -52.85 20.68 -16.08
N LEU A 560 -51.69 20.05 -16.27
CA LEU A 560 -50.65 19.95 -15.24
C LEU A 560 -50.10 21.33 -14.86
N THR A 561 -49.95 22.24 -15.82
CA THR A 561 -49.54 23.63 -15.58
C THR A 561 -50.55 24.39 -14.72
N ASP A 562 -51.84 24.24 -14.98
CA ASP A 562 -52.87 24.91 -14.19
C ASP A 562 -53.01 24.29 -12.79
N LYS A 563 -52.86 22.97 -12.66
CA LYS A 563 -52.77 22.28 -11.36
C LYS A 563 -51.57 22.73 -10.51
N LEU A 564 -50.41 22.98 -11.13
CA LEU A 564 -49.24 23.56 -10.45
C LEU A 564 -49.52 24.99 -9.94
N LYS A 565 -50.21 25.83 -10.73
CA LYS A 565 -50.62 27.19 -10.29
C LYS A 565 -51.66 27.13 -9.16
N ASN A 566 -52.63 26.24 -9.26
CA ASN A 566 -53.69 26.01 -8.27
C ASN A 566 -53.21 25.28 -7.01
N LYS A 567 -51.93 24.89 -6.97
CA LYS A 567 -51.28 24.20 -5.84
C LYS A 567 -51.69 22.74 -5.63
N GLU A 568 -52.32 22.13 -6.63
CA GLU A 568 -52.76 20.72 -6.63
C GLU A 568 -51.62 19.72 -6.91
N ILE A 569 -50.48 20.19 -7.40
CA ILE A 569 -49.26 19.40 -7.63
C ILE A 569 -48.06 20.10 -6.98
N ASP A 570 -47.16 19.35 -6.34
CA ASP A 570 -46.03 19.88 -5.59
C ASP A 570 -44.80 20.15 -6.47
N VAL A 571 -44.50 19.25 -7.42
CA VAL A 571 -43.30 19.28 -8.25
C VAL A 571 -43.60 18.95 -9.71
N ALA A 572 -42.90 19.59 -10.64
CA ALA A 572 -42.87 19.25 -12.06
C ALA A 572 -41.43 19.05 -12.54
N PRO A 573 -41.05 17.85 -13.01
CA PRO A 573 -39.73 17.61 -13.54
C PRO A 573 -39.58 18.14 -14.98
N GLY A 574 -38.35 18.40 -15.41
CA GLY A 574 -38.07 18.73 -16.82
C GLY A 574 -38.47 20.15 -17.24
N LEU A 575 -38.43 21.13 -16.33
CA LEU A 575 -38.81 22.50 -16.65
C LEU A 575 -37.62 23.42 -16.92
N ASN A 576 -37.81 24.26 -17.95
CA ASN A 576 -37.05 25.50 -18.09
C ASN A 576 -37.63 26.57 -17.17
N GLU A 577 -36.71 27.36 -16.64
CA GLU A 577 -36.93 28.54 -15.82
C GLU A 577 -37.31 29.74 -16.71
N THR A 578 -38.52 30.29 -16.55
CA THR A 578 -38.98 31.49 -17.27
C THR A 578 -39.48 32.55 -16.28
N PRO A 579 -39.49 33.85 -16.66
CA PRO A 579 -40.00 34.92 -15.80
C PRO A 579 -41.46 34.72 -15.35
N GLU A 580 -42.30 34.11 -16.19
CA GLU A 580 -43.69 33.82 -15.84
C GLU A 580 -43.78 32.70 -14.80
N ARG A 581 -43.03 31.61 -15.02
CA ARG A 581 -43.02 30.45 -14.12
C ARG A 581 -42.47 30.79 -12.73
N LYS A 582 -41.49 31.70 -12.64
CA LYS A 582 -40.96 32.23 -11.36
C LYS A 582 -42.03 32.88 -10.45
N LYS A 583 -43.17 33.31 -10.98
CA LYS A 583 -44.26 33.89 -10.18
C LYS A 583 -44.94 32.87 -9.27
N TYR A 584 -44.91 31.58 -9.62
CA TYR A 584 -45.59 30.50 -8.89
C TYR A 584 -44.73 29.27 -8.60
N LEU A 585 -43.53 29.16 -9.18
CA LEU A 585 -42.57 28.08 -8.94
C LEU A 585 -41.19 28.58 -8.49
N PHE A 586 -40.61 27.88 -7.51
CA PHE A 586 -39.18 27.80 -7.29
C PHE A 586 -38.53 26.76 -8.21
N PHE A 587 -37.22 26.82 -8.39
CA PHE A 587 -36.48 25.90 -9.25
C PHE A 587 -35.26 25.31 -8.53
N THR A 588 -34.98 24.04 -8.77
CA THR A 588 -33.75 23.35 -8.34
C THR A 588 -32.57 23.65 -9.26
N GLU A 589 -31.39 23.18 -8.90
CA GLU A 589 -30.25 23.16 -9.82
C GLU A 589 -30.47 22.27 -11.05
N ALA A 590 -29.76 22.59 -12.13
CA ALA A 590 -29.95 21.92 -13.42
C ALA A 590 -29.39 20.49 -13.39
N PHE A 591 -30.26 19.50 -13.56
CA PHE A 591 -29.89 18.08 -13.46
C PHE A 591 -29.60 17.43 -14.82
N THR A 592 -30.02 18.04 -15.93
CA THR A 592 -29.55 17.68 -17.27
C THR A 592 -29.70 18.84 -18.25
N GLU A 593 -28.89 18.82 -19.31
CA GLU A 593 -29.02 19.71 -20.46
C GLU A 593 -29.69 18.99 -21.63
N TYR A 594 -30.32 19.74 -22.53
CA TYR A 594 -30.92 19.21 -23.76
C TYR A 594 -30.79 20.18 -24.93
N PHE A 595 -30.73 19.64 -26.15
CA PHE A 595 -30.64 20.46 -27.37
C PHE A 595 -32.00 20.63 -28.03
N SER A 596 -32.20 21.81 -28.63
CA SER A 596 -33.38 22.11 -29.45
C SER A 596 -32.97 22.35 -30.88
N ALA A 597 -33.74 21.79 -31.81
CA ALA A 597 -33.46 21.86 -33.23
C ALA A 597 -34.63 22.52 -33.97
N ILE A 598 -34.29 23.15 -35.10
CA ILE A 598 -35.24 23.73 -36.04
C ILE A 598 -35.56 22.66 -37.07
N TYR A 599 -36.82 22.29 -37.19
CA TYR A 599 -37.32 21.29 -38.12
C TYR A 599 -38.12 21.97 -39.24
N THR A 600 -37.88 21.55 -40.48
CA THR A 600 -38.56 22.06 -41.69
C THR A 600 -38.94 20.89 -42.61
N SER A 601 -39.71 21.19 -43.67
CA SER A 601 -39.77 20.29 -44.83
C SER A 601 -38.37 20.02 -45.41
N LYS A 602 -38.17 18.84 -46.00
CA LYS A 602 -36.92 18.42 -46.65
C LYS A 602 -36.44 19.36 -47.75
N ASP A 603 -37.37 20.00 -48.45
CA ASP A 603 -37.06 20.88 -49.59
C ASP A 603 -36.74 22.33 -49.16
N HIS A 604 -36.91 22.65 -47.87
CA HIS A 604 -36.56 23.97 -47.32
C HIS A 604 -35.02 24.13 -47.25
N PRO A 605 -34.45 25.32 -47.54
CA PRO A 605 -33.02 25.58 -47.34
C PRO A 605 -32.55 25.35 -45.88
N PRO A 606 -31.25 25.09 -45.65
CA PRO A 606 -30.68 25.08 -44.29
C PRO A 606 -30.93 26.40 -43.56
N VAL A 607 -31.19 26.32 -42.25
CA VAL A 607 -31.46 27.48 -41.37
C VAL A 607 -30.21 27.72 -40.53
N VAL A 608 -29.34 28.61 -41.02
CA VAL A 608 -28.05 28.94 -40.38
C VAL A 608 -28.24 29.81 -39.13
N ASP A 609 -29.24 30.69 -39.15
CA ASP A 609 -29.67 31.49 -38.01
C ASP A 609 -31.20 31.49 -37.93
N ILE A 610 -31.74 31.60 -36.72
CA ILE A 610 -33.16 31.62 -36.44
C ILE A 610 -33.88 32.82 -37.08
N GLN A 611 -33.20 33.96 -37.28
CA GLN A 611 -33.83 35.13 -37.93
C GLN A 611 -34.30 34.83 -39.37
N ALA A 612 -33.79 33.75 -40.01
CA ALA A 612 -34.30 33.27 -41.30
C ALA A 612 -35.76 32.74 -41.23
N LEU A 613 -36.34 32.58 -40.04
CA LEU A 613 -37.75 32.25 -39.82
C LEU A 613 -38.65 33.50 -39.66
N ASN A 614 -38.11 34.72 -39.75
CA ASN A 614 -38.93 35.94 -39.66
C ASN A 614 -40.02 35.97 -40.74
N GLY A 615 -41.26 36.28 -40.36
CA GLY A 615 -42.43 36.27 -41.22
C GLY A 615 -42.99 34.88 -41.59
N LYS A 616 -42.31 33.79 -41.18
CA LYS A 616 -42.74 32.40 -41.40
C LYS A 616 -43.74 31.92 -40.35
N THR A 617 -44.43 30.84 -40.68
CA THR A 617 -45.39 30.16 -39.81
C THR A 617 -44.65 29.14 -38.96
N VAL A 618 -44.48 29.43 -37.67
CA VAL A 618 -43.72 28.58 -36.74
C VAL A 618 -44.69 27.93 -35.76
N VAL A 619 -44.74 26.60 -35.75
CA VAL A 619 -45.56 25.86 -34.78
C VAL A 619 -44.81 25.69 -33.46
N VAL A 620 -45.53 25.85 -32.34
CA VAL A 620 -45.02 25.70 -30.96
C VAL A 620 -46.08 25.05 -30.08
N GLU A 621 -45.65 24.26 -29.09
CA GLU A 621 -46.56 23.66 -28.12
C GLU A 621 -47.08 24.70 -27.10
N LYS A 622 -48.37 24.64 -26.81
CA LYS A 622 -49.04 25.54 -25.86
C LYS A 622 -48.52 25.30 -24.43
N GLY A 623 -48.04 26.35 -23.79
CA GLY A 623 -47.49 26.30 -22.42
C GLY A 623 -46.05 25.79 -22.31
N PHE A 624 -45.38 25.50 -23.43
CA PHE A 624 -43.94 25.24 -23.46
C PHE A 624 -43.15 26.56 -23.46
N ALA A 625 -41.90 26.53 -23.01
CA ALA A 625 -41.08 27.74 -22.90
C ALA A 625 -40.89 28.47 -24.25
N PHE A 626 -40.88 27.75 -25.38
CA PHE A 626 -40.76 28.38 -26.70
C PHE A 626 -41.97 29.24 -27.08
N ALA A 627 -43.17 28.94 -26.58
CA ALA A 627 -44.33 29.82 -26.77
C ALA A 627 -44.12 31.19 -26.09
N GLU A 628 -43.58 31.20 -24.87
CA GLU A 628 -43.24 32.45 -24.14
C GLU A 628 -42.06 33.19 -24.80
N ILE A 629 -41.01 32.45 -25.17
CA ILE A 629 -39.78 33.02 -25.73
C ILE A 629 -40.03 33.62 -27.11
N PHE A 630 -40.73 32.92 -28.01
CA PHE A 630 -40.92 33.44 -29.38
C PHE A 630 -41.90 34.60 -29.41
N ALA A 631 -42.97 34.57 -28.60
CA ALA A 631 -43.90 35.68 -28.48
C ALA A 631 -43.23 36.97 -27.93
N ARG A 632 -42.15 36.84 -27.17
CA ARG A 632 -41.39 37.96 -26.59
C ARG A 632 -40.23 38.42 -27.47
N ASP A 633 -39.39 37.50 -27.93
CA ASP A 633 -38.10 37.79 -28.57
C ASP A 633 -38.18 37.76 -30.11
N TYR A 634 -39.18 37.09 -30.69
CA TYR A 634 -39.36 36.92 -32.14
C TYR A 634 -40.81 37.26 -32.57
N PRO A 635 -41.30 38.50 -32.32
CA PRO A 635 -42.69 38.89 -32.62
C PRO A 635 -43.05 38.84 -34.12
N GLU A 636 -42.05 38.79 -35.00
CA GLU A 636 -42.21 38.60 -36.45
C GLU A 636 -42.59 37.16 -36.85
N PHE A 637 -42.62 36.20 -35.91
CA PHE A 637 -43.06 34.83 -36.17
C PHE A 637 -44.58 34.71 -36.15
N LYS A 638 -45.15 34.06 -37.16
CA LYS A 638 -46.58 33.71 -37.17
C LYS A 638 -46.76 32.42 -36.38
N LEU A 639 -46.90 32.56 -35.07
CA LEU A 639 -46.99 31.43 -34.14
C LEU A 639 -48.30 30.65 -34.29
N VAL A 640 -48.19 29.34 -34.49
CA VAL A 640 -49.31 28.38 -34.46
C VAL A 640 -49.17 27.51 -33.22
N TYR A 641 -50.22 27.46 -32.40
CA TYR A 641 -50.21 26.70 -31.15
C TYR A 641 -50.85 25.32 -31.31
N VAL A 642 -50.20 24.29 -30.76
CA VAL A 642 -50.70 22.90 -30.68
C VAL A 642 -50.59 22.33 -29.27
N GLU A 643 -51.22 21.20 -29.00
CA GLU A 643 -51.22 20.58 -27.67
C GLU A 643 -50.05 19.61 -27.45
N THR A 644 -49.54 18.98 -28.52
CA THR A 644 -48.45 17.98 -28.41
C THR A 644 -47.39 18.16 -29.50
N THR A 645 -46.15 17.72 -29.23
CA THR A 645 -45.07 17.69 -30.21
C THR A 645 -45.42 16.86 -31.44
N LEU A 646 -46.22 15.80 -31.29
CA LEU A 646 -46.67 15.00 -32.44
C LEU A 646 -47.60 15.81 -33.37
N GLN A 647 -48.52 16.62 -32.82
CA GLN A 647 -49.35 17.52 -33.62
C GLN A 647 -48.50 18.58 -34.35
N ALA A 648 -47.44 19.10 -33.70
CA ALA A 648 -46.51 20.04 -34.32
C ALA A 648 -45.83 19.43 -35.56
N LEU A 649 -45.27 18.23 -35.39
CA LEU A 649 -44.61 17.49 -36.47
C LEU A 649 -45.60 17.06 -37.57
N GLN A 650 -46.83 16.71 -37.22
CA GLN A 650 -47.88 16.39 -38.20
C GLN A 650 -48.23 17.61 -39.06
N LYS A 651 -48.45 18.78 -38.48
CA LYS A 651 -48.71 20.03 -39.22
C LYS A 651 -47.53 20.44 -40.11
N LEU A 652 -46.31 20.22 -39.65
CA LEU A 652 -45.12 20.42 -40.48
C LEU A 652 -45.05 19.41 -41.64
N SER A 653 -45.42 18.14 -41.37
CA SER A 653 -45.50 17.07 -42.37
C SER A 653 -46.58 17.30 -43.43
N THR A 654 -47.68 17.98 -43.11
CA THR A 654 -48.75 18.33 -44.07
C THR A 654 -48.49 19.63 -44.81
N GLY A 655 -47.49 20.41 -44.41
CA GLY A 655 -47.19 21.72 -45.00
C GLY A 655 -48.12 22.86 -44.53
N GLU A 656 -48.84 22.66 -43.42
CA GLU A 656 -49.69 23.70 -42.81
C GLU A 656 -48.86 24.81 -42.12
N VAL A 657 -47.58 24.54 -41.83
CA VAL A 657 -46.62 25.45 -41.19
C VAL A 657 -45.23 25.31 -41.83
N ASP A 658 -44.43 26.39 -41.80
CA ASP A 658 -43.11 26.43 -42.43
C ASP A 658 -42.04 25.70 -41.59
N ALA A 659 -42.10 25.84 -40.27
CA ALA A 659 -41.10 25.31 -39.34
C ALA A 659 -41.70 24.91 -37.98
N TYR A 660 -41.03 23.98 -37.30
CA TYR A 660 -41.22 23.64 -35.89
C TYR A 660 -39.88 23.84 -35.16
N VAL A 661 -39.92 24.27 -33.91
CA VAL A 661 -38.72 24.36 -33.06
C VAL A 661 -39.00 23.67 -31.73
N GLY A 662 -38.17 22.68 -31.39
CA GLY A 662 -38.36 21.94 -30.15
C GLY A 662 -37.25 20.95 -29.83
N ASN A 663 -37.49 20.14 -28.80
CA ASN A 663 -36.50 19.22 -28.24
C ASN A 663 -36.07 18.18 -29.29
N GLN A 664 -34.77 18.11 -29.57
CA GLN A 664 -34.22 17.29 -30.65
C GLN A 664 -34.45 15.78 -30.43
N LEU A 665 -34.36 15.29 -29.19
CA LEU A 665 -34.50 13.87 -28.88
C LEU A 665 -35.95 13.40 -29.02
N VAL A 666 -36.91 14.18 -28.49
CA VAL A 666 -38.36 13.91 -28.67
C VAL A 666 -38.73 13.95 -30.15
N SER A 667 -38.28 14.99 -30.85
CA SER A 667 -38.62 15.21 -32.26
C SER A 667 -38.08 14.09 -33.16
N ASN A 668 -36.80 13.71 -32.99
CA ASN A 668 -36.21 12.63 -33.75
C ASN A 668 -36.88 11.27 -33.45
N TYR A 669 -37.20 10.99 -32.17
CA TYR A 669 -37.92 9.78 -31.78
C TYR A 669 -39.30 9.71 -32.45
N LEU A 670 -40.07 10.79 -32.43
CA LEU A 670 -41.41 10.84 -33.04
C LEU A 670 -41.35 10.79 -34.57
N ILE A 671 -40.41 11.49 -35.22
CA ILE A 671 -40.21 11.43 -36.68
C ILE A 671 -39.90 9.99 -37.12
N GLN A 672 -39.04 9.27 -36.38
CA GLN A 672 -38.73 7.87 -36.67
C GLN A 672 -39.94 6.96 -36.40
N LYS A 673 -40.56 7.06 -35.21
CA LYS A 673 -41.68 6.20 -34.77
C LYS A 673 -42.91 6.31 -35.68
N TYR A 674 -43.23 7.52 -36.14
CA TYR A 674 -44.39 7.80 -37.00
C TYR A 674 -44.02 7.94 -38.49
N LEU A 675 -42.78 7.60 -38.87
CA LEU A 675 -42.29 7.57 -40.26
C LEU A 675 -42.51 8.88 -41.04
N LEU A 676 -42.31 10.04 -40.40
CA LEU A 676 -42.50 11.37 -40.99
C LEU A 676 -41.33 11.75 -41.94
N LYS A 677 -41.19 10.98 -43.03
CA LYS A 677 -40.01 10.97 -43.91
C LYS A 677 -39.74 12.26 -44.68
N ASN A 678 -40.66 13.23 -44.70
CA ASN A 678 -40.52 14.51 -45.40
C ASN A 678 -40.02 15.65 -44.50
N ILE A 679 -39.81 15.42 -43.20
CA ILE A 679 -39.22 16.39 -42.27
C ILE A 679 -37.69 16.20 -42.21
N LYS A 680 -36.94 17.28 -42.00
CA LYS A 680 -35.52 17.26 -41.61
C LYS A 680 -35.23 18.24 -40.48
N SER A 681 -34.14 18.00 -39.75
CA SER A 681 -33.50 19.07 -38.97
C SER A 681 -32.77 20.00 -39.94
N ALA A 682 -33.03 21.30 -39.84
CA ALA A 682 -32.49 22.34 -40.71
C ALA A 682 -31.44 23.22 -40.01
N GLY A 683 -31.33 23.14 -38.69
CA GLY A 683 -30.41 23.93 -37.86
C GLY A 683 -30.66 23.71 -36.37
N TYR A 684 -29.86 24.36 -35.52
CA TYR A 684 -30.04 24.35 -34.07
C TYR A 684 -30.69 25.65 -33.59
N TYR A 685 -31.64 25.55 -32.65
CA TYR A 685 -32.18 26.72 -31.97
C TYR A 685 -31.21 27.16 -30.87
N ASN A 686 -30.33 28.12 -31.21
CA ASN A 686 -29.31 28.70 -30.34
C ASN A 686 -28.29 27.68 -29.76
N ARG A 687 -26.98 28.00 -29.75
CA ARG A 687 -25.95 27.03 -29.28
C ARG A 687 -25.95 26.81 -27.76
N THR A 688 -26.77 27.54 -27.00
CA THR A 688 -27.04 27.28 -25.57
C THR A 688 -28.11 26.20 -25.40
N SER A 689 -27.73 25.08 -24.81
CA SER A 689 -28.63 24.01 -24.38
C SER A 689 -29.72 24.52 -23.43
N GLY A 690 -30.93 23.98 -23.56
CA GLY A 690 -31.97 24.13 -22.55
C GLY A 690 -31.59 23.32 -21.30
N ARG A 691 -31.98 23.81 -20.12
CA ARG A 691 -31.59 23.22 -18.83
C ARG A 691 -32.82 22.74 -18.08
N PHE A 692 -32.92 21.43 -17.89
CA PHE A 692 -33.98 20.86 -17.09
C PHE A 692 -33.69 20.99 -15.60
N ARG A 693 -34.65 21.59 -14.91
CA ARG A 693 -34.75 21.76 -13.46
C ARG A 693 -36.07 21.14 -12.99
N PHE A 694 -36.16 20.73 -11.73
CA PHE A 694 -37.46 20.51 -11.10
C PHE A 694 -38.04 21.88 -10.73
N GLY A 695 -39.27 22.16 -11.16
CA GLY A 695 -40.06 23.28 -10.67
C GLY A 695 -40.90 22.85 -9.47
N ILE A 696 -40.79 23.56 -8.36
CA ILE A 696 -41.45 23.26 -7.08
C ILE A 696 -42.38 24.42 -6.75
N ARG A 697 -43.54 24.13 -6.15
CA ARG A 697 -44.48 25.15 -5.68
C ARG A 697 -43.79 26.21 -4.79
N ASN A 698 -44.02 27.49 -5.06
CA ASN A 698 -43.27 28.59 -4.42
C ASN A 698 -43.61 28.87 -2.93
N ASP A 699 -44.46 28.06 -2.31
CA ASP A 699 -44.70 28.04 -0.86
C ASP A 699 -44.05 26.82 -0.17
N LEU A 700 -43.28 26.01 -0.90
CA LEU A 700 -42.52 24.87 -0.38
C LEU A 700 -40.98 25.08 -0.51
N PRO A 701 -40.39 26.13 0.09
CA PRO A 701 -38.95 26.39 -0.01
C PRO A 701 -38.10 25.26 0.62
N LEU A 702 -38.61 24.59 1.67
CA LEU A 702 -37.94 23.42 2.26
C LEU A 702 -37.85 22.27 1.27
N LEU A 703 -38.91 22.00 0.49
CA LEU A 703 -38.89 20.94 -0.53
C LEU A 703 -37.90 21.26 -1.66
N GLN A 704 -37.78 22.52 -2.08
CA GLN A 704 -36.74 22.95 -3.02
C GLN A 704 -35.34 22.67 -2.48
N SER A 705 -35.07 23.01 -1.21
CA SER A 705 -33.77 22.75 -0.55
C SER A 705 -33.47 21.24 -0.44
N ILE A 706 -34.45 20.45 0.01
CA ILE A 706 -34.37 18.99 0.10
C ILE A 706 -34.03 18.38 -1.27
N LEU A 707 -34.76 18.74 -2.33
CA LEU A 707 -34.52 18.19 -3.66
C LEU A 707 -33.19 18.67 -4.26
N ASN A 708 -32.72 19.88 -3.95
CA ASN A 708 -31.36 20.32 -4.32
C ASN A 708 -30.27 19.46 -3.66
N LYS A 709 -30.42 19.15 -2.36
CA LYS A 709 -29.47 18.29 -1.64
C LYS A 709 -29.51 16.86 -2.17
N GLY A 710 -30.71 16.31 -2.44
CA GLY A 710 -30.87 15.03 -3.14
C GLY A 710 -30.17 15.01 -4.51
N LEU A 711 -30.38 16.05 -5.33
CA LEU A 711 -29.76 16.19 -6.65
C LEU A 711 -28.22 16.25 -6.58
N ALA A 712 -27.67 16.89 -5.54
CA ALA A 712 -26.23 16.95 -5.33
C ALA A 712 -25.59 15.57 -5.08
N THR A 713 -26.37 14.57 -4.62
CA THR A 713 -25.89 13.18 -4.47
C THR A 713 -25.91 12.35 -5.76
N ILE A 714 -26.54 12.84 -6.84
CA ILE A 714 -26.65 12.10 -8.10
C ILE A 714 -25.35 12.23 -8.90
N SER A 715 -24.52 11.18 -8.84
CA SER A 715 -23.21 11.15 -9.50
C SER A 715 -23.28 11.30 -11.02
N PRO A 716 -22.21 11.78 -11.69
CA PRO A 716 -22.16 11.84 -13.17
C PRO A 716 -22.40 10.48 -13.84
N LYS A 717 -21.93 9.38 -13.21
CA LYS A 717 -22.15 8.01 -13.71
C LYS A 717 -23.60 7.58 -13.60
N GLU A 718 -24.28 7.92 -12.51
CA GLU A 718 -25.71 7.64 -12.33
C GLU A 718 -26.57 8.49 -13.29
N ARG A 719 -26.24 9.77 -13.45
CA ARG A 719 -26.82 10.68 -14.45
C ARG A 719 -26.73 10.10 -15.86
N ASN A 720 -25.55 9.61 -16.25
CA ASN A 720 -25.33 8.97 -17.55
C ASN A 720 -26.12 7.66 -17.67
N ARG A 721 -26.18 6.83 -16.62
CA ARG A 721 -26.96 5.56 -16.60
C ARG A 721 -28.46 5.81 -16.82
N ILE A 722 -29.03 6.82 -16.16
CA ILE A 722 -30.45 7.16 -16.31
C ILE A 722 -30.74 7.54 -17.76
N ILE A 723 -29.89 8.39 -18.37
CA ILE A 723 -30.12 8.86 -19.74
C ILE A 723 -29.87 7.75 -20.77
N SER A 724 -28.80 6.95 -20.62
CA SER A 724 -28.48 5.88 -21.57
C SER A 724 -29.51 4.73 -21.55
N THR A 725 -30.14 4.47 -20.40
CA THR A 725 -31.19 3.45 -20.25
C THR A 725 -32.43 3.74 -21.11
N HIS A 726 -32.80 5.01 -21.28
CA HIS A 726 -33.98 5.42 -22.07
C HIS A 726 -33.68 5.84 -23.51
N THR A 727 -32.43 6.16 -23.83
CA THR A 727 -32.02 6.64 -25.17
C THR A 727 -31.22 5.62 -25.97
N GLY A 728 -30.58 4.64 -25.32
CA GLY A 728 -29.54 3.81 -25.93
C GLY A 728 -28.24 4.57 -26.24
N ILE A 729 -28.15 5.86 -25.90
CA ILE A 729 -26.99 6.72 -26.15
C ILE A 729 -26.12 6.71 -24.90
N ASP A 730 -24.89 6.20 -25.02
CA ASP A 730 -23.89 6.37 -23.98
C ASP A 730 -23.37 7.82 -24.03
N LEU A 731 -23.72 8.62 -23.02
CA LEU A 731 -23.25 10.00 -22.92
C LEU A 731 -21.75 10.11 -22.62
N SER A 732 -21.08 9.04 -22.18
CA SER A 732 -19.60 9.03 -22.15
C SER A 732 -18.98 8.98 -23.55
N ALA A 733 -19.78 8.64 -24.58
CA ALA A 733 -19.42 8.68 -25.99
C ALA A 733 -20.01 9.89 -26.75
N SER A 734 -20.63 10.87 -26.08
CA SER A 734 -21.10 12.10 -26.76
C SER A 734 -19.93 13.05 -27.01
N ASN A 735 -19.38 12.99 -28.24
CA ASN A 735 -18.23 13.75 -28.75
C ASN A 735 -18.45 15.28 -28.82
N HIS A 736 -18.49 15.96 -27.66
CA HIS A 736 -18.40 17.41 -27.57
C HIS A 736 -17.20 17.81 -26.72
N ILE A 737 -16.16 18.31 -27.40
CA ILE A 737 -14.95 18.84 -26.77
C ILE A 737 -15.33 20.08 -25.95
N ALA A 738 -14.89 20.13 -24.69
CA ALA A 738 -15.03 21.31 -23.84
C ALA A 738 -14.11 22.44 -24.32
N LEU A 739 -14.64 23.27 -25.22
CA LEU A 739 -13.99 24.49 -25.68
C LEU A 739 -14.22 25.64 -24.68
N ASN A 740 -13.26 26.57 -24.58
CA ASN A 740 -13.44 27.86 -23.92
C ASN A 740 -13.93 28.93 -24.93
N ASP A 741 -14.21 30.16 -24.47
CA ASP A 741 -14.74 31.21 -25.35
C ASP A 741 -13.73 31.72 -26.38
N ALA A 742 -12.44 31.80 -26.05
CA ALA A 742 -11.40 32.18 -27.00
C ALA A 742 -11.25 31.12 -28.12
N GLU A 743 -11.26 29.84 -27.74
CA GLU A 743 -11.25 28.69 -28.64
C GLU A 743 -12.49 28.66 -29.57
N ARG A 744 -13.69 28.95 -29.04
CA ARG A 744 -14.91 29.10 -29.84
C ARG A 744 -14.82 30.23 -30.86
N ASN A 745 -14.33 31.40 -30.43
CA ASN A 745 -14.17 32.56 -31.30
C ASN A 745 -13.13 32.29 -32.40
N TRP A 746 -12.00 31.68 -32.05
CA TRP A 746 -10.95 31.33 -33.01
C TRP A 746 -11.49 30.40 -34.12
N ILE A 747 -12.25 29.35 -33.76
CA ILE A 747 -12.90 28.45 -34.73
C ILE A 747 -13.95 29.18 -35.58
N ALA A 748 -14.67 30.15 -35.01
CA ALA A 748 -15.65 30.94 -35.75
C ALA A 748 -15.00 31.85 -36.80
N GLU A 749 -13.81 32.37 -36.52
CA GLU A 749 -13.00 33.21 -37.43
C GLU A 749 -12.22 32.37 -38.46
N HIS A 750 -11.76 31.17 -38.09
CA HIS A 750 -10.87 30.31 -38.90
C HIS A 750 -11.55 29.00 -39.32
N ARG A 751 -12.73 29.11 -39.95
CA ARG A 751 -13.58 27.96 -40.30
C ARG A 751 -12.96 26.93 -41.25
N THR A 752 -12.04 27.36 -42.10
CA THR A 752 -11.41 26.54 -43.14
C THR A 752 -9.91 26.45 -42.90
N ILE A 753 -9.36 25.24 -42.85
CA ILE A 753 -7.94 24.94 -42.65
C ILE A 753 -7.40 24.25 -43.91
N ARG A 754 -6.41 24.84 -44.58
CA ARG A 754 -5.82 24.26 -45.81
C ARG A 754 -4.71 23.28 -45.43
N LEU A 755 -4.85 22.02 -45.86
CA LEU A 755 -3.90 20.96 -45.55
C LEU A 755 -2.88 20.80 -46.68
N GLY A 756 -1.60 20.92 -46.37
CA GLY A 756 -0.51 20.47 -47.25
C GLY A 756 -0.30 18.98 -47.03
N VAL A 757 -0.53 18.17 -48.06
CA VAL A 757 -0.56 16.71 -47.96
C VAL A 757 0.55 16.09 -48.80
N ASP A 758 1.12 14.97 -48.36
CA ASP A 758 1.94 14.15 -49.26
C ASP A 758 0.99 13.34 -50.14
N SER A 759 1.06 13.55 -51.47
CA SER A 759 0.14 12.92 -52.41
C SER A 759 0.49 11.46 -52.71
N ALA A 760 1.65 10.96 -52.25
CA ALA A 760 2.20 9.67 -52.66
C ALA A 760 2.79 8.84 -51.49
N TRP A 761 2.28 8.97 -50.27
CA TRP A 761 2.83 8.31 -49.07
C TRP A 761 1.86 7.34 -48.34
N PRO A 762 1.34 6.31 -49.03
CA PRO A 762 0.52 5.29 -48.39
C PRO A 762 1.33 4.43 -47.40
N PRO A 763 0.71 3.90 -46.33
CA PRO A 763 -0.69 4.04 -45.96
C PRO A 763 -0.99 5.29 -45.12
N PHE A 764 -0.06 6.24 -44.97
CA PHE A 764 -0.24 7.40 -44.10
C PHE A 764 -1.11 8.48 -44.72
N GLU A 765 -0.69 9.02 -45.86
CA GLU A 765 -1.49 9.95 -46.63
C GLU A 765 -1.12 9.88 -48.11
N TYR A 766 -2.13 9.88 -48.97
CA TYR A 766 -1.98 9.93 -50.40
C TYR A 766 -3.27 10.41 -51.07
N VAL A 767 -3.21 10.69 -52.37
CA VAL A 767 -4.38 10.92 -53.20
C VAL A 767 -4.65 9.66 -54.03
N ASP A 768 -5.82 9.06 -53.87
CA ASP A 768 -6.16 7.84 -54.62
C ASP A 768 -6.58 8.13 -56.07
N GLY A 769 -6.77 7.06 -56.86
CA GLY A 769 -7.12 7.15 -58.28
C GLY A 769 -8.49 7.80 -58.58
N SER A 770 -9.30 8.14 -57.56
CA SER A 770 -10.52 8.93 -57.70
C SER A 770 -10.33 10.42 -57.37
N GLY A 771 -9.13 10.82 -56.95
CA GLY A 771 -8.81 12.18 -56.50
C GLY A 771 -9.16 12.46 -55.04
N GLN A 772 -9.49 11.44 -54.24
CA GLN A 772 -9.82 11.62 -52.83
C GLN A 772 -8.57 11.52 -51.93
N TYR A 773 -8.61 12.27 -50.82
CA TYR A 773 -7.57 12.24 -49.78
C TYR A 773 -7.78 11.04 -48.87
N SER A 774 -6.83 10.10 -48.90
CA SER A 774 -6.96 8.75 -48.35
C SER A 774 -5.71 8.37 -47.54
N GLY A 775 -5.88 7.50 -46.55
CA GLY A 775 -4.81 7.04 -45.64
C GLY A 775 -5.15 7.19 -44.15
N LEU A 776 -4.23 6.74 -43.30
CA LEU A 776 -4.33 6.82 -41.84
C LEU A 776 -4.50 8.27 -41.36
N ALA A 777 -3.65 9.20 -41.81
CA ALA A 777 -3.73 10.61 -41.43
C ALA A 777 -5.06 11.23 -41.90
N ALA A 778 -5.53 10.89 -43.11
CA ALA A 778 -6.85 11.31 -43.59
C ALA A 778 -8.00 10.85 -42.68
N GLY A 779 -7.95 9.62 -42.16
CA GLY A 779 -8.91 9.11 -41.18
C GLY A 779 -8.92 9.91 -39.86
N TYR A 780 -7.76 10.34 -39.37
CA TYR A 780 -7.69 11.25 -38.21
C TYR A 780 -8.21 12.65 -38.56
N ILE A 781 -7.86 13.22 -39.72
CA ILE A 781 -8.36 14.53 -40.17
C ILE A 781 -9.89 14.55 -40.21
N GLN A 782 -10.53 13.51 -40.75
CA GLN A 782 -11.99 13.38 -40.74
C GLN A 782 -12.57 13.34 -39.31
N ALA A 783 -11.92 12.60 -38.41
CA ALA A 783 -12.32 12.49 -37.00
C ALA A 783 -12.18 13.82 -36.23
N LEU A 784 -11.17 14.65 -36.56
CA LEU A 784 -10.94 15.97 -35.95
C LEU A 784 -11.85 17.04 -36.54
N SER A 785 -11.98 17.11 -37.88
CA SER A 785 -12.88 18.03 -38.59
C SER A 785 -14.32 17.94 -38.05
N LYS A 786 -14.83 16.72 -37.89
CA LYS A 786 -16.17 16.45 -37.33
C LYS A 786 -16.32 16.88 -35.85
N ARG A 787 -15.25 16.80 -35.05
CA ARG A 787 -15.28 17.15 -33.61
C ARG A 787 -15.08 18.65 -33.35
N LEU A 788 -14.34 19.34 -34.21
CA LEU A 788 -14.01 20.77 -34.09
C LEU A 788 -14.94 21.68 -34.90
N ASP A 789 -15.84 21.14 -35.74
CA ASP A 789 -16.73 21.94 -36.62
C ASP A 789 -15.91 22.83 -37.60
N LEU A 790 -14.79 22.27 -38.08
CA LEU A 790 -13.81 22.88 -38.99
C LEU A 790 -13.78 22.16 -40.33
N GLU A 791 -13.73 22.92 -41.43
CA GLU A 791 -13.57 22.40 -42.78
C GLU A 791 -12.08 22.26 -43.11
N MET A 792 -11.57 21.03 -43.17
CA MET A 792 -10.14 20.75 -43.39
C MET A 792 -9.93 20.28 -44.83
N ILE A 793 -9.36 21.14 -45.69
CA ILE A 793 -9.34 20.95 -47.16
C ILE A 793 -7.91 20.64 -47.67
N PRO A 794 -7.66 19.44 -48.23
CA PRO A 794 -6.36 19.07 -48.82
C PRO A 794 -6.01 19.85 -50.10
N GLN A 795 -4.76 20.28 -50.19
CA GLN A 795 -4.19 21.00 -51.34
C GLN A 795 -3.44 20.03 -52.27
N HIS A 796 -4.17 19.40 -53.17
CA HIS A 796 -3.68 18.31 -54.03
C HIS A 796 -2.68 18.70 -55.14
N HIS A 797 -2.35 20.00 -55.29
CA HIS A 797 -1.55 20.50 -56.41
C HIS A 797 -0.07 20.78 -56.05
N LEU A 798 0.29 20.60 -54.77
CA LEU A 798 1.64 20.85 -54.25
C LEU A 798 2.40 19.54 -54.07
N THR A 799 3.70 19.53 -54.40
CA THR A 799 4.60 18.48 -53.92
C THR A 799 4.89 18.65 -52.43
N TRP A 800 5.36 17.60 -51.74
CA TRP A 800 5.69 17.67 -50.31
C TRP A 800 6.69 18.80 -49.96
N GLY A 801 7.70 19.01 -50.81
CA GLY A 801 8.68 20.10 -50.64
C GLY A 801 8.09 21.50 -50.87
N GLU A 802 7.04 21.62 -51.69
CA GLU A 802 6.29 22.87 -51.87
C GLU A 802 5.30 23.08 -50.72
N ALA A 803 4.64 22.03 -50.22
CA ALA A 803 3.72 22.10 -49.07
C ALA A 803 4.42 22.57 -47.79
N ILE A 804 5.66 22.13 -47.53
CA ILE A 804 6.48 22.63 -46.40
C ILE A 804 6.78 24.13 -46.58
N LYS A 805 7.17 24.58 -47.78
CA LYS A 805 7.45 26.00 -48.08
C LYS A 805 6.19 26.86 -48.05
N ALA A 806 5.06 26.32 -48.48
CA ALA A 806 3.75 26.98 -48.43
C ALA A 806 3.35 27.26 -46.97
N LEU A 807 3.55 26.29 -46.06
CA LEU A 807 3.34 26.48 -44.63
C LEU A 807 4.33 27.47 -44.02
N GLU A 808 5.63 27.38 -44.35
CA GLU A 808 6.67 28.31 -43.87
C GLU A 808 6.38 29.77 -44.26
N ASN A 809 5.90 29.99 -45.49
CA ASN A 809 5.53 31.32 -45.99
C ASN A 809 4.10 31.75 -45.56
N GLY A 810 3.33 30.87 -44.90
CA GLY A 810 1.94 31.12 -44.50
C GLY A 810 0.96 31.31 -45.68
N SER A 811 1.35 30.88 -46.88
CA SER A 811 0.62 31.05 -48.13
C SER A 811 0.16 29.68 -48.65
N GLU A 812 -1.14 29.53 -48.89
CA GLU A 812 -1.81 28.33 -49.44
C GLU A 812 -1.90 27.09 -48.54
N VAL A 813 -0.99 26.91 -47.58
CA VAL A 813 -1.06 25.83 -46.56
C VAL A 813 -1.06 26.40 -45.14
N ASP A 814 -1.95 25.89 -44.29
CA ASP A 814 -2.04 26.26 -42.87
C ASP A 814 -1.57 25.13 -41.94
N MET A 815 -1.71 23.87 -42.37
CA MET A 815 -1.38 22.67 -41.59
C MET A 815 -0.85 21.52 -42.46
N LEU A 816 0.09 20.74 -41.94
CA LEU A 816 0.55 19.44 -42.48
C LEU A 816 -0.01 18.31 -41.60
N PRO A 817 -0.81 17.36 -42.13
CA PRO A 817 -1.40 16.28 -41.33
C PRO A 817 -0.38 15.33 -40.70
N GLY A 818 0.54 14.74 -41.47
CA GLY A 818 1.55 13.81 -40.97
C GLY A 818 2.98 14.33 -41.15
N VAL A 819 3.58 14.91 -40.11
CA VAL A 819 4.97 15.39 -40.16
C VAL A 819 5.79 14.96 -38.94
N ALA A 820 6.99 14.43 -39.21
CA ALA A 820 7.98 14.13 -38.17
C ALA A 820 8.60 15.43 -37.62
N VAL A 821 8.67 15.52 -36.29
CA VAL A 821 9.22 16.67 -35.55
C VAL A 821 10.75 16.72 -35.70
N SER A 822 11.30 17.88 -36.05
CA SER A 822 12.76 18.13 -36.03
C SER A 822 13.09 19.52 -35.49
N GLU A 823 14.30 19.70 -34.94
CA GLU A 823 14.76 21.00 -34.43
C GLU A 823 14.85 22.10 -35.50
N GLU A 824 15.03 21.72 -36.76
CA GLU A 824 14.97 22.66 -37.89
C GLU A 824 13.54 23.13 -38.13
N ARG A 825 12.57 22.21 -38.21
CA ARG A 825 11.16 22.54 -38.46
C ARG A 825 10.53 23.32 -37.30
N LYS A 826 10.91 23.04 -36.04
CA LYS A 826 10.45 23.81 -34.86
C LYS A 826 10.68 25.32 -34.97
N LYS A 827 11.64 25.77 -35.78
CA LYS A 827 11.92 27.20 -36.02
C LYS A 827 10.77 27.92 -36.72
N PHE A 828 10.06 27.24 -37.63
CA PHE A 828 9.04 27.86 -38.50
C PHE A 828 7.66 27.19 -38.46
N MET A 829 7.47 26.10 -37.71
CA MET A 829 6.15 25.52 -37.42
C MET A 829 5.97 25.16 -35.94
N ASN A 830 4.72 25.02 -35.53
CA ASN A 830 4.28 24.48 -34.24
C ASN A 830 3.78 23.04 -34.46
N PHE A 831 3.82 22.21 -33.41
CA PHE A 831 3.44 20.80 -33.52
C PHE A 831 2.40 20.41 -32.47
N THR A 832 1.46 19.54 -32.84
CA THR A 832 0.70 18.76 -31.87
C THR A 832 1.60 17.75 -31.17
N LYS A 833 1.09 17.11 -30.12
CA LYS A 833 1.68 15.84 -29.68
C LYS A 833 1.60 14.79 -30.80
N PRO A 834 2.50 13.79 -30.84
CA PRO A 834 2.37 12.68 -31.77
C PRO A 834 1.04 11.96 -31.59
N TYR A 835 0.36 11.68 -32.71
CA TYR A 835 -0.91 10.94 -32.70
C TYR A 835 -0.78 9.55 -33.33
N LEU A 836 0.29 9.35 -34.10
CA LEU A 836 0.71 8.10 -34.74
C LEU A 836 2.21 7.87 -34.45
N SER A 837 2.61 6.63 -34.21
CA SER A 837 4.00 6.23 -33.96
C SER A 837 4.24 4.85 -34.55
N PHE A 838 5.36 4.68 -35.26
CA PHE A 838 5.67 3.45 -36.00
C PHE A 838 7.17 3.09 -35.92
N PRO A 839 7.52 1.80 -35.81
CA PRO A 839 8.91 1.37 -35.86
C PRO A 839 9.47 1.52 -37.28
N THR A 840 10.73 1.96 -37.36
CA THR A 840 11.51 1.82 -38.60
C THR A 840 12.19 0.45 -38.64
N VAL A 841 12.34 -0.08 -39.84
CA VAL A 841 12.84 -1.43 -40.06
C VAL A 841 13.81 -1.47 -41.24
N LEU A 842 14.58 -2.55 -41.30
CA LEU A 842 15.47 -2.85 -42.41
C LEU A 842 14.83 -3.94 -43.26
N ALA A 843 14.46 -3.60 -44.50
CA ALA A 843 14.10 -4.59 -45.50
C ALA A 843 15.35 -5.12 -46.21
N THR A 844 15.40 -6.43 -46.46
CA THR A 844 16.47 -7.09 -47.23
C THR A 844 15.89 -8.15 -48.16
N GLN A 845 16.67 -8.65 -49.11
CA GLN A 845 16.28 -9.82 -49.90
C GLN A 845 16.11 -11.06 -49.01
N GLU A 846 15.19 -11.96 -49.37
CA GLU A 846 14.92 -13.21 -48.63
C GLU A 846 16.19 -14.04 -48.39
N LYS A 847 17.08 -14.08 -49.38
CA LYS A 847 18.35 -14.83 -49.37
C LYS A 847 19.54 -14.06 -48.76
N ALA A 848 19.34 -12.82 -48.31
CA ALA A 848 20.38 -12.04 -47.67
C ALA A 848 20.83 -12.67 -46.33
N LYS A 849 22.12 -12.51 -46.01
CA LYS A 849 22.68 -12.90 -44.71
C LYS A 849 21.91 -12.20 -43.58
N PHE A 850 21.80 -12.87 -42.44
CA PHE A 850 21.14 -12.32 -41.26
C PHE A 850 21.78 -10.98 -40.85
N ILE A 851 20.94 -9.97 -40.66
CA ILE A 851 21.27 -8.62 -40.20
C ILE A 851 20.46 -8.38 -38.95
N SER A 852 21.13 -8.22 -37.81
CA SER A 852 20.50 -8.07 -36.50
C SER A 852 20.07 -6.62 -36.21
N GLY A 853 20.68 -5.65 -36.88
CA GLY A 853 20.34 -4.23 -36.78
C GLY A 853 21.31 -3.35 -37.56
N LEU A 854 21.23 -2.03 -37.36
CA LEU A 854 21.99 -1.02 -38.11
C LEU A 854 23.53 -1.22 -38.05
N LYS A 855 24.05 -1.78 -36.96
CA LYS A 855 25.50 -2.05 -36.77
C LYS A 855 26.07 -3.03 -37.79
N ASP A 856 25.24 -3.91 -38.37
CA ASP A 856 25.66 -4.89 -39.36
C ASP A 856 25.68 -4.32 -40.81
N LEU A 857 25.29 -3.06 -41.00
CA LEU A 857 25.22 -2.38 -42.30
C LEU A 857 26.50 -1.60 -42.66
N LYS A 858 27.56 -1.71 -41.86
CA LYS A 858 28.83 -1.02 -42.12
C LYS A 858 29.39 -1.38 -43.49
N GLY A 859 29.57 -0.36 -44.35
CA GLY A 859 30.00 -0.55 -45.74
C GLY A 859 28.98 -1.23 -46.67
N LYS A 860 27.71 -1.31 -46.26
CA LYS A 860 26.59 -1.76 -47.11
C LYS A 860 25.86 -0.58 -47.73
N ARG A 861 25.32 -0.77 -48.94
CA ARG A 861 24.50 0.21 -49.65
C ARG A 861 23.08 0.18 -49.09
N VAL A 862 22.67 1.25 -48.41
CA VAL A 862 21.38 1.34 -47.73
C VAL A 862 20.55 2.43 -48.40
N GLY A 863 19.47 2.00 -49.06
CA GLY A 863 18.53 2.93 -49.69
C GLY A 863 17.66 3.64 -48.65
N VAL A 864 17.51 4.95 -48.80
CA VAL A 864 16.61 5.82 -48.00
C VAL A 864 15.96 6.88 -48.89
N ILE A 865 14.77 7.33 -48.55
CA ILE A 865 14.05 8.33 -49.36
C ILE A 865 14.67 9.72 -49.22
N GLU A 866 14.97 10.37 -50.35
CA GLU A 866 15.55 11.71 -50.34
C GLU A 866 14.62 12.75 -49.69
N GLY A 867 15.17 13.65 -48.86
CA GLY A 867 14.38 14.64 -48.10
C GLY A 867 13.54 14.12 -46.93
N TYR A 868 13.43 12.80 -46.72
CA TYR A 868 12.68 12.22 -45.60
C TYR A 868 13.50 12.20 -44.30
N TYR A 869 12.80 12.09 -43.16
CA TYR A 869 13.44 12.10 -41.83
C TYR A 869 14.42 10.92 -41.64
N THR A 870 14.12 9.75 -42.20
CA THR A 870 14.99 8.56 -42.20
C THR A 870 16.34 8.80 -42.86
N HIS A 871 16.39 9.63 -43.91
CA HIS A 871 17.63 10.01 -44.58
C HIS A 871 18.50 10.91 -43.71
N HIS A 872 17.92 11.96 -43.11
CA HIS A 872 18.64 12.81 -42.15
C HIS A 872 19.13 12.02 -40.93
N LEU A 873 18.31 11.06 -40.45
CA LEU A 873 18.61 10.24 -39.29
C LEU A 873 19.83 9.34 -39.51
N LEU A 874 19.92 8.64 -40.64
CA LEU A 874 21.12 7.86 -40.97
C LEU A 874 22.34 8.77 -41.24
N GLN A 875 22.17 9.88 -41.96
CA GLN A 875 23.27 10.81 -42.24
C GLN A 875 23.89 11.41 -40.96
N THR A 876 23.06 11.68 -39.95
CA THR A 876 23.51 12.30 -38.69
C THR A 876 24.14 11.28 -37.74
N ASN A 877 23.54 10.10 -37.60
CA ASN A 877 23.89 9.14 -36.54
C ASN A 877 24.79 8.00 -37.01
N HIS A 878 24.88 7.72 -38.32
CA HIS A 878 25.53 6.53 -38.89
C HIS A 878 26.40 6.85 -40.10
N THR A 879 27.50 7.58 -39.87
CA THR A 879 28.47 7.99 -40.91
C THR A 879 29.30 6.85 -41.51
N ASP A 880 29.13 5.61 -41.04
CA ASP A 880 29.81 4.39 -41.50
C ASP A 880 28.96 3.48 -42.41
N ILE A 881 27.73 3.91 -42.72
CA ILE A 881 26.82 3.28 -43.68
C ILE A 881 26.93 3.98 -45.05
N LEU A 882 26.90 3.23 -46.15
CA LEU A 882 26.85 3.82 -47.50
C LEU A 882 25.40 4.15 -47.85
N ILE A 883 24.99 5.37 -47.57
CA ILE A 883 23.63 5.85 -47.79
C ILE A 883 23.42 6.14 -49.29
N GLU A 884 22.42 5.49 -49.89
CA GLU A 884 22.00 5.77 -51.26
C GLU A 884 20.65 6.51 -51.24
N PRO A 885 20.58 7.78 -51.71
CA PRO A 885 19.32 8.50 -51.84
C PRO A 885 18.43 7.90 -52.93
N ILE A 886 17.18 7.63 -52.59
CA ILE A 886 16.16 7.01 -53.45
C ILE A 886 14.98 7.96 -53.61
N ALA A 887 14.40 8.04 -54.81
CA ALA A 887 13.33 8.97 -55.13
C ALA A 887 11.93 8.56 -54.61
N SER A 888 11.66 7.27 -54.41
CA SER A 888 10.38 6.76 -53.89
C SER A 888 10.51 5.37 -53.26
N VAL A 889 9.57 4.98 -52.39
CA VAL A 889 9.59 3.65 -51.75
C VAL A 889 9.47 2.52 -52.77
N GLU A 890 8.63 2.70 -53.80
CA GLU A 890 8.52 1.76 -54.92
C GLU A 890 9.87 1.57 -55.63
N THR A 891 10.60 2.66 -55.89
CA THR A 891 11.95 2.61 -56.47
C THR A 891 12.92 1.88 -55.55
N GLY A 892 12.85 2.13 -54.24
CA GLY A 892 13.74 1.52 -53.23
C GLY A 892 13.52 0.02 -53.08
N LEU A 893 12.28 -0.44 -53.02
CA LEU A 893 11.97 -1.87 -52.95
C LEU A 893 12.33 -2.60 -54.26
N LYS A 894 12.18 -1.97 -55.42
CA LYS A 894 12.63 -2.54 -56.71
C LYS A 894 14.16 -2.61 -56.81
N ALA A 895 14.86 -1.55 -56.39
CA ALA A 895 16.33 -1.56 -56.30
C ALA A 895 16.83 -2.64 -55.33
N LEU A 896 16.11 -2.87 -54.22
CA LEU A 896 16.41 -3.95 -53.28
C LEU A 896 16.17 -5.35 -53.88
N GLU A 897 15.07 -5.56 -54.60
CA GLU A 897 14.82 -6.83 -55.31
C GLU A 897 15.89 -7.12 -56.36
N ASN A 898 16.30 -6.11 -57.13
CA ASN A 898 17.34 -6.22 -58.15
C ASN A 898 18.76 -6.40 -57.57
N GLY A 899 18.98 -6.14 -56.27
CA GLY A 899 20.30 -6.16 -55.63
C GLY A 899 21.15 -4.91 -55.92
N GLU A 900 20.51 -3.85 -56.39
CA GLU A 900 21.12 -2.52 -56.58
C GLU A 900 21.44 -1.87 -55.23
N ILE A 901 20.70 -2.20 -54.16
CA ILE A 901 21.02 -1.87 -52.76
C ILE A 901 21.05 -3.15 -51.90
N ASP A 902 21.79 -3.13 -50.78
CA ASP A 902 21.92 -4.27 -49.86
C ASP A 902 20.79 -4.33 -48.82
N ALA A 903 20.27 -3.17 -48.41
CA ALA A 903 19.13 -3.03 -47.51
C ALA A 903 18.36 -1.75 -47.81
N PHE A 904 17.10 -1.67 -47.40
CA PHE A 904 16.26 -0.48 -47.49
C PHE A 904 15.75 -0.10 -46.10
N PHE A 905 15.94 1.15 -45.67
CA PHE A 905 15.61 1.63 -44.32
C PHE A 905 14.45 2.61 -44.34
N ASP A 906 13.29 2.16 -43.87
CA ASP A 906 12.07 2.98 -43.83
C ASP A 906 11.06 2.44 -42.79
N ASN A 907 9.87 3.04 -42.75
CA ASN A 907 8.75 2.68 -41.88
C ASN A 907 8.19 1.29 -42.22
N LEU A 908 7.94 0.46 -41.18
CA LEU A 908 7.36 -0.88 -41.33
C LEU A 908 6.03 -0.89 -42.09
N ALA A 909 5.13 0.06 -41.81
CA ALA A 909 3.80 0.10 -42.41
C ALA A 909 3.87 0.40 -43.92
N VAL A 910 4.78 1.30 -44.31
CA VAL A 910 5.00 1.73 -45.70
C VAL A 910 5.66 0.61 -46.49
N ILE A 911 6.73 0.00 -45.95
CA ILE A 911 7.39 -1.16 -46.57
C ILE A 911 6.40 -2.31 -46.75
N THR A 912 5.59 -2.64 -45.73
CA THR A 912 4.64 -3.76 -45.80
C THR A 912 3.55 -3.49 -46.84
N TYR A 913 2.95 -2.29 -46.81
CA TYR A 913 1.92 -1.90 -47.78
C TYR A 913 2.44 -1.93 -49.23
N GLU A 914 3.61 -1.33 -49.48
CA GLU A 914 4.18 -1.28 -50.83
C GLU A 914 4.64 -2.66 -51.33
N LYS A 915 5.25 -3.47 -50.44
CA LYS A 915 5.64 -4.85 -50.76
C LYS A 915 4.42 -5.70 -51.18
N ASP A 916 3.30 -5.56 -50.49
CA ASP A 916 2.07 -6.29 -50.80
C ASP A 916 1.38 -5.73 -52.07
N ARG A 917 1.35 -4.40 -52.25
CA ARG A 917 0.81 -3.72 -53.44
C ARG A 917 1.56 -4.10 -54.72
N LEU A 918 2.90 -4.13 -54.64
CA LEU A 918 3.80 -4.47 -55.74
C LEU A 918 4.00 -6.00 -55.89
N LYS A 919 3.48 -6.81 -54.95
CA LYS A 919 3.59 -8.28 -54.90
C LYS A 919 5.04 -8.79 -54.86
N LEU A 920 5.88 -8.12 -54.07
CA LEU A 920 7.30 -8.45 -53.92
C LEU A 920 7.48 -9.59 -52.91
N GLU A 921 7.58 -10.81 -53.42
CA GLU A 921 7.72 -12.03 -52.61
C GLU A 921 9.17 -12.24 -52.12
N ASN A 922 10.17 -11.74 -52.82
CA ASN A 922 11.60 -11.96 -52.52
C ASN A 922 12.19 -10.98 -51.48
N ILE A 923 11.37 -10.20 -50.78
CA ILE A 923 11.79 -9.20 -49.78
C ILE A 923 11.21 -9.56 -48.40
N LYS A 924 12.07 -9.52 -47.38
CA LYS A 924 11.74 -9.69 -45.96
C LYS A 924 12.10 -8.48 -45.13
N ILE A 925 11.43 -8.34 -43.99
CA ILE A 925 11.87 -7.49 -42.89
C ILE A 925 12.97 -8.24 -42.13
N ALA A 926 14.20 -7.72 -42.13
CA ALA A 926 15.35 -8.36 -41.51
C ALA A 926 15.43 -8.10 -40.01
N SER A 927 15.24 -6.84 -39.60
CA SER A 927 15.22 -6.43 -38.19
C SER A 927 14.48 -5.10 -38.02
N ALA A 928 13.95 -4.86 -36.82
CA ALA A 928 13.50 -3.55 -36.39
C ALA A 928 14.69 -2.76 -35.84
N THR A 929 14.68 -1.43 -35.98
CA THR A 929 15.74 -0.58 -35.44
C THR A 929 15.31 0.11 -34.15
N GLU A 930 16.27 0.75 -33.48
CA GLU A 930 16.04 1.54 -32.27
C GLU A 930 15.26 2.85 -32.51
N TYR A 931 14.95 3.19 -33.76
CA TYR A 931 14.26 4.41 -34.15
C TYR A 931 12.77 4.18 -34.46
N THR A 932 11.92 5.01 -33.88
CA THR A 932 10.51 5.20 -34.27
C THR A 932 10.33 6.47 -35.11
N ILE A 933 9.30 6.48 -35.95
CA ILE A 933 8.80 7.69 -36.59
C ILE A 933 7.50 8.06 -35.88
N ASP A 934 7.56 9.16 -35.14
CA ASP A 934 6.43 9.78 -34.47
C ASP A 934 5.88 10.91 -35.34
N LEU A 935 4.60 10.81 -35.72
CA LEU A 935 3.93 11.78 -36.58
C LEU A 935 3.03 12.69 -35.75
N SER A 936 3.31 13.98 -35.85
CA SER A 936 2.51 15.09 -35.34
C SER A 936 1.85 15.84 -36.49
N MET A 937 0.82 16.64 -36.19
CA MET A 937 0.31 17.65 -37.11
C MET A 937 1.18 18.92 -36.95
N GLY A 938 1.66 19.46 -38.07
CA GLY A 938 2.45 20.69 -38.10
C GLY A 938 1.58 21.87 -38.51
N VAL A 939 1.60 22.96 -37.75
CA VAL A 939 0.80 24.18 -38.01
C VAL A 939 1.74 25.37 -38.17
N ARG A 940 1.36 26.34 -39.03
CA ARG A 940 2.05 27.63 -39.19
C ARG A 940 2.38 28.30 -37.84
N LYS A 941 3.56 28.93 -37.75
CA LYS A 941 4.14 29.39 -36.46
C LYS A 941 3.28 30.43 -35.72
N ASP A 942 2.56 31.23 -36.49
CA ASP A 942 1.71 32.34 -36.09
C ASP A 942 0.28 31.93 -35.69
N TRP A 943 -0.09 30.64 -35.78
CA TRP A 943 -1.35 30.09 -35.24
C TRP A 943 -1.11 29.11 -34.07
N PRO A 944 -0.53 29.54 -32.94
CA PRO A 944 -0.35 28.68 -31.77
C PRO A 944 -1.67 28.20 -31.15
N GLU A 945 -2.80 28.91 -31.35
CA GLU A 945 -4.12 28.60 -30.79
C GLU A 945 -4.75 27.32 -31.37
N LEU A 946 -4.37 26.93 -32.60
CA LEU A 946 -4.85 25.69 -33.21
C LEU A 946 -4.25 24.44 -32.55
N ILE A 947 -3.06 24.54 -31.95
CA ILE A 947 -2.40 23.40 -31.28
C ILE A 947 -3.19 22.84 -30.09
N PRO A 948 -3.65 23.62 -29.09
CA PRO A 948 -4.49 23.11 -28.01
C PRO A 948 -5.84 22.59 -28.52
N LEU A 949 -6.42 23.19 -29.56
CA LEU A 949 -7.65 22.70 -30.20
C LEU A 949 -7.46 21.29 -30.80
N LEU A 950 -6.43 21.10 -31.62
CA LEU A 950 -6.09 19.81 -32.21
C LEU A 950 -5.72 18.79 -31.14
N ASN A 951 -4.92 19.15 -30.12
CA ASN A 951 -4.58 18.24 -29.03
C ASN A 951 -5.82 17.78 -28.24
N LYS A 952 -6.73 18.69 -27.87
CA LYS A 952 -8.01 18.35 -27.22
C LYS A 952 -8.87 17.43 -28.09
N ALA A 953 -8.86 17.63 -29.40
CA ALA A 953 -9.60 16.79 -30.33
C ALA A 953 -8.97 15.40 -30.51
N ILE A 954 -7.63 15.31 -30.56
CA ILE A 954 -6.87 14.05 -30.56
C ILE A 954 -7.10 13.26 -29.25
N ASP A 955 -7.17 13.95 -28.11
CA ASP A 955 -7.53 13.35 -26.80
C ASP A 955 -8.97 12.84 -26.72
N ASN A 956 -9.85 13.30 -27.62
CA ASN A 956 -11.27 12.91 -27.66
C ASN A 956 -11.59 11.88 -28.76
N ILE A 957 -10.56 11.28 -29.38
CA ILE A 957 -10.70 10.09 -30.23
C ILE A 957 -10.54 8.86 -29.34
N ASP A 958 -11.62 8.11 -29.16
CA ASP A 958 -11.61 6.91 -28.30
C ASP A 958 -10.78 5.76 -28.91
N GLU A 959 -10.43 4.79 -28.07
CA GLU A 959 -9.58 3.65 -28.46
C GLU A 959 -10.22 2.80 -29.57
N LYS A 960 -11.55 2.68 -29.63
CA LYS A 960 -12.24 1.91 -30.68
C LYS A 960 -12.18 2.63 -32.01
N GLU A 961 -12.35 3.95 -32.04
CA GLU A 961 -12.23 4.77 -33.26
C GLU A 961 -10.77 4.83 -33.74
N ARG A 962 -9.80 4.96 -32.82
CA ARG A 962 -8.36 4.83 -33.08
C ARG A 962 -8.02 3.47 -33.72
N THR A 963 -8.48 2.37 -33.12
CA THR A 963 -8.29 1.01 -33.66
C THR A 963 -9.04 0.82 -34.99
N ARG A 964 -10.23 1.41 -35.18
CA ARG A 964 -10.97 1.34 -36.44
C ARG A 964 -10.18 1.99 -37.58
N ILE A 965 -9.70 3.22 -37.38
CA ILE A 965 -8.90 3.96 -38.37
C ILE A 965 -7.61 3.18 -38.69
N GLN A 966 -6.97 2.58 -37.68
CA GLN A 966 -5.74 1.78 -37.89
C GLN A 966 -6.00 0.48 -38.64
N ASN A 967 -7.04 -0.28 -38.29
CA ASN A 967 -7.36 -1.57 -38.91
C ASN A 967 -7.85 -1.44 -40.36
N GLU A 968 -8.42 -0.29 -40.73
CA GLU A 968 -8.85 0.02 -42.10
C GLU A 968 -7.66 0.05 -43.08
N TRP A 969 -6.45 0.32 -42.60
CA TRP A 969 -5.22 0.45 -43.40
C TRP A 969 -4.13 -0.60 -43.11
N MET A 970 -4.18 -1.31 -41.97
CA MET A 970 -3.13 -2.24 -41.53
C MET A 970 -3.54 -3.73 -41.50
N ALA A 971 -4.50 -4.14 -42.33
CA ALA A 971 -5.03 -5.50 -42.38
C ALA A 971 -4.04 -6.52 -43.01
N VAL A 972 -2.90 -6.76 -42.38
CA VAL A 972 -1.91 -7.76 -42.81
C VAL A 972 -2.46 -9.18 -42.64
N ARG A 973 -2.74 -9.86 -43.74
CA ARG A 973 -2.88 -11.32 -43.76
C ARG A 973 -1.48 -11.94 -43.74
N VAL A 974 -0.97 -12.27 -42.56
CA VAL A 974 0.30 -12.98 -42.43
C VAL A 974 0.14 -14.43 -42.90
N ASN A 975 0.25 -14.67 -44.20
CA ASN A 975 0.49 -16.00 -44.75
C ASN A 975 1.95 -16.38 -44.46
N ILE A 976 2.22 -16.92 -43.27
CA ILE A 976 3.50 -17.59 -43.01
C ILE A 976 3.49 -18.87 -43.85
N GLY A 977 4.27 -18.87 -44.94
CA GLY A 977 4.52 -20.05 -45.76
C GLY A 977 5.43 -21.05 -45.03
N THR A 978 4.88 -21.77 -44.05
CA THR A 978 5.54 -22.94 -43.45
C THR A 978 4.96 -24.23 -44.02
N ASP A 979 5.84 -25.06 -44.57
CA ASP A 979 5.51 -26.40 -45.04
C ASP A 979 5.01 -27.29 -43.89
N PHE A 980 3.70 -27.55 -43.89
CA PHE A 980 3.02 -28.25 -42.80
C PHE A 980 3.38 -29.74 -42.73
N GLU A 981 3.77 -30.39 -43.83
CA GLU A 981 4.09 -31.83 -43.82
C GLU A 981 5.33 -32.14 -43.00
N THR A 982 6.38 -31.32 -43.15
CA THR A 982 7.64 -31.47 -42.38
C THR A 982 7.41 -31.23 -40.87
N ILE A 983 6.54 -30.28 -40.51
CA ILE A 983 6.19 -29.97 -39.11
C ILE A 983 5.31 -31.07 -38.49
N LEU A 984 4.38 -31.67 -39.24
CA LEU A 984 3.58 -32.79 -38.74
C LEU A 984 4.45 -34.03 -38.48
N MET A 985 5.40 -34.35 -39.37
CA MET A 985 6.21 -35.56 -39.27
C MET A 985 7.23 -35.54 -38.12
N TRP A 986 7.88 -34.40 -37.86
CA TRP A 986 8.93 -34.28 -36.84
C TRP A 986 8.58 -33.38 -35.65
N GLY A 987 7.73 -32.38 -35.87
CA GLY A 987 7.31 -31.44 -34.83
C GLY A 987 6.36 -32.06 -33.81
N LEU A 988 5.35 -32.83 -34.24
CA LEU A 988 4.38 -33.44 -33.31
C LEU A 988 5.00 -34.37 -32.25
N PRO A 989 5.95 -35.28 -32.59
CA PRO A 989 6.64 -36.09 -31.57
C PRO A 989 7.50 -35.26 -30.61
N ILE A 990 8.20 -34.24 -31.11
CA ILE A 990 9.09 -33.39 -30.30
C ILE A 990 8.27 -32.46 -29.40
N ILE A 991 7.20 -31.85 -29.92
CA ILE A 991 6.25 -31.05 -29.16
C ILE A 991 5.51 -31.93 -28.15
N GLY A 992 5.11 -33.15 -28.52
CA GLY A 992 4.53 -34.12 -27.58
C GLY A 992 5.47 -34.46 -26.43
N GLY A 993 6.74 -34.77 -26.74
CA GLY A 993 7.77 -35.02 -25.73
C GLY A 993 8.06 -33.80 -24.86
N ALA A 994 8.18 -32.61 -25.45
CA ALA A 994 8.38 -31.35 -24.73
C ALA A 994 7.18 -30.99 -23.84
N VAL A 995 5.94 -31.18 -24.32
CA VAL A 995 4.72 -30.98 -23.53
C VAL A 995 4.62 -31.99 -22.40
N ILE A 996 5.01 -33.25 -22.60
CA ILE A 996 5.06 -34.25 -21.52
C ILE A 996 6.14 -33.88 -20.49
N ILE A 997 7.34 -33.45 -20.92
CA ILE A 997 8.41 -33.02 -20.01
C ILE A 997 7.99 -31.75 -19.25
N ILE A 998 7.41 -30.75 -19.94
CA ILE A 998 6.88 -29.54 -19.31
C ILE A 998 5.72 -29.89 -18.39
N ALA A 999 4.85 -30.85 -18.72
CA ALA A 999 3.78 -31.30 -17.84
C ALA A 999 4.32 -32.01 -16.60
N VAL A 1000 5.31 -32.91 -16.74
CA VAL A 1000 5.97 -33.58 -15.61
C VAL A 1000 6.69 -32.57 -14.72
N ILE A 1001 7.49 -31.66 -15.29
CA ILE A 1001 8.14 -30.57 -14.55
C ILE A 1001 7.11 -29.63 -13.92
N SER A 1002 5.99 -29.32 -14.59
CA SER A 1002 4.94 -28.48 -14.02
C SER A 1002 4.15 -29.19 -12.91
N ILE A 1003 3.94 -30.50 -13.02
CA ILE A 1003 3.30 -31.32 -11.99
C ILE A 1003 4.24 -31.48 -10.80
N TRP A 1004 5.54 -31.70 -11.00
CA TRP A 1004 6.53 -31.72 -9.92
C TRP A 1004 6.74 -30.35 -9.29
N ASN A 1005 6.82 -29.26 -10.05
CA ASN A 1005 6.93 -27.90 -9.49
C ASN A 1005 5.65 -27.48 -8.77
N ARG A 1006 4.47 -27.87 -9.27
CA ARG A 1006 3.21 -27.68 -8.52
C ARG A 1006 3.16 -28.54 -7.27
N LYS A 1007 3.52 -29.82 -7.33
CA LYS A 1007 3.53 -30.73 -6.18
C LYS A 1007 4.54 -30.29 -5.12
N MET A 1008 5.77 -29.96 -5.51
CA MET A 1008 6.84 -29.54 -4.61
C MET A 1008 6.58 -28.12 -4.09
N GLY A 1009 6.02 -27.23 -4.90
CA GLY A 1009 5.51 -25.93 -4.45
C GLY A 1009 4.35 -26.07 -3.46
N HIS A 1010 3.45 -27.04 -3.66
CA HIS A 1010 2.35 -27.34 -2.74
C HIS A 1010 2.86 -27.97 -1.44
N GLU A 1011 3.75 -28.97 -1.49
CA GLU A 1011 4.36 -29.59 -0.31
C GLU A 1011 5.23 -28.60 0.49
N ILE A 1012 5.94 -27.67 -0.15
CA ILE A 1012 6.69 -26.61 0.53
C ILE A 1012 5.73 -25.56 1.11
N ALA A 1013 4.65 -25.21 0.42
CA ALA A 1013 3.63 -24.30 0.93
C ALA A 1013 2.86 -24.92 2.11
N GLU A 1014 2.48 -26.20 2.04
CA GLU A 1014 1.85 -26.94 3.13
C GLU A 1014 2.81 -27.10 4.32
N ARG A 1015 4.09 -27.43 4.10
CA ARG A 1015 5.08 -27.47 5.20
C ARG A 1015 5.29 -26.11 5.84
N LYS A 1016 5.41 -25.03 5.07
CA LYS A 1016 5.51 -23.66 5.63
C LYS A 1016 4.23 -23.23 6.34
N LYS A 1017 3.06 -23.55 5.78
CA LYS A 1017 1.76 -23.26 6.40
C LYS A 1017 1.60 -24.04 7.70
N ALA A 1018 1.89 -25.34 7.72
CA ALA A 1018 1.87 -26.16 8.93
C ALA A 1018 2.91 -25.71 9.97
N GLN A 1019 4.11 -25.26 9.56
CA GLN A 1019 5.11 -24.69 10.46
C GLN A 1019 4.69 -23.32 11.02
N GLY A 1020 4.03 -22.48 10.23
CA GLY A 1020 3.45 -21.21 10.67
C GLY A 1020 2.27 -21.40 11.62
N GLU A 1021 1.31 -22.25 11.22
CA GLU A 1021 0.15 -22.66 12.04
C GLU A 1021 0.60 -23.29 13.37
N LEU A 1022 1.63 -24.14 13.35
CA LEU A 1022 2.23 -24.70 14.57
C LEU A 1022 2.92 -23.62 15.42
N SER A 1023 3.67 -22.70 14.81
CA SER A 1023 4.36 -21.63 15.55
C SER A 1023 3.39 -20.65 16.21
N ASP A 1024 2.31 -20.28 15.54
CA ASP A 1024 1.32 -19.36 16.09
C ASP A 1024 0.38 -20.06 17.08
N ALA A 1025 0.03 -21.34 16.85
CA ALA A 1025 -0.63 -22.16 17.87
C ALA A 1025 0.23 -22.31 19.14
N MET A 1026 1.55 -22.53 18.99
CA MET A 1026 2.48 -22.57 20.12
C MET A 1026 2.49 -21.26 20.90
N LYS A 1027 2.57 -20.09 20.24
CA LYS A 1027 2.50 -18.78 20.92
C LYS A 1027 1.17 -18.57 21.65
N HIS A 1028 0.05 -18.97 21.05
CA HIS A 1028 -1.27 -18.84 21.68
C HIS A 1028 -1.43 -19.78 22.89
N ILE A 1029 -0.88 -20.99 22.83
CA ILE A 1029 -0.83 -21.94 23.96
C ILE A 1029 0.08 -21.41 25.07
N GLU A 1030 1.28 -20.94 24.72
CA GLU A 1030 2.26 -20.36 25.65
C GLU A 1030 1.69 -19.17 26.42
N ALA A 1031 1.06 -18.22 25.74
CA ALA A 1031 0.39 -17.08 26.38
C ALA A 1031 -0.72 -17.52 27.36
N SER A 1032 -1.50 -18.55 27.00
CA SER A 1032 -2.58 -19.08 27.83
C SER A 1032 -2.06 -19.79 29.10
N ILE A 1033 -0.96 -20.55 28.99
CA ILE A 1033 -0.34 -21.25 30.12
C ILE A 1033 0.39 -20.24 31.04
N ASN A 1034 1.04 -19.22 30.48
CA ASN A 1034 1.62 -18.12 31.26
C ASN A 1034 0.57 -17.38 32.10
N TYR A 1035 -0.62 -17.13 31.54
CA TYR A 1035 -1.74 -16.55 32.30
C TYR A 1035 -2.19 -17.46 33.47
N ALA A 1036 -2.25 -18.78 33.27
CA ALA A 1036 -2.54 -19.73 34.35
C ALA A 1036 -1.49 -19.70 35.48
N SER A 1037 -0.20 -19.45 35.16
CA SER A 1037 0.87 -19.28 36.15
C SER A 1037 0.62 -18.11 37.10
N HIS A 1038 0.08 -17.00 36.59
CA HIS A 1038 -0.27 -15.85 37.41
C HIS A 1038 -1.43 -16.14 38.36
N ILE A 1039 -2.46 -16.87 37.91
CA ILE A 1039 -3.55 -17.34 38.79
C ILE A 1039 -3.00 -18.24 39.90
N GLN A 1040 -2.18 -19.23 39.56
CA GLN A 1040 -1.60 -20.17 40.53
C GLN A 1040 -0.70 -19.47 41.56
N LYS A 1041 0.06 -18.45 41.17
CA LYS A 1041 0.87 -17.67 42.13
C LYS A 1041 0.02 -16.77 43.04
N SER A 1042 -1.16 -16.35 42.57
CA SER A 1042 -2.05 -15.44 43.30
C SER A 1042 -2.88 -16.13 44.40
N ILE A 1043 -2.99 -17.45 44.38
CA ILE A 1043 -3.65 -18.25 45.45
C ILE A 1043 -2.69 -18.64 46.59
N LEU A 1044 -1.39 -18.38 46.45
CA LEU A 1044 -0.39 -18.75 47.46
C LEU A 1044 -0.45 -17.77 48.65
N PRO A 1045 -0.24 -18.25 49.90
CA PRO A 1045 -0.31 -17.41 51.09
C PRO A 1045 0.66 -16.22 51.12
N ASP A 1046 0.19 -15.13 51.72
CA ASP A 1046 1.00 -13.94 51.98
C ASP A 1046 2.18 -14.25 52.92
N GLN A 1047 3.37 -13.75 52.56
CA GLN A 1047 4.59 -13.92 53.35
C GLN A 1047 4.48 -13.27 54.73
N ASP A 1048 3.63 -12.25 54.86
CA ASP A 1048 3.34 -11.54 56.10
C ASP A 1048 2.72 -12.44 57.19
N LEU A 1049 2.17 -13.61 56.82
CA LEU A 1049 1.70 -14.63 57.76
C LEU A 1049 2.87 -15.42 58.36
N PHE A 1050 3.86 -15.78 57.53
CA PHE A 1050 5.01 -16.60 57.94
C PHE A 1050 6.00 -15.82 58.80
N ILE A 1051 6.25 -14.55 58.48
CA ILE A 1051 7.09 -13.63 59.27
C ILE A 1051 6.57 -13.48 60.72
N LYS A 1052 5.26 -13.61 60.93
CA LYS A 1052 4.62 -13.51 62.25
C LYS A 1052 4.57 -14.85 63.00
N LEU A 1053 4.74 -15.97 62.29
CA LEU A 1053 4.59 -17.32 62.83
C LEU A 1053 5.93 -18.00 63.14
N PHE A 1054 6.96 -17.73 62.34
CA PHE A 1054 8.27 -18.34 62.44
C PHE A 1054 9.35 -17.28 62.62
N LYS A 1055 10.32 -17.56 63.49
CA LYS A 1055 11.51 -16.72 63.66
C LYS A 1055 12.44 -16.81 62.44
N GLU A 1056 12.49 -17.99 61.83
CA GLU A 1056 13.23 -18.24 60.60
C GLU A 1056 12.46 -19.24 59.74
N TYR A 1057 12.39 -19.01 58.43
CA TYR A 1057 11.79 -19.93 57.48
C TYR A 1057 12.37 -19.74 56.07
N PHE A 1058 12.19 -20.72 55.21
CA PHE A 1058 12.29 -20.52 53.77
C PHE A 1058 11.23 -21.33 53.03
N ILE A 1059 10.86 -20.83 51.86
CA ILE A 1059 10.00 -21.53 50.90
C ILE A 1059 10.79 -21.67 49.60
N PHE A 1060 10.93 -22.90 49.13
CA PHE A 1060 11.36 -23.25 47.79
C PHE A 1060 10.14 -23.89 47.11
N TRP A 1061 9.71 -23.35 45.99
CA TRP A 1061 8.56 -23.82 45.22
C TRP A 1061 8.87 -23.53 43.75
N GLU A 1062 9.17 -24.58 43.00
CA GLU A 1062 9.51 -24.52 41.58
C GLU A 1062 8.62 -25.50 40.81
N PRO A 1063 7.64 -25.03 40.02
CA PRO A 1063 6.95 -25.90 39.09
C PRO A 1063 7.93 -26.37 38.01
N ARG A 1064 7.72 -27.60 37.54
CA ARG A 1064 8.48 -28.28 36.50
C ARG A 1064 8.27 -27.63 35.14
N ASP A 1065 7.01 -27.32 34.86
CA ASP A 1065 6.54 -26.61 33.68
C ASP A 1065 6.25 -25.15 34.11
N VAL A 1066 5.43 -24.41 33.34
CA VAL A 1066 5.05 -23.01 33.68
C VAL A 1066 4.08 -22.93 34.88
N VAL A 1067 3.44 -24.05 35.21
CA VAL A 1067 2.50 -24.28 36.32
C VAL A 1067 2.72 -25.71 36.85
N GLY A 1068 2.33 -26.00 38.09
CA GLY A 1068 2.55 -27.29 38.77
C GLY A 1068 1.33 -27.83 39.53
N GLY A 1069 1.43 -29.02 40.11
CA GLY A 1069 0.51 -29.59 41.11
C GLY A 1069 0.88 -29.25 42.56
N ASP A 1070 2.16 -29.01 42.83
CA ASP A 1070 2.70 -28.65 44.14
C ASP A 1070 2.09 -27.36 44.74
N ILE A 1071 1.83 -27.33 46.06
CA ILE A 1071 1.26 -26.18 46.78
C ILE A 1071 1.74 -26.06 48.22
N TYR A 1072 1.87 -24.82 48.69
CA TYR A 1072 1.80 -24.47 50.12
C TYR A 1072 0.59 -23.56 50.38
N TRP A 1073 -0.12 -23.80 51.48
CA TRP A 1073 -1.35 -23.10 51.85
C TRP A 1073 -1.35 -22.87 53.36
N ALA A 1074 -1.78 -21.69 53.84
CA ALA A 1074 -1.69 -21.36 55.25
C ALA A 1074 -2.68 -20.25 55.63
N HIS A 1075 -3.46 -20.49 56.68
CA HIS A 1075 -4.54 -19.60 57.13
C HIS A 1075 -4.63 -19.57 58.65
N LYS A 1076 -5.25 -18.51 59.19
CA LYS A 1076 -5.70 -18.48 60.58
C LYS A 1076 -6.82 -19.50 60.77
N TRP A 1077 -6.73 -20.29 61.83
CA TRP A 1077 -7.76 -21.27 62.21
C TRP A 1077 -8.03 -21.12 63.70
N GLY A 1078 -9.18 -20.52 64.04
CA GLY A 1078 -9.49 -20.12 65.41
C GLY A 1078 -8.39 -19.22 66.01
N GLU A 1079 -7.88 -19.57 67.19
CA GLU A 1079 -6.81 -18.80 67.85
C GLU A 1079 -5.42 -19.04 67.24
N GLY A 1080 -5.19 -20.19 66.59
CA GLY A 1080 -3.89 -20.58 66.02
C GLY A 1080 -3.77 -20.36 64.50
N THR A 1081 -2.86 -21.10 63.88
CA THR A 1081 -2.56 -21.01 62.44
C THR A 1081 -2.31 -22.40 61.87
N VAL A 1082 -2.88 -22.70 60.71
CA VAL A 1082 -2.63 -23.95 59.96
C VAL A 1082 -1.69 -23.68 58.78
N LEU A 1083 -0.79 -24.62 58.53
CA LEU A 1083 0.11 -24.67 57.37
C LEU A 1083 -0.01 -26.05 56.73
N CYS A 1084 -0.29 -26.06 55.43
CA CYS A 1084 -0.32 -27.24 54.58
C CYS A 1084 0.77 -27.14 53.52
N VAL A 1085 1.43 -28.26 53.22
CA VAL A 1085 2.26 -28.43 52.03
C VAL A 1085 1.84 -29.72 51.36
N GLY A 1086 1.57 -29.68 50.07
CA GLY A 1086 1.02 -30.80 49.33
C GLY A 1086 1.54 -30.86 47.90
N ASP A 1087 1.39 -32.05 47.33
CA ASP A 1087 1.93 -32.51 46.06
C ASP A 1087 0.77 -33.20 45.33
N CYS A 1088 0.24 -32.56 44.29
CA CYS A 1088 -0.95 -33.04 43.58
C CYS A 1088 -0.58 -33.94 42.41
N THR A 1089 -1.44 -34.91 42.08
CA THR A 1089 -1.21 -35.83 40.96
C THR A 1089 -1.07 -35.08 39.63
N GLY A 1090 0.12 -35.20 39.04
CA GLY A 1090 0.44 -34.63 37.73
C GLY A 1090 1.01 -33.21 37.82
N HIS A 1091 1.87 -32.90 36.86
CA HIS A 1091 2.54 -31.61 36.68
C HIS A 1091 1.80 -30.75 35.64
N GLY A 1092 2.23 -29.51 35.44
CA GLY A 1092 1.72 -28.67 34.36
C GLY A 1092 0.25 -28.28 34.56
N VAL A 1093 -0.48 -28.13 33.44
CA VAL A 1093 -1.88 -27.68 33.47
C VAL A 1093 -2.82 -28.62 34.27
N PRO A 1094 -2.75 -29.96 34.12
CA PRO A 1094 -3.55 -30.87 34.95
C PRO A 1094 -3.26 -30.74 36.44
N GLY A 1095 -1.97 -30.65 36.82
CA GLY A 1095 -1.56 -30.42 38.21
C GLY A 1095 -2.17 -29.14 38.77
N ALA A 1096 -2.12 -28.03 38.02
CA ALA A 1096 -2.64 -26.75 38.48
C ALA A 1096 -4.16 -26.75 38.70
N PHE A 1097 -4.92 -27.51 37.91
CA PHE A 1097 -6.35 -27.74 38.18
C PHE A 1097 -6.55 -28.49 39.51
N MET A 1098 -5.75 -29.53 39.78
CA MET A 1098 -5.78 -30.24 41.05
C MET A 1098 -5.42 -29.31 42.22
N THR A 1099 -4.39 -28.46 42.09
CA THR A 1099 -4.04 -27.45 43.10
C THR A 1099 -5.21 -26.52 43.44
N LEU A 1100 -5.96 -26.05 42.44
CA LEU A 1100 -7.11 -25.17 42.64
C LEU A 1100 -8.28 -25.89 43.34
N ILE A 1101 -8.60 -27.12 42.92
CA ILE A 1101 -9.63 -27.96 43.56
C ILE A 1101 -9.26 -28.24 45.03
N THR A 1102 -7.97 -28.50 45.27
CA THR A 1102 -7.37 -28.75 46.59
C THR A 1102 -7.48 -27.54 47.51
N THR A 1103 -7.19 -26.35 46.99
CA THR A 1103 -7.30 -25.08 47.74
C THR A 1103 -8.71 -24.88 48.25
N GLY A 1104 -9.73 -24.99 47.37
CA GLY A 1104 -11.12 -24.89 47.78
C GLY A 1104 -11.59 -26.01 48.73
N ALA A 1105 -10.96 -27.19 48.67
CA ALA A 1105 -11.22 -28.27 49.62
C ALA A 1105 -10.61 -28.00 51.01
N MET A 1106 -9.42 -27.37 51.08
CA MET A 1106 -8.81 -26.91 52.33
C MET A 1106 -9.57 -25.74 52.95
N ASP A 1107 -9.98 -24.76 52.16
CA ASP A 1107 -10.84 -23.64 52.63
C ASP A 1107 -12.16 -24.15 53.22
N LYS A 1108 -12.77 -25.16 52.58
CA LYS A 1108 -13.97 -25.82 53.11
C LYS A 1108 -13.69 -26.60 54.40
N ALA A 1109 -12.58 -27.34 54.46
CA ALA A 1109 -12.19 -28.09 55.64
C ALA A 1109 -11.90 -27.18 56.86
N LEU A 1110 -11.31 -26.00 56.62
CA LEU A 1110 -11.06 -24.97 57.62
C LEU A 1110 -12.34 -24.48 58.31
N ILE A 1111 -13.44 -24.42 57.56
CA ILE A 1111 -14.75 -23.96 58.03
C ILE A 1111 -15.57 -25.10 58.68
N GLU A 1112 -15.49 -26.31 58.14
CA GLU A 1112 -16.33 -27.45 58.54
C GLU A 1112 -15.72 -28.34 59.64
N THR A 1113 -14.53 -28.04 60.17
CA THR A 1113 -13.88 -28.86 61.21
C THR A 1113 -13.41 -28.04 62.42
N ASP A 1114 -13.44 -28.67 63.61
CA ASP A 1114 -13.05 -28.05 64.87
C ASP A 1114 -11.56 -27.70 64.92
N GLU A 1115 -11.24 -26.53 65.47
CA GLU A 1115 -9.88 -25.98 65.60
C GLU A 1115 -8.87 -27.01 66.15
N GLY A 1116 -7.76 -27.19 65.44
CA GLY A 1116 -6.65 -28.05 65.86
C GLY A 1116 -6.86 -29.56 65.65
N ASN A 1117 -8.04 -29.99 65.17
CA ASN A 1117 -8.28 -31.37 64.77
C ASN A 1117 -7.79 -31.62 63.32
N VAL A 1118 -6.47 -31.62 63.15
CA VAL A 1118 -5.84 -31.79 61.81
C VAL A 1118 -6.15 -33.15 61.15
N SER A 1119 -6.49 -34.17 61.94
CA SER A 1119 -6.97 -35.47 61.42
C SER A 1119 -8.34 -35.33 60.74
N ALA A 1120 -9.29 -34.65 61.39
CA ALA A 1120 -10.60 -34.36 60.81
C ALA A 1120 -10.49 -33.43 59.60
N PHE A 1121 -9.61 -32.42 59.65
CA PHE A 1121 -9.31 -31.54 58.52
C PHE A 1121 -8.85 -32.35 57.30
N LEU A 1122 -7.84 -33.23 57.45
CA LEU A 1122 -7.37 -34.08 56.35
C LEU A 1122 -8.46 -35.00 55.78
N ASN A 1123 -9.29 -35.60 56.64
CA ASN A 1123 -10.41 -36.41 56.17
C ASN A 1123 -11.45 -35.55 55.40
N LYS A 1124 -11.73 -34.32 55.86
CA LYS A 1124 -12.64 -33.40 55.18
C LYS A 1124 -12.12 -32.95 53.81
N VAL A 1125 -10.81 -32.72 53.67
CA VAL A 1125 -10.17 -32.47 52.37
C VAL A 1125 -10.28 -33.71 51.48
N HIS A 1126 -9.95 -34.91 52.00
CA HIS A 1126 -10.08 -36.19 51.29
C HIS A 1126 -11.48 -36.39 50.70
N GLN A 1127 -12.52 -36.29 51.52
CA GLN A 1127 -13.92 -36.40 51.12
C GLN A 1127 -14.31 -35.37 50.05
N THR A 1128 -13.89 -34.11 50.24
CA THR A 1128 -14.26 -33.03 49.32
C THR A 1128 -13.61 -33.21 47.94
N VAL A 1129 -12.33 -33.59 47.89
CA VAL A 1129 -11.63 -33.87 46.62
C VAL A 1129 -12.22 -35.11 45.95
N GLN A 1130 -12.44 -36.20 46.70
CA GLN A 1130 -12.99 -37.45 46.18
C GLN A 1130 -14.40 -37.24 45.57
N SER A 1131 -15.30 -36.51 46.23
CA SER A 1131 -16.61 -36.16 45.66
C SER A 1131 -16.55 -35.15 44.51
N ASN A 1132 -15.65 -34.15 44.55
CA ASN A 1132 -15.50 -33.16 43.47
C ASN A 1132 -15.06 -33.81 42.15
N LEU A 1133 -14.20 -34.84 42.22
CA LEU A 1133 -13.73 -35.61 41.06
C LEU A 1133 -14.67 -36.79 40.70
N GLY A 1134 -15.73 -37.02 41.48
CA GLY A 1134 -16.64 -38.18 41.31
C GLY A 1134 -15.96 -39.53 41.56
N GLN A 1135 -14.87 -39.54 42.32
CA GLN A 1135 -14.10 -40.72 42.73
C GLN A 1135 -14.74 -41.45 43.92
N ASP A 1136 -15.82 -40.90 44.46
CA ASP A 1136 -16.74 -41.51 45.43
C ASP A 1136 -17.73 -42.51 44.79
N LYS A 1137 -17.64 -42.74 43.48
CA LYS A 1137 -18.55 -43.60 42.69
C LYS A 1137 -17.77 -44.64 41.88
N ASP A 1138 -18.37 -45.82 41.72
CA ASP A 1138 -17.82 -46.96 40.99
C ASP A 1138 -17.43 -46.66 39.51
N ASN A 1139 -17.93 -45.57 38.94
CA ASN A 1139 -17.71 -45.16 37.55
C ASN A 1139 -16.93 -43.84 37.38
N GLY A 1140 -16.19 -43.40 38.40
CA GLY A 1140 -15.29 -42.24 38.31
C GLY A 1140 -14.26 -42.38 37.18
N ALA A 1141 -14.12 -41.32 36.37
CA ALA A 1141 -13.28 -41.30 35.16
C ALA A 1141 -11.80 -40.89 35.40
N SER A 1142 -11.52 -40.38 36.60
CA SER A 1142 -10.19 -39.97 37.09
C SER A 1142 -9.82 -40.83 38.31
N ASP A 1143 -8.53 -40.87 38.64
CA ASP A 1143 -8.00 -41.47 39.87
C ASP A 1143 -6.87 -40.56 40.40
N ASP A 1144 -7.13 -39.25 40.35
CA ASP A 1144 -6.20 -38.19 40.71
C ASP A 1144 -6.40 -37.77 42.18
N GLY A 1145 -5.34 -37.30 42.82
CA GLY A 1145 -5.35 -36.97 44.24
C GLY A 1145 -4.16 -36.11 44.64
N MET A 1146 -3.72 -36.24 45.88
CA MET A 1146 -2.52 -35.56 46.38
C MET A 1146 -1.89 -36.30 47.56
N GLU A 1147 -0.64 -35.97 47.83
CA GLU A 1147 0.01 -36.13 49.12
C GLU A 1147 -0.08 -34.78 49.86
N LEU A 1148 -0.31 -34.78 51.18
CA LEU A 1148 -0.57 -33.56 51.94
C LEU A 1148 -0.09 -33.71 53.39
N GLY A 1149 0.78 -32.80 53.83
CA GLY A 1149 1.15 -32.66 55.24
C GLY A 1149 0.54 -31.40 55.83
N VAL A 1150 0.04 -31.49 57.07
CA VAL A 1150 -0.69 -30.42 57.77
C VAL A 1150 -0.11 -30.22 59.16
N CYS A 1151 0.36 -28.99 59.42
CA CYS A 1151 0.81 -28.50 60.71
C CYS A 1151 -0.23 -27.51 61.26
N TYR A 1152 -0.62 -27.68 62.52
CA TYR A 1152 -1.37 -26.68 63.27
C TYR A 1152 -0.53 -26.14 64.43
N PHE A 1153 -0.53 -24.81 64.59
CA PHE A 1153 0.22 -24.07 65.58
C PHE A 1153 -0.77 -23.33 66.51
N PRO A 1154 -1.11 -23.90 67.68
CA PRO A 1154 -1.93 -23.24 68.68
C PRO A 1154 -1.18 -22.05 69.28
N THR A 1155 -1.89 -20.95 69.56
CA THR A 1155 -1.29 -19.78 70.18
C THR A 1155 -1.05 -20.04 71.68
N GLN A 1156 0.08 -19.57 72.22
CA GLN A 1156 0.52 -19.76 73.63
C GLN A 1156 0.96 -21.19 74.03
N THR A 1157 1.36 -22.07 73.08
CA THR A 1157 1.91 -23.40 73.40
C THR A 1157 3.22 -23.69 72.69
N ASP A 1158 4.20 -24.28 73.39
CA ASP A 1158 5.47 -24.78 72.82
C ASP A 1158 5.29 -26.12 72.06
N LYS A 1159 4.18 -26.29 71.34
CA LYS A 1159 3.80 -27.53 70.66
C LYS A 1159 3.09 -27.24 69.35
N MET A 1160 3.38 -28.04 68.33
CA MET A 1160 2.60 -28.10 67.10
C MET A 1160 1.91 -29.46 66.98
N ILE A 1161 0.80 -29.48 66.25
CA ILE A 1161 0.07 -30.70 65.93
C ILE A 1161 0.31 -31.01 64.45
N TYR A 1162 0.79 -32.22 64.13
CA TYR A 1162 1.06 -32.65 62.77
C TYR A 1162 0.21 -33.86 62.39
N SER A 1163 -0.32 -33.86 61.17
CA SER A 1163 -0.87 -35.05 60.53
C SER A 1163 -0.57 -35.02 59.04
N SER A 1164 -0.48 -36.19 58.40
CA SER A 1164 -0.19 -36.25 56.97
C SER A 1164 -0.70 -37.50 56.26
N ALA A 1165 -0.97 -37.28 54.97
CA ALA A 1165 -1.28 -38.26 53.94
C ALA A 1165 -0.05 -38.36 53.02
N ARG A 1166 0.73 -39.43 53.18
CA ARG A 1166 2.00 -39.76 52.50
C ARG A 1166 3.18 -38.75 52.56
N PHE A 1167 2.95 -37.54 53.07
CA PHE A 1167 3.99 -36.52 53.29
C PHE A 1167 4.91 -36.80 54.51
N ASP A 1168 6.22 -36.92 54.31
CA ASP A 1168 7.20 -37.03 55.41
C ASP A 1168 7.50 -35.65 56.03
N LEU A 1169 7.54 -35.55 57.36
CA LEU A 1169 8.09 -34.40 58.09
C LEU A 1169 9.46 -34.74 58.66
N PHE A 1170 10.49 -33.99 58.26
CA PHE A 1170 11.85 -34.12 58.76
C PHE A 1170 12.10 -33.12 59.88
N ILE A 1171 12.75 -33.56 60.96
CA ILE A 1171 13.11 -32.72 62.11
C ILE A 1171 14.61 -32.86 62.34
N VAL A 1172 15.31 -31.73 62.31
CA VAL A 1172 16.74 -31.63 62.62
C VAL A 1172 16.89 -31.03 64.02
N GLU A 1173 17.59 -31.73 64.90
CA GLU A 1173 17.88 -31.35 66.28
C GLU A 1173 19.22 -31.99 66.68
N ASP A 1174 20.08 -31.25 67.39
CA ASP A 1174 21.36 -31.73 67.94
C ASP A 1174 22.23 -32.59 66.99
N ASN A 1175 22.30 -32.22 65.71
CA ASN A 1175 23.04 -32.92 64.64
C ASN A 1175 22.51 -34.32 64.28
N GLU A 1176 21.23 -34.60 64.56
CA GLU A 1176 20.50 -35.78 64.09
C GLU A 1176 19.26 -35.40 63.26
N VAL A 1177 18.81 -36.31 62.36
CA VAL A 1177 17.58 -36.13 61.56
C VAL A 1177 16.56 -37.23 61.84
N SER A 1178 15.58 -36.91 62.69
CA SER A 1178 14.39 -37.72 62.89
C SER A 1178 13.35 -37.44 61.79
N VAL A 1179 12.41 -38.37 61.59
CA VAL A 1179 11.33 -38.23 60.58
C VAL A 1179 10.04 -38.79 61.14
N ILE A 1180 9.00 -37.96 61.17
CA ILE A 1180 7.63 -38.40 61.45
C ILE A 1180 7.10 -39.06 60.18
N LYS A 1181 6.63 -40.30 60.31
CA LYS A 1181 6.15 -41.11 59.19
C LYS A 1181 4.68 -40.82 58.91
N PRO A 1182 4.27 -40.65 57.64
CA PRO A 1182 2.90 -40.34 57.27
C PRO A 1182 1.97 -41.55 57.36
N THR A 1183 0.66 -41.25 57.38
CA THR A 1183 -0.38 -42.19 56.98
C THR A 1183 -0.13 -42.59 55.51
N LYS A 1184 -0.03 -43.89 55.20
CA LYS A 1184 0.29 -44.37 53.84
C LYS A 1184 -0.82 -44.19 52.79
N LYS A 1185 -1.95 -43.61 53.19
CA LYS A 1185 -3.12 -43.33 52.37
C LYS A 1185 -3.03 -41.86 51.92
N GLY A 1186 -3.25 -41.62 50.63
CA GLY A 1186 -3.30 -40.27 50.05
C GLY A 1186 -4.71 -39.65 50.15
N ILE A 1187 -4.84 -38.44 49.64
CA ILE A 1187 -6.09 -37.68 49.61
C ILE A 1187 -6.74 -37.83 48.22
N GLY A 1188 -8.08 -37.92 48.14
CA GLY A 1188 -8.86 -37.96 46.89
C GLY A 1188 -9.00 -39.32 46.19
N TYR A 1189 -7.93 -40.11 46.08
CA TYR A 1189 -7.86 -41.32 45.24
C TYR A 1189 -9.02 -42.33 45.42
N ARG A 1190 -9.43 -43.00 44.34
CA ARG A 1190 -10.61 -43.90 44.27
C ARG A 1190 -10.46 -45.20 45.07
N GLY A 1191 -9.22 -45.59 45.41
CA GLY A 1191 -8.91 -46.80 46.20
C GLY A 1191 -8.82 -46.58 47.72
N ILE A 1192 -9.39 -45.50 48.23
CA ILE A 1192 -9.29 -45.08 49.64
C ILE A 1192 -10.70 -44.83 50.18
N ASP A 1193 -10.97 -45.38 51.37
CA ASP A 1193 -12.30 -45.33 52.00
C ASP A 1193 -12.69 -43.88 52.35
N PHE A 1194 -13.92 -43.48 52.03
CA PHE A 1194 -14.42 -42.11 52.20
C PHE A 1194 -14.28 -41.54 53.63
N ASP A 1195 -14.26 -42.40 54.66
CA ASP A 1195 -14.09 -42.03 56.07
C ASP A 1195 -12.67 -42.33 56.62
N GLN A 1196 -11.65 -42.25 55.76
CA GLN A 1196 -10.26 -42.53 56.09
C GLN A 1196 -9.75 -41.67 57.27
N GLN A 1197 -9.19 -42.34 58.28
CA GLN A 1197 -8.58 -41.68 59.44
C GLN A 1197 -7.09 -41.43 59.20
N TYR A 1198 -6.59 -40.26 59.60
CA TYR A 1198 -5.18 -39.86 59.49
C TYR A 1198 -4.54 -39.76 60.88
N GLU A 1199 -3.34 -40.29 61.06
CA GLU A 1199 -2.67 -40.29 62.38
C GLU A 1199 -2.22 -38.87 62.77
N GLN A 1200 -2.48 -38.47 64.00
CA GLN A 1200 -2.15 -37.14 64.53
C GLN A 1200 -1.04 -37.25 65.59
N HIS A 1201 -0.02 -36.42 65.45
CA HIS A 1201 1.14 -36.37 66.33
C HIS A 1201 1.24 -35.00 67.00
N GLU A 1202 1.47 -34.99 68.31
CA GLU A 1202 1.78 -33.78 69.08
C GLU A 1202 3.30 -33.67 69.23
N ILE A 1203 3.88 -32.56 68.76
CA ILE A 1203 5.34 -32.40 68.61
C ILE A 1203 5.76 -31.13 69.36
N SER A 1204 6.62 -31.26 70.37
CA SER A 1204 7.17 -30.11 71.09
C SER A 1204 8.08 -29.28 70.19
N ILE A 1205 7.78 -27.99 70.09
CA ILE A 1205 8.58 -26.94 69.45
C ILE A 1205 9.71 -26.54 70.41
N GLY A 1206 10.86 -26.16 69.89
CA GLY A 1206 11.96 -25.65 70.70
C GLY A 1206 13.05 -24.99 69.86
N ASN A 1207 13.78 -24.04 70.46
CA ASN A 1207 14.70 -23.12 69.78
C ASN A 1207 15.88 -23.78 69.02
N ASN A 1208 16.12 -25.08 69.22
CA ASN A 1208 17.15 -25.86 68.54
C ASN A 1208 16.60 -26.76 67.41
N LYS A 1209 15.29 -26.75 67.16
CA LYS A 1209 14.64 -27.61 66.16
C LYS A 1209 14.38 -26.87 64.86
N ARG A 1210 14.73 -27.51 63.75
CA ARG A 1210 14.37 -27.06 62.39
C ARG A 1210 13.53 -28.13 61.70
N PHE A 1211 12.42 -27.72 61.11
CA PHE A 1211 11.42 -28.58 60.50
C PHE A 1211 11.44 -28.42 58.98
N TYR A 1212 11.32 -29.52 58.23
CA TYR A 1212 11.33 -29.51 56.77
C TYR A 1212 10.23 -30.44 56.22
N MET A 1213 9.42 -29.90 55.33
CA MET A 1213 8.41 -30.60 54.53
C MET A 1213 8.84 -30.51 53.06
N THR A 1214 8.80 -31.62 52.32
CA THR A 1214 9.25 -31.68 50.92
C THR A 1214 8.30 -32.53 50.08
N SER A 1215 7.97 -32.08 48.87
CA SER A 1215 7.34 -32.92 47.83
C SER A 1215 8.32 -33.98 47.33
N ASP A 1216 7.84 -34.91 46.49
CA ASP A 1216 8.68 -36.02 46.05
C ASP A 1216 9.72 -35.62 44.99
N GLY A 1217 9.50 -34.54 44.23
CA GLY A 1217 10.33 -34.15 43.08
C GLY A 1217 11.80 -33.91 43.40
N LEU A 1218 12.17 -33.42 44.59
CA LEU A 1218 13.58 -33.40 45.01
C LEU A 1218 14.12 -34.80 45.26
N ASN A 1219 13.35 -35.69 45.90
CA ASN A 1219 13.80 -37.05 46.22
C ASN A 1219 13.93 -37.91 44.96
N ASP A 1220 13.00 -37.77 44.01
CA ASP A 1220 12.89 -38.62 42.84
C ASP A 1220 13.60 -38.06 41.59
N GLN A 1221 14.17 -36.85 41.69
CA GLN A 1221 15.08 -36.31 40.68
C GLN A 1221 16.25 -37.27 40.41
N ILE A 1222 16.29 -37.78 39.18
CA ILE A 1222 17.39 -38.61 38.68
C ILE A 1222 18.60 -37.72 38.38
N GLY A 1223 19.78 -38.22 38.74
CA GLY A 1223 21.01 -37.46 38.58
C GLY A 1223 22.28 -38.18 39.03
N GLY A 1224 23.39 -37.44 38.93
CA GLY A 1224 24.77 -37.83 39.21
C GLY A 1224 25.33 -38.85 38.21
N GLU A 1225 26.64 -39.10 38.29
CA GLU A 1225 27.38 -40.04 37.40
C GLU A 1225 26.73 -41.43 37.24
N ARG A 1226 25.93 -41.85 38.23
CA ARG A 1226 25.28 -43.18 38.28
C ARG A 1226 23.79 -43.17 37.94
N ARG A 1227 23.22 -42.03 37.53
CA ARG A 1227 21.80 -41.85 37.16
C ARG A 1227 20.84 -42.47 38.18
N ARG A 1228 20.85 -41.95 39.41
CA ARG A 1228 19.98 -42.40 40.50
C ARG A 1228 19.13 -41.26 41.04
N ALA A 1229 17.98 -41.59 41.61
CA ALA A 1229 17.20 -40.68 42.42
C ALA A 1229 18.07 -40.07 43.53
N PHE A 1230 17.86 -38.80 43.85
CA PHE A 1230 18.54 -38.09 44.93
C PHE A 1230 18.32 -38.86 46.25
N GLY A 1231 17.06 -39.11 46.56
CA GLY A 1231 16.57 -40.02 47.59
C GLY A 1231 16.76 -39.54 49.02
N LYS A 1232 15.86 -40.01 49.89
CA LYS A 1232 15.76 -39.61 51.31
C LYS A 1232 17.06 -39.76 52.11
N ARG A 1233 18.01 -40.62 51.68
CA ARG A 1233 19.34 -40.74 52.31
C ARG A 1233 20.28 -39.56 51.99
N ARG A 1234 20.26 -39.02 50.76
CA ARG A 1234 21.03 -37.81 50.43
C ARG A 1234 20.39 -36.60 51.07
N LEU A 1235 19.06 -36.48 51.00
CA LEU A 1235 18.33 -35.39 51.65
C LEU A 1235 18.64 -35.30 53.15
N LYS A 1236 18.56 -36.40 53.90
CA LYS A 1236 18.97 -36.41 55.33
C LYS A 1236 20.40 -35.94 55.56
N LYS A 1237 21.34 -36.28 54.68
CA LYS A 1237 22.74 -35.81 54.79
C LYS A 1237 22.81 -34.31 54.50
N LEU A 1238 22.19 -33.85 53.42
CA LEU A 1238 22.15 -32.45 53.02
C LEU A 1238 21.55 -31.57 54.12
N LEU A 1239 20.43 -31.98 54.73
CA LEU A 1239 19.82 -31.27 55.85
C LEU A 1239 20.76 -31.13 57.06
N LEU A 1240 21.63 -32.13 57.32
CA LEU A 1240 22.69 -32.01 58.35
C LEU A 1240 23.83 -31.09 57.90
N ASP A 1241 24.26 -31.21 56.63
CA ASP A 1241 25.36 -30.41 56.08
C ASP A 1241 25.01 -28.90 56.07
N VAL A 1242 23.74 -28.54 55.87
CA VAL A 1242 23.26 -27.13 55.87
C VAL A 1242 22.73 -26.64 57.23
N GLN A 1243 22.57 -27.51 58.24
CA GLN A 1243 21.88 -27.16 59.49
C GLN A 1243 22.51 -26.01 60.30
N GLY A 1244 23.76 -25.65 60.02
CA GLY A 1244 24.47 -24.54 60.69
C GLY A 1244 24.33 -23.20 59.98
N MET A 1245 23.66 -23.15 58.83
CA MET A 1245 23.51 -21.97 57.99
C MET A 1245 22.21 -21.20 58.28
N GLU A 1246 22.15 -19.94 57.87
CA GLU A 1246 20.92 -19.14 57.85
C GLU A 1246 19.90 -19.74 56.86
N MET A 1247 18.59 -19.66 57.13
CA MET A 1247 17.57 -20.29 56.28
C MET A 1247 17.67 -19.90 54.78
N THR A 1248 18.01 -18.65 54.46
CA THR A 1248 18.25 -18.21 53.07
C THR A 1248 19.45 -18.92 52.42
N GLN A 1249 20.52 -19.16 53.19
CA GLN A 1249 21.70 -19.87 52.72
C GLN A 1249 21.42 -21.37 52.57
N GLN A 1250 20.60 -21.95 53.45
CA GLN A 1250 20.15 -23.34 53.31
C GLN A 1250 19.34 -23.55 52.03
N LYS A 1251 18.39 -22.65 51.74
CA LYS A 1251 17.61 -22.69 50.48
C LYS A 1251 18.54 -22.74 49.27
N GLU A 1252 19.53 -21.84 49.22
CA GLU A 1252 20.47 -21.79 48.09
C GLU A 1252 21.36 -23.03 48.04
N ALA A 1253 21.90 -23.50 49.17
CA ALA A 1253 22.71 -24.72 49.22
C ALA A 1253 21.93 -25.98 48.80
N ILE A 1254 20.64 -26.05 49.15
CA ILE A 1254 19.75 -27.15 48.73
C ILE A 1254 19.43 -27.06 47.23
N HIS A 1255 19.17 -25.87 46.72
CA HIS A 1255 18.94 -25.61 45.30
C HIS A 1255 20.18 -25.96 44.46
N GLN A 1256 21.37 -25.53 44.87
CA GLN A 1256 22.63 -25.90 44.20
C GLN A 1256 22.88 -27.42 44.25
N ALA A 1257 22.67 -28.07 45.40
CA ALA A 1257 22.82 -29.53 45.50
C ALA A 1257 21.82 -30.31 44.61
N LEU A 1258 20.64 -29.75 44.35
CA LEU A 1258 19.65 -30.29 43.41
C LEU A 1258 20.11 -30.12 41.96
N LEU A 1259 20.61 -28.94 41.57
CA LEU A 1259 21.15 -28.66 40.23
C LEU A 1259 22.41 -29.51 39.92
N GLU A 1260 23.36 -29.55 40.86
CA GLU A 1260 24.58 -30.36 40.76
C GLU A 1260 24.28 -31.86 40.62
N HIS A 1261 23.29 -32.36 41.35
CA HIS A 1261 22.86 -33.75 41.19
C HIS A 1261 22.15 -33.94 39.86
N GLN A 1262 21.22 -33.07 39.46
CA GLN A 1262 20.48 -33.19 38.20
C GLN A 1262 21.41 -33.26 36.97
N GLY A 1263 22.36 -32.33 36.83
CA GLY A 1263 23.25 -32.25 35.67
C GLY A 1263 22.46 -32.16 34.35
N ASP A 1264 22.81 -33.01 33.38
CA ASP A 1264 22.15 -33.08 32.06
C ASP A 1264 20.79 -33.83 32.06
N GLU A 1265 20.33 -34.34 33.19
CA GLU A 1265 19.04 -35.05 33.27
C GLU A 1265 17.85 -34.08 33.33
N THR A 1266 16.71 -34.47 32.77
CA THR A 1266 15.50 -33.65 32.78
C THR A 1266 14.87 -33.57 34.18
N ARG A 1267 14.32 -32.41 34.55
CA ARG A 1267 13.41 -32.30 35.70
C ARG A 1267 12.20 -33.21 35.47
N ARG A 1268 11.79 -33.98 36.49
CA ARG A 1268 10.72 -34.97 36.36
C ARG A 1268 9.37 -34.50 36.87
N ASP A 1269 9.40 -33.83 38.03
CA ASP A 1269 8.23 -33.29 38.71
C ASP A 1269 8.52 -31.91 39.31
N ASP A 1270 7.48 -31.30 39.87
CA ASP A 1270 7.57 -30.05 40.61
C ASP A 1270 8.42 -30.22 41.89
N VAL A 1271 9.00 -29.14 42.41
CA VAL A 1271 9.86 -29.22 43.59
C VAL A 1271 9.48 -28.17 44.64
N SER A 1272 9.00 -28.66 45.78
CA SER A 1272 8.61 -27.85 46.93
C SER A 1272 9.33 -28.29 48.20
N ILE A 1273 9.86 -27.31 48.93
CA ILE A 1273 10.42 -27.47 50.26
C ILE A 1273 9.99 -26.28 51.11
N PHE A 1274 9.27 -26.56 52.19
CA PHE A 1274 8.95 -25.59 53.22
C PHE A 1274 9.76 -25.93 54.47
N ALA A 1275 10.57 -24.97 54.93
CA ALA A 1275 11.41 -25.14 56.11
C ALA A 1275 11.15 -24.02 57.14
N PHE A 1276 11.13 -24.35 58.43
CA PHE A 1276 10.82 -23.38 59.50
C PHE A 1276 11.49 -23.71 60.84
N GLY A 1277 11.69 -22.67 61.65
CA GLY A 1277 12.23 -22.68 63.01
C GLY A 1277 11.65 -21.53 63.87
N PHE A 1278 11.79 -21.65 65.19
CA PHE A 1278 11.12 -20.81 66.21
C PHE A 1278 12.12 -20.08 67.13
#